data_AF-A0A918MEQ1-F1
#
_entry.id   AF-A0A918MEQ1-F1
#
_cell.length_a   1.000
_cell.length_b   1.000
_cell.length_c   1.000
_cell.angle_alpha   90.00
_cell.angle_beta   90.00
_cell.angle_gamma   90.00
#
_symmetry.space_group_name_H-M   'P 1'
#
loop_
_entity.id
_entity.type
_entity.pdbx_description
1 polymer ?
#
loop_
_entity_poly.entity_id
_entity_poly.type
_entity_poly.pdbx_seq_one_letter_code
_entity_poly.pdbx_strand_id
1 'polypeptide(L)'
;MPVSDEESGGVRGLRTWAVDAVVRAKRLIPGLTPDAVVPRGGVVPRRDYDASVAELGQLVRLLDHDPVLLGQVSVWQGAALAMRHLAWRAEPADGERAEALLRRARDRGSALGASVSEEDRRWAALFLLSLVSPLPPQPGLAGAAPDLSAFVEWVRRAGPAGMMSATAEIQALTAEVAELPLPPELLGHVRRMRDLYAAPTGTGLSDLLTSMMPAGPGADRIRETMDRVFGTPPTTTATGGSATGRATTGRATAREGTPARASDEGTAAGGAASKAAAGGSGAAGAATGEGATGRAVGRAAASAGTAAGGAAGEGVTARASAEGTAAGPVTGEGTTGRASAEGTAAGGAASGVAAGAGAVVGATPSRAAAAGDTAGGGGTGWAAVGGGAEAAPPPLPGLTLDDFRRLAAAMDAVHATTHGLDEALNSEDPHRALNGLLRRLRSVQDRPPPGPDAAPALEAVRALLLNISQGAGGTHQDRSAGRAHMEAVRGHLDGLAGSLPPGMEDVDPSVMGRALQLYSRIMDAREAEDVQTLHGLVDEAEALEREVPEGDPFRFTVVLSLGAAYGGLGIVTRDRELLLRAVSYAQTGMSAVRDSSLPFADELPLPYLPDLGLLRVALAADGTPPATAPEDLPPHVPPPPGASTEDLHTSALSLSMRYAVTHRRADLDALIAELERVRDGVREGRAPRIAAEALWRLAQAYRERGVLDDDVKDLRALEAAREALGALAADVLLQSGAEDGLLTARTGASRGVEAALWAASQGRLHEAVAALELGRALVLHAASTSAAVPELLDARGRHDLAAAWREAAGTARERGAAGGAGVPGELPSTLRRQALEALGYRQEGGLLRTPTLSELADGVAESGADALLYLVPCEAGDAGVIIAVGPDIGAGVCVRPLLSGAESGPLERYLDATEAREAALRDHRTDPAGEQAWEEALTALCDWAFQVLDPFLAGLEERLAAGHEGEGDRAGEEDRPLRIVLVPCGRLGIVPWHAARFPAGAPYDHLCRRAVISYAASGSQFLRTLRRAPRDPAAAPVLLADPSMDLTHAEVEVMALRDAFYRRARMCGEISQLPDAELAAHGTPDDVLAFLAGSTSMLHIASHGSAGLRPTVSALHLADELGDPSDLTVTRLLDRPESGGAATDAPLVVLSACQTDLSTRDHDEALTLTTAFVSAGARDVVGSRWMARDGVSALLMAVFHHYLNVAGHSPVDALRAAQLWMLDPRRENPGSLRGELLREMRRPGLERIALWAPFIHQGHPGRSHTDAAKTEGRTA
;
A
#
# COMPACT_ATOMS: atom_id res chain seq x y z
N MET A 1 -63.08 -2.78 46.18
CA MET A 1 -61.68 -3.20 46.34
C MET A 1 -60.84 -2.40 45.37
N PRO A 2 -59.89 -1.58 45.82
CA PRO A 2 -58.73 -1.27 44.97
C PRO A 2 -57.92 -2.56 44.79
N VAL A 3 -57.43 -2.81 43.58
CA VAL A 3 -56.36 -3.80 43.35
C VAL A 3 -55.05 -3.11 43.70
N SER A 4 -54.07 -3.81 44.29
CA SER A 4 -52.74 -3.23 44.51
C SER A 4 -52.00 -3.08 43.18
N ASP A 5 -51.22 -1.99 43.02
CA ASP A 5 -50.51 -1.70 41.76
C ASP A 5 -49.51 -2.79 41.33
N GLU A 6 -49.14 -3.68 42.27
CA GLU A 6 -48.26 -4.84 42.09
C GLU A 6 -48.73 -5.82 41.00
N GLU A 7 -50.03 -5.87 40.71
CA GLU A 7 -50.60 -6.74 39.66
C GLU A 7 -50.79 -6.05 38.30
N SER A 8 -50.45 -4.76 38.16
CA SER A 8 -50.67 -4.05 36.89
C SER A 8 -49.90 -4.68 35.71
N GLY A 9 -50.45 -4.59 34.50
CA GLY A 9 -49.79 -5.09 33.28
C GLY A 9 -48.44 -4.42 33.02
N GLY A 10 -48.30 -3.15 33.40
CA GLY A 10 -47.05 -2.40 33.33
C GLY A 10 -45.98 -2.93 34.28
N VAL A 11 -46.31 -3.16 35.56
CA VAL A 11 -45.38 -3.75 36.54
C VAL A 11 -44.95 -5.15 36.12
N ARG A 12 -45.87 -5.98 35.59
CA ARG A 12 -45.51 -7.30 35.03
C ARG A 12 -44.58 -7.20 33.81
N GLY A 13 -44.87 -6.34 32.84
CA GLY A 13 -44.01 -6.13 31.68
C GLY A 13 -42.61 -5.60 32.04
N LEU A 14 -42.54 -4.68 33.01
CA LEU A 14 -41.28 -4.12 33.52
C LEU A 14 -40.45 -5.17 34.30
N ARG A 15 -41.11 -6.04 35.08
CA ARG A 15 -40.46 -7.20 35.73
C ARG A 15 -39.87 -8.17 34.70
N THR A 16 -40.60 -8.50 33.62
CA THR A 16 -40.08 -9.33 32.53
C THR A 16 -38.89 -8.66 31.82
N TRP A 17 -39.01 -7.37 31.46
CA TRP A 17 -37.93 -6.62 30.80
C TRP A 17 -36.64 -6.61 31.65
N ALA A 18 -36.76 -6.41 32.96
CA ALA A 18 -35.62 -6.43 33.88
C ALA A 18 -34.91 -7.79 33.93
N VAL A 19 -35.66 -8.89 33.97
CA VAL A 19 -35.09 -10.25 33.94
C VAL A 19 -34.39 -10.51 32.59
N ASP A 20 -35.03 -10.16 31.48
CA ASP A 20 -34.46 -10.35 30.14
C ASP A 20 -33.18 -9.52 29.91
N ALA A 21 -33.12 -8.31 30.46
CA ALA A 21 -31.93 -7.46 30.42
C ALA A 21 -30.77 -8.03 31.25
N VAL A 22 -31.06 -8.60 32.42
CA VAL A 22 -30.07 -9.32 33.24
C VAL A 22 -29.58 -10.58 32.51
N VAL A 23 -30.44 -11.30 31.79
CA VAL A 23 -30.04 -12.44 30.95
C VAL A 23 -29.18 -12.00 29.76
N ARG A 24 -29.48 -10.86 29.12
CA ARG A 24 -28.59 -10.27 28.09
C ARG A 24 -27.22 -9.91 28.66
N ALA A 25 -27.16 -9.22 29.80
CA ALA A 25 -25.92 -8.84 30.44
C ALA A 25 -25.07 -10.07 30.87
N LYS A 26 -25.70 -11.15 31.34
CA LYS A 26 -25.01 -12.42 31.66
C LYS A 26 -24.34 -13.05 30.43
N ARG A 27 -24.88 -12.89 29.22
CA ARG A 27 -24.30 -13.41 27.97
C ARG A 27 -23.07 -12.63 27.48
N LEU A 28 -22.80 -11.44 28.02
CA LEU A 28 -21.59 -10.67 27.71
C LEU A 28 -20.33 -11.18 28.44
N ILE A 29 -20.45 -12.24 29.25
CA ILE A 29 -19.34 -12.79 30.02
C ILE A 29 -18.98 -14.18 29.47
N PRO A 30 -17.82 -14.34 28.82
CA PRO A 30 -17.36 -15.63 28.32
C PRO A 30 -17.32 -16.70 29.42
N GLY A 31 -17.72 -17.93 29.09
CA GLY A 31 -17.72 -19.08 29.99
C GLY A 31 -18.82 -19.09 31.07
N LEU A 32 -19.66 -18.06 31.19
CA LEU A 32 -20.68 -17.98 32.25
C LEU A 32 -22.01 -18.71 31.93
N THR A 33 -22.30 -18.90 30.64
CA THR A 33 -23.49 -19.61 30.15
C THR A 33 -23.13 -20.44 28.93
N PRO A 34 -23.75 -21.62 28.68
CA PRO A 34 -23.53 -22.40 27.47
C PRO A 34 -23.82 -21.62 26.18
N ASP A 35 -24.80 -20.72 26.20
CA ASP A 35 -25.18 -19.83 25.10
C ASP A 35 -24.41 -18.48 25.11
N ALA A 36 -23.23 -18.41 25.73
CA ALA A 36 -22.42 -17.19 25.73
C ALA A 36 -21.94 -16.89 24.29
N VAL A 37 -22.07 -15.63 23.86
CA VAL A 37 -21.65 -15.23 22.52
C VAL A 37 -20.14 -15.08 22.51
N VAL A 38 -19.45 -16.06 21.95
CA VAL A 38 -18.00 -16.05 21.72
C VAL A 38 -17.76 -15.92 20.21
N PRO A 39 -17.45 -14.71 19.70
CA PRO A 39 -16.97 -14.54 18.33
C PRO A 39 -15.61 -15.23 18.13
N ARG A 40 -15.21 -15.44 16.86
CA ARG A 40 -13.78 -15.66 16.56
C ARG A 40 -12.99 -14.48 17.12
N GLY A 41 -11.89 -14.76 17.84
CA GLY A 41 -11.12 -13.78 18.61
C GLY A 41 -11.54 -13.63 20.09
N GLY A 42 -12.68 -14.19 20.53
CA GLY A 42 -13.03 -14.32 21.95
C GLY A 42 -13.49 -13.03 22.68
N VAL A 43 -13.54 -11.88 21.99
CA VAL A 43 -13.91 -10.58 22.56
C VAL A 43 -15.37 -10.23 22.28
N VAL A 44 -16.08 -9.66 23.26
CA VAL A 44 -17.43 -9.13 23.08
C VAL A 44 -17.37 -7.67 22.57
N PRO A 45 -18.03 -7.32 21.46
CA PRO A 45 -17.93 -5.97 20.88
C PRO A 45 -18.42 -4.86 21.83
N ARG A 46 -17.72 -3.72 21.82
CA ARG A 46 -18.02 -2.55 22.69
C ARG A 46 -19.48 -2.10 22.63
N ARG A 47 -20.10 -2.10 21.44
CA ARG A 47 -21.51 -1.71 21.24
C ARG A 47 -22.50 -2.54 22.07
N ASP A 48 -22.19 -3.81 22.34
CA ASP A 48 -23.10 -4.73 23.03
C ASP A 48 -23.03 -4.54 24.56
N TYR A 49 -21.86 -4.15 25.07
CA TYR A 49 -21.72 -3.55 26.41
C TYR A 49 -22.44 -2.21 26.52
N ASP A 50 -22.25 -1.30 25.56
CA ASP A 50 -22.87 0.04 25.58
C ASP A 50 -24.41 -0.04 25.59
N ALA A 51 -25.00 -0.92 24.77
CA ALA A 51 -26.43 -1.21 24.77
C ALA A 51 -26.92 -1.74 26.12
N SER A 52 -26.20 -2.68 26.72
CA SER A 52 -26.59 -3.32 27.99
C SER A 52 -26.43 -2.38 29.19
N VAL A 53 -25.37 -1.57 29.23
CA VAL A 53 -25.16 -0.52 30.25
C VAL A 53 -26.27 0.55 30.16
N ALA A 54 -26.69 0.91 28.95
CA ALA A 54 -27.79 1.84 28.72
C ALA A 54 -29.16 1.25 29.14
N GLU A 55 -29.46 0.00 28.77
CA GLU A 55 -30.71 -0.70 29.11
C GLU A 55 -30.86 -0.85 30.63
N LEU A 56 -29.87 -1.43 31.30
CA LEU A 56 -29.88 -1.58 32.77
C LEU A 56 -29.92 -0.20 33.46
N GLY A 57 -29.25 0.80 32.89
CA GLY A 57 -29.30 2.18 33.35
C GLY A 57 -30.64 2.92 33.14
N GLN A 58 -31.56 2.37 32.35
CA GLN A 58 -32.96 2.81 32.32
C GLN A 58 -33.76 2.07 33.40
N LEU A 59 -33.63 0.74 33.48
CA LEU A 59 -34.31 -0.12 34.45
C LEU A 59 -34.07 0.29 35.90
N VAL A 60 -32.83 0.63 36.29
CA VAL A 60 -32.50 1.14 37.65
C VAL A 60 -33.32 2.38 38.04
N ARG A 61 -33.80 3.18 37.08
CA ARG A 61 -34.63 4.38 37.33
C ARG A 61 -36.14 4.12 37.30
N LEU A 62 -36.56 2.87 37.11
CA LEU A 62 -37.96 2.45 37.01
C LEU A 62 -38.36 1.43 38.10
N LEU A 63 -37.38 0.75 38.71
CA LEU A 63 -37.57 -0.35 39.64
C LEU A 63 -37.63 0.05 41.14
N ASP A 64 -37.80 1.33 41.47
CA ASP A 64 -37.92 1.83 42.86
C ASP A 64 -39.03 1.12 43.68
N HIS A 65 -40.02 0.52 43.00
CA HIS A 65 -41.13 -0.23 43.58
C HIS A 65 -40.84 -1.73 43.79
N ASP A 66 -39.74 -2.26 43.25
CA ASP A 66 -39.30 -3.64 43.40
C ASP A 66 -37.82 -3.68 43.83
N PRO A 67 -37.53 -3.51 45.14
CA PRO A 67 -36.16 -3.35 45.63
C PRO A 67 -35.29 -4.59 45.42
N VAL A 68 -35.88 -5.78 45.27
CA VAL A 68 -35.13 -7.02 44.99
C VAL A 68 -34.64 -7.01 43.55
N LEU A 69 -35.53 -6.69 42.61
CA LEU A 69 -35.19 -6.61 41.19
C LEU A 69 -34.27 -5.42 40.88
N LEU A 70 -34.49 -4.28 41.53
CA LEU A 70 -33.57 -3.13 41.51
C LEU A 70 -32.17 -3.51 42.00
N GLY A 71 -32.08 -4.30 43.08
CA GLY A 71 -30.82 -4.83 43.60
C GLY A 71 -30.07 -5.67 42.57
N GLN A 72 -30.77 -6.63 41.95
CA GLN A 72 -30.18 -7.49 40.91
C GLN A 72 -29.77 -6.69 39.66
N VAL A 73 -30.64 -5.85 39.11
CA VAL A 73 -30.31 -5.00 37.94
C VAL A 73 -29.12 -4.08 38.24
N SER A 74 -29.00 -3.56 39.46
CA SER A 74 -27.85 -2.72 39.86
C SER A 74 -26.53 -3.51 39.94
N VAL A 75 -26.55 -4.76 40.42
CA VAL A 75 -25.38 -5.66 40.37
C VAL A 75 -24.95 -5.91 38.93
N TRP A 76 -25.90 -6.24 38.05
CA TRP A 76 -25.62 -6.54 36.66
C TRP A 76 -25.26 -5.29 35.83
N GLN A 77 -25.69 -4.09 36.24
CA GLN A 77 -25.17 -2.83 35.69
C GLN A 77 -23.72 -2.60 36.12
N GLY A 78 -23.39 -2.84 37.40
CA GLY A 78 -22.02 -2.80 37.90
C GLY A 78 -21.11 -3.79 37.16
N ALA A 79 -21.61 -5.01 36.91
CA ALA A 79 -20.93 -6.03 36.11
C ALA A 79 -20.66 -5.58 34.67
N ALA A 80 -21.68 -5.06 33.97
CA ALA A 80 -21.54 -4.60 32.58
C ALA A 80 -20.57 -3.41 32.46
N LEU A 81 -20.59 -2.47 33.43
CA LEU A 81 -19.61 -1.38 33.53
C LEU A 81 -18.20 -1.89 33.82
N ALA A 82 -18.04 -2.84 34.76
CA ALA A 82 -16.75 -3.45 35.09
C ALA A 82 -16.12 -4.14 33.87
N MET A 83 -16.90 -4.97 33.17
CA MET A 83 -16.44 -5.67 31.97
C MET A 83 -16.14 -4.70 30.83
N ARG A 84 -16.93 -3.63 30.62
CA ARG A 84 -16.64 -2.58 29.64
C ARG A 84 -15.32 -1.86 29.94
N HIS A 85 -15.09 -1.52 31.21
CA HIS A 85 -13.85 -0.86 31.65
C HIS A 85 -12.63 -1.78 31.47
N LEU A 86 -12.73 -3.05 31.88
CA LEU A 86 -11.63 -4.02 31.76
C LEU A 86 -11.31 -4.37 30.30
N ALA A 87 -12.32 -4.56 29.46
CA ALA A 87 -12.11 -4.91 28.04
C ALA A 87 -11.49 -3.75 27.24
N TRP A 88 -11.90 -2.49 27.47
CA TRP A 88 -11.55 -1.38 26.56
C TRP A 88 -10.76 -0.23 27.21
N ARG A 89 -10.42 -0.31 28.51
CA ARG A 89 -9.94 0.83 29.32
C ARG A 89 -10.77 2.10 29.10
N ALA A 90 -12.11 1.92 29.10
CA ALA A 90 -13.07 3.02 29.04
C ALA A 90 -12.87 4.03 30.18
N GLU A 91 -13.44 5.23 30.03
CA GLU A 91 -13.25 6.39 30.92
C GLU A 91 -13.12 6.01 32.41
N PRO A 92 -12.21 6.63 33.20
CA PRO A 92 -12.04 6.29 34.62
C PRO A 92 -13.34 6.29 35.42
N ALA A 93 -14.29 7.15 35.05
CA ALA A 93 -15.63 7.22 35.60
C ALA A 93 -16.43 5.91 35.49
N ASP A 94 -16.21 5.06 34.48
CA ASP A 94 -16.84 3.73 34.38
C ASP A 94 -16.32 2.78 35.46
N GLY A 95 -15.00 2.73 35.66
CA GLY A 95 -14.36 1.91 36.69
C GLY A 95 -14.79 2.35 38.09
N GLU A 96 -14.70 3.65 38.38
CA GLU A 96 -15.16 4.24 39.65
C GLU A 96 -16.66 3.99 39.90
N ARG A 97 -17.50 4.07 38.86
CA ARG A 97 -18.95 3.83 38.96
C ARG A 97 -19.29 2.35 39.12
N ALA A 98 -18.59 1.46 38.44
CA ALA A 98 -18.71 0.02 38.63
C ALA A 98 -18.32 -0.36 40.06
N GLU A 99 -17.15 0.09 40.52
CA GLU A 99 -16.67 -0.14 41.87
C GLU A 99 -17.67 0.39 42.93
N ALA A 100 -18.15 1.64 42.79
CA ALA A 100 -19.12 2.23 43.70
C ALA A 100 -20.45 1.47 43.74
N LEU A 101 -20.98 1.02 42.60
CA LEU A 101 -22.20 0.20 42.53
C LEU A 101 -22.01 -1.17 43.17
N LEU A 102 -20.93 -1.88 42.83
CA LEU A 102 -20.63 -3.23 43.32
C LEU A 102 -20.34 -3.24 44.83
N ARG A 103 -19.57 -2.27 45.34
CA ARG A 103 -19.36 -2.07 46.78
C ARG A 103 -20.68 -1.79 47.50
N ARG A 104 -21.50 -0.89 46.97
CA ARG A 104 -22.82 -0.55 47.56
C ARG A 104 -23.83 -1.70 47.51
N ALA A 105 -23.72 -2.60 46.54
CA ALA A 105 -24.54 -3.81 46.45
C ALA A 105 -24.07 -4.92 47.42
N ARG A 106 -22.77 -5.01 47.72
CA ARG A 106 -22.21 -5.94 48.73
C ARG A 106 -22.47 -5.50 50.17
N ASP A 107 -22.46 -4.19 50.44
CA ASP A 107 -22.71 -3.65 51.79
C ASP A 107 -24.15 -3.90 52.26
N ARG A 108 -24.33 -4.81 53.23
CA ARG A 108 -25.60 -5.11 53.89
C ARG A 108 -26.18 -3.92 54.69
N GLY A 109 -25.38 -2.92 55.04
CA GLY A 109 -25.82 -1.68 55.68
C GLY A 109 -26.37 -0.64 54.69
N SER A 110 -26.13 -0.82 53.39
CA SER A 110 -26.58 0.07 52.33
C SER A 110 -28.02 -0.23 51.93
N ALA A 111 -28.77 0.83 51.61
CA ALA A 111 -30.15 0.73 51.12
C ALA A 111 -30.30 -0.05 49.80
N LEU A 112 -29.19 -0.37 49.11
CA LEU A 112 -29.18 -1.28 47.96
C LEU A 112 -28.85 -2.71 48.42
N GLY A 113 -27.72 -2.91 49.11
CA GLY A 113 -27.25 -4.26 49.49
C GLY A 113 -28.15 -4.97 50.51
N ALA A 114 -29.04 -4.24 51.20
CA ALA A 114 -30.10 -4.80 52.04
C ALA A 114 -31.14 -5.64 51.28
N SER A 115 -31.35 -5.39 49.98
CA SER A 115 -32.30 -6.16 49.13
C SER A 115 -31.63 -7.11 48.12
N VAL A 116 -30.31 -7.01 47.93
CA VAL A 116 -29.56 -7.88 47.02
C VAL A 116 -29.45 -9.29 47.60
N SER A 117 -29.74 -10.30 46.76
CA SER A 117 -29.64 -11.72 47.10
C SER A 117 -28.22 -12.10 47.52
N GLU A 118 -28.04 -13.24 48.21
CA GLU A 118 -26.67 -13.67 48.54
C GLU A 118 -25.89 -14.17 47.31
N GLU A 119 -26.57 -14.72 46.31
CA GLU A 119 -25.95 -15.08 45.03
C GLU A 119 -25.47 -13.83 44.28
N ASP A 120 -26.33 -12.82 44.12
CA ASP A 120 -25.98 -11.56 43.44
C ASP A 120 -24.90 -10.78 44.21
N ARG A 121 -24.79 -10.92 45.55
CA ARG A 121 -23.65 -10.38 46.31
C ARG A 121 -22.34 -11.11 46.05
N ARG A 122 -22.36 -12.43 45.85
CA ARG A 122 -21.17 -13.20 45.40
C ARG A 122 -20.80 -12.88 43.95
N TRP A 123 -21.78 -12.68 43.07
CA TRP A 123 -21.55 -12.15 41.72
C TRP A 123 -20.91 -10.77 41.77
N ALA A 124 -21.41 -9.85 42.61
CA ALA A 124 -20.79 -8.55 42.82
C ALA A 124 -19.36 -8.65 43.38
N ALA A 125 -19.05 -9.68 44.17
CA ALA A 125 -17.69 -9.95 44.64
C ALA A 125 -16.75 -10.40 43.52
N LEU A 126 -17.24 -11.16 42.52
CA LEU A 126 -16.46 -11.55 41.35
C LEU A 126 -16.05 -10.32 40.51
N PHE A 127 -17.01 -9.46 40.16
CA PHE A 127 -16.69 -8.27 39.36
C PHE A 127 -15.85 -7.25 40.13
N LEU A 128 -16.05 -7.12 41.43
CA LEU A 128 -15.21 -6.26 42.27
C LEU A 128 -13.80 -6.82 42.46
N LEU A 129 -13.62 -8.15 42.51
CA LEU A 129 -12.30 -8.80 42.50
C LEU A 129 -11.54 -8.49 41.20
N SER A 130 -12.21 -8.51 40.05
CA SER A 130 -11.60 -8.14 38.76
C SER A 130 -11.18 -6.67 38.67
N LEU A 131 -11.85 -5.76 39.41
CA LEU A 131 -11.50 -4.33 39.46
C LEU A 131 -10.42 -4.00 40.52
N VAL A 132 -10.38 -4.74 41.63
CA VAL A 132 -9.48 -4.49 42.77
C VAL A 132 -8.18 -5.33 42.70
N SER A 133 -8.11 -6.31 41.79
CA SER A 133 -6.89 -7.09 41.53
C SER A 133 -5.69 -6.18 41.23
N PRO A 134 -4.53 -6.39 41.88
CA PRO A 134 -3.30 -5.65 41.57
C PRO A 134 -2.69 -6.08 40.24
N LEU A 135 -3.11 -7.24 39.73
CA LEU A 135 -2.79 -7.80 38.42
C LEU A 135 -4.03 -7.62 37.54
N PRO A 136 -4.23 -6.45 36.90
CA PRO A 136 -5.27 -6.28 35.90
C PRO A 136 -4.89 -7.08 34.64
N PRO A 137 -5.87 -7.67 33.92
CA PRO A 137 -5.61 -8.28 32.62
C PRO A 137 -5.17 -7.23 31.61
N GLN A 138 -4.43 -7.65 30.59
CA GLN A 138 -4.22 -6.85 29.37
C GLN A 138 -5.58 -6.47 28.75
N PRO A 139 -5.72 -5.26 28.17
CA PRO A 139 -6.94 -4.86 27.46
C PRO A 139 -7.28 -5.82 26.30
N GLY A 140 -8.53 -5.79 25.84
CA GLY A 140 -9.06 -6.61 24.75
C GLY A 140 -9.48 -8.02 25.17
N LEU A 141 -8.76 -8.68 26.08
CA LEU A 141 -8.87 -10.14 26.26
C LEU A 141 -9.54 -10.59 27.57
N ALA A 142 -10.62 -11.37 27.45
CA ALA A 142 -11.31 -12.01 28.56
C ALA A 142 -10.58 -13.26 29.09
N GLY A 143 -9.45 -13.05 29.78
CA GLY A 143 -8.71 -14.11 30.49
C GLY A 143 -7.21 -14.23 30.16
N ALA A 144 -6.62 -13.24 29.48
CA ALA A 144 -5.20 -13.24 29.11
C ALA A 144 -4.25 -12.77 30.22
N ALA A 145 -2.97 -12.64 29.87
CA ALA A 145 -1.86 -12.32 30.77
C ALA A 145 -2.05 -10.99 31.54
N PRO A 146 -1.41 -10.83 32.71
CA PRO A 146 -1.46 -9.58 33.47
C PRO A 146 -0.65 -8.46 32.81
N ASP A 147 -1.12 -7.23 32.95
CA ASP A 147 -0.39 -6.00 32.62
C ASP A 147 0.65 -5.73 33.72
N LEU A 148 1.91 -6.11 33.45
CA LEU A 148 2.98 -6.07 34.45
C LEU A 148 3.43 -4.65 34.76
N SER A 149 3.39 -3.75 33.77
CA SER A 149 3.64 -2.32 33.98
C SER A 149 2.59 -1.68 34.90
N ALA A 150 1.30 -2.02 34.76
CA ALA A 150 0.25 -1.55 35.64
C ALA A 150 0.39 -2.11 37.07
N PHE A 151 0.78 -3.38 37.22
CA PHE A 151 1.11 -3.95 38.54
C PHE A 151 2.26 -3.20 39.23
N VAL A 152 3.35 -2.89 38.52
CA VAL A 152 4.48 -2.13 39.07
C VAL A 152 4.08 -0.72 39.49
N GLU A 153 3.26 -0.03 38.69
CA GLU A 153 2.76 1.31 39.03
C GLU A 153 1.74 1.27 40.18
N TRP A 154 0.94 0.21 40.28
CA TRP A 154 0.07 -0.05 41.43
C TRP A 154 0.88 -0.27 42.72
N VAL A 155 1.93 -1.10 42.70
CA VAL A 155 2.84 -1.30 43.85
C VAL A 155 3.47 0.02 44.28
N ARG A 156 3.93 0.84 43.31
CA ARG A 156 4.50 2.16 43.56
C ARG A 156 3.50 3.13 44.21
N ARG A 157 2.23 3.09 43.79
CA ARG A 157 1.16 3.98 44.27
C ARG A 157 0.58 3.55 45.63
N ALA A 158 0.45 2.25 45.86
CA ALA A 158 -0.16 1.69 47.07
C ALA A 158 0.81 1.65 48.27
N GLY A 159 2.08 1.32 48.02
CA GLY A 159 3.08 1.13 49.07
C GLY A 159 2.73 0.01 50.07
N PRO A 160 3.53 -0.21 51.12
CA PRO A 160 3.36 -1.35 52.03
C PRO A 160 1.98 -1.42 52.70
N ALA A 161 1.45 -0.28 53.16
CA ALA A 161 0.14 -0.24 53.82
C ALA A 161 -1.03 -0.44 52.84
N GLY A 162 -0.95 0.10 51.62
CA GLY A 162 -1.95 -0.13 50.59
C GLY A 162 -1.98 -1.58 50.11
N MET A 163 -0.80 -2.21 49.95
CA MET A 163 -0.70 -3.63 49.64
C MET A 163 -1.36 -4.51 50.71
N MET A 164 -1.11 -4.24 52.00
CA MET A 164 -1.77 -4.98 53.11
C MET A 164 -3.30 -4.82 53.08
N SER A 165 -3.81 -3.62 52.80
CA SER A 165 -5.25 -3.36 52.69
C SER A 165 -5.87 -4.12 51.52
N ALA A 166 -5.20 -4.14 50.35
CA ALA A 166 -5.66 -4.87 49.18
C ALA A 166 -5.63 -6.38 49.39
N THR A 167 -4.56 -6.93 49.99
CA THR A 167 -4.48 -8.36 50.34
C THR A 167 -5.66 -8.81 51.21
N ALA A 168 -6.02 -8.03 52.23
CA ALA A 168 -7.16 -8.34 53.10
C ALA A 168 -8.51 -8.26 52.35
N GLU A 169 -8.68 -7.29 51.45
CA GLU A 169 -9.87 -7.18 50.61
C GLU A 169 -9.98 -8.34 49.60
N ILE A 170 -8.89 -8.69 48.91
CA ILE A 170 -8.83 -9.79 47.94
C ILE A 170 -9.08 -11.14 48.63
N GLN A 171 -8.56 -11.34 49.84
CA GLN A 171 -8.84 -12.54 50.64
C GLN A 171 -10.34 -12.68 50.97
N ALA A 172 -11.02 -11.58 51.29
CA ALA A 172 -12.47 -11.58 51.53
C ALA A 172 -13.27 -11.82 50.24
N LEU A 173 -12.89 -11.16 49.14
CA LEU A 173 -13.53 -11.30 47.83
C LEU A 173 -13.39 -12.73 47.28
N THR A 174 -12.19 -13.29 47.27
CA THR A 174 -11.94 -14.66 46.78
C THR A 174 -12.65 -15.73 47.63
N ALA A 175 -12.88 -15.48 48.93
CA ALA A 175 -13.69 -16.36 49.77
C ALA A 175 -15.18 -16.35 49.39
N GLU A 176 -15.75 -15.20 49.03
CA GLU A 176 -17.14 -15.10 48.52
C GLU A 176 -17.30 -15.71 47.12
N VAL A 177 -16.30 -15.53 46.25
CA VAL A 177 -16.31 -16.02 44.86
C VAL A 177 -16.09 -17.54 44.77
N ALA A 178 -15.36 -18.15 45.70
CA ALA A 178 -15.15 -19.61 45.75
C ALA A 178 -16.44 -20.43 45.99
N GLU A 179 -17.53 -19.76 46.36
CA GLU A 179 -18.87 -20.28 46.62
C GLU A 179 -19.89 -19.92 45.50
N LEU A 180 -19.41 -19.55 44.30
CA LEU A 180 -20.22 -19.41 43.08
C LEU A 180 -20.20 -20.69 42.22
N PRO A 181 -21.27 -20.95 41.42
CA PRO A 181 -21.32 -22.04 40.45
C PRO A 181 -20.53 -21.72 39.17
N LEU A 182 -19.24 -21.43 39.30
CA LEU A 182 -18.33 -21.15 38.18
C LEU A 182 -17.75 -22.46 37.59
N PRO A 183 -17.26 -22.44 36.34
CA PRO A 183 -16.47 -23.53 35.75
C PRO A 183 -15.30 -23.98 36.66
N PRO A 184 -14.94 -25.28 36.67
CA PRO A 184 -13.94 -25.82 37.58
C PRO A 184 -12.54 -25.22 37.37
N GLU A 185 -12.22 -24.74 36.16
CA GLU A 185 -10.98 -24.05 35.81
C GLU A 185 -10.89 -22.70 36.53
N LEU A 186 -11.97 -21.91 36.47
CA LEU A 186 -12.12 -20.62 37.15
C LEU A 186 -12.14 -20.79 38.68
N LEU A 187 -12.86 -21.78 39.20
CA LEU A 187 -12.79 -22.15 40.62
C LEU A 187 -11.38 -22.55 41.05
N GLY A 188 -10.64 -23.27 40.20
CA GLY A 188 -9.23 -23.60 40.42
C GLY A 188 -8.35 -22.36 40.53
N HIS A 189 -8.55 -21.38 39.64
CA HIS A 189 -7.80 -20.11 39.68
C HIS A 189 -8.15 -19.29 40.94
N VAL A 190 -9.44 -19.10 41.25
CA VAL A 190 -9.89 -18.34 42.44
C VAL A 190 -9.38 -18.98 43.74
N ARG A 191 -9.36 -20.32 43.83
CA ARG A 191 -8.82 -21.03 45.00
C ARG A 191 -7.31 -20.83 45.15
N ARG A 192 -6.52 -20.94 44.06
CA ARG A 192 -5.08 -20.61 44.09
C ARG A 192 -4.83 -19.17 44.52
N MET A 193 -5.62 -18.22 44.02
CA MET A 193 -5.53 -16.81 44.38
C MET A 193 -5.83 -16.57 45.88
N ARG A 194 -6.93 -17.15 46.39
CA ARG A 194 -7.30 -17.12 47.81
C ARG A 194 -6.17 -17.67 48.71
N ASP A 195 -5.62 -18.81 48.33
CA ASP A 195 -4.63 -19.53 49.12
C ASP A 195 -3.27 -18.83 49.12
N LEU A 196 -2.92 -18.12 48.03
CA LEU A 196 -1.77 -17.20 47.97
C LEU A 196 -1.94 -16.01 48.92
N TYR A 197 -3.04 -15.26 48.82
CA TYR A 197 -3.25 -14.06 49.64
C TYR A 197 -3.50 -14.38 51.12
N ALA A 198 -3.81 -15.63 51.47
CA ALA A 198 -3.87 -16.09 52.85
C ALA A 198 -2.49 -16.26 53.52
N ALA A 199 -1.41 -16.45 52.74
CA ALA A 199 -0.05 -16.62 53.25
C ALA A 199 1.01 -16.17 52.20
N PRO A 200 1.22 -14.85 52.03
CA PRO A 200 2.15 -14.33 51.01
C PRO A 200 3.62 -14.62 51.38
N THR A 201 4.18 -15.71 50.85
CA THR A 201 5.63 -15.92 50.78
C THR A 201 6.18 -15.32 49.48
N GLY A 202 7.46 -14.94 49.48
CA GLY A 202 8.16 -14.52 48.25
C GLY A 202 8.04 -15.58 47.15
N THR A 203 8.25 -16.85 47.54
CA THR A 203 8.11 -18.00 46.66
C THR A 203 6.70 -18.14 46.08
N GLY A 204 5.64 -17.95 46.87
CA GLY A 204 4.25 -18.09 46.40
C GLY A 204 3.86 -17.00 45.39
N LEU A 205 4.30 -15.76 45.63
CA LEU A 205 4.12 -14.67 44.67
C LEU A 205 4.93 -14.93 43.39
N SER A 206 6.15 -15.44 43.55
CA SER A 206 7.05 -15.77 42.46
C SER A 206 6.56 -16.98 41.63
N ASP A 207 5.97 -17.99 42.27
CA ASP A 207 5.37 -19.16 41.62
C ASP A 207 4.09 -18.78 40.88
N LEU A 208 3.26 -17.88 41.43
CA LEU A 208 2.11 -17.32 40.70
C LEU A 208 2.59 -16.60 39.44
N LEU A 209 3.52 -15.65 39.55
CA LEU A 209 4.08 -14.91 38.42
C LEU A 209 4.74 -15.85 37.40
N THR A 210 5.50 -16.85 37.85
CA THR A 210 6.11 -17.88 36.98
C THR A 210 5.05 -18.73 36.28
N SER A 211 3.94 -19.07 36.94
CA SER A 211 2.82 -19.82 36.32
C SER A 211 2.01 -19.02 35.30
N MET A 212 2.28 -17.72 35.17
CA MET A 212 1.70 -16.81 34.18
C MET A 212 2.73 -16.36 33.12
N MET A 213 3.92 -16.97 33.08
CA MET A 213 4.97 -16.71 32.09
C MET A 213 5.31 -17.97 31.28
N PRO A 214 5.73 -17.85 30.01
CA PRO A 214 6.35 -18.95 29.29
C PRO A 214 7.63 -19.45 29.98
N ALA A 215 7.87 -20.75 29.97
CA ALA A 215 9.05 -21.35 30.59
C ALA A 215 10.32 -21.03 29.78
N GLY A 216 11.38 -20.57 30.46
CA GLY A 216 12.68 -20.28 29.85
C GLY A 216 13.66 -19.65 30.84
N PRO A 217 14.96 -19.49 30.48
CA PRO A 217 16.03 -19.06 31.39
C PRO A 217 15.87 -17.64 31.95
N GLY A 218 15.02 -16.80 31.33
CA GLY A 218 14.61 -15.51 31.89
C GLY A 218 13.74 -15.65 33.15
N ALA A 219 12.84 -16.63 33.19
CA ALA A 219 11.91 -16.83 34.29
C ALA A 219 12.64 -17.23 35.60
N ASP A 220 13.71 -18.00 35.50
CA ASP A 220 14.56 -18.36 36.66
C ASP A 220 15.23 -17.13 37.28
N ARG A 221 15.69 -16.21 36.43
CA ARG A 221 16.34 -14.96 36.84
C ARG A 221 15.35 -13.96 37.44
N ILE A 222 14.11 -13.95 36.95
CA ILE A 222 12.98 -13.22 37.54
C ILE A 222 12.64 -13.82 38.91
N ARG A 223 12.56 -15.15 39.04
CA ARG A 223 12.28 -15.86 40.29
C ARG A 223 13.28 -15.51 41.39
N GLU A 224 14.57 -15.61 41.08
CA GLU A 224 15.68 -15.24 41.99
C GLU A 224 15.66 -13.76 42.42
N THR A 225 15.02 -12.90 41.62
CA THR A 225 14.85 -11.47 41.90
C THR A 225 13.58 -11.19 42.71
N MET A 226 12.45 -11.84 42.41
CA MET A 226 11.19 -11.70 43.15
C MET A 226 11.34 -12.15 44.61
N ASP A 227 11.99 -13.29 44.85
CA ASP A 227 12.34 -13.74 46.20
C ASP A 227 13.23 -12.75 46.97
N ARG A 228 13.99 -11.90 46.26
CA ARG A 228 14.92 -10.92 46.85
C ARG A 228 14.32 -9.52 47.04
N VAL A 229 13.27 -9.19 46.28
CA VAL A 229 12.51 -7.92 46.37
C VAL A 229 11.33 -8.04 47.34
N PHE A 230 10.64 -9.18 47.35
CA PHE A 230 9.45 -9.43 48.18
C PHE A 230 9.69 -10.38 49.37
N GLY A 231 10.83 -11.07 49.43
CA GLY A 231 11.21 -11.89 50.58
C GLY A 231 11.60 -11.06 51.80
N THR A 232 11.01 -11.37 52.96
CA THR A 232 11.41 -10.78 54.25
C THR A 232 12.82 -11.23 54.65
N PRO A 233 13.72 -10.34 55.07
CA PRO A 233 15.05 -10.72 55.52
C PRO A 233 14.98 -11.57 56.81
N PRO A 234 15.87 -12.57 56.99
CA PRO A 234 15.85 -13.44 58.16
C PRO A 234 16.17 -12.64 59.44
N THR A 235 15.25 -12.69 60.41
CA THR A 235 15.40 -11.98 61.69
C THR A 235 16.52 -12.56 62.53
N THR A 236 17.54 -11.74 62.81
CA THR A 236 18.65 -12.13 63.68
C THR A 236 18.28 -11.97 65.16
N THR A 237 18.12 -13.09 65.86
CA THR A 237 18.12 -13.14 67.34
C THR A 237 19.14 -14.16 67.82
N ALA A 238 20.02 -13.74 68.73
CA ALA A 238 21.17 -14.53 69.19
C ALA A 238 21.12 -14.80 70.70
N THR A 239 22.04 -15.67 71.17
CA THR A 239 22.21 -16.17 72.55
C THR A 239 21.09 -17.10 73.03
N GLY A 240 21.35 -18.24 73.69
CA GLY A 240 22.58 -18.99 73.97
C GLY A 240 22.16 -20.33 74.64
N GLY A 241 22.95 -21.39 74.80
CA GLY A 241 24.37 -21.68 74.55
C GLY A 241 24.64 -23.14 75.02
N SER A 242 25.89 -23.50 75.38
CA SER A 242 26.27 -24.79 76.00
C SER A 242 26.18 -26.08 75.14
N ALA A 243 27.22 -26.30 74.34
CA ALA A 243 28.14 -27.46 74.39
C ALA A 243 27.65 -28.94 74.45
N THR A 244 28.42 -29.79 73.76
CA THR A 244 28.35 -31.29 73.68
C THR A 244 27.16 -31.84 72.88
N GLY A 245 27.24 -33.01 72.24
CA GLY A 245 28.33 -33.99 72.13
C GLY A 245 28.28 -34.80 70.81
N ARG A 246 29.20 -35.75 70.62
CA ARG A 246 29.42 -36.45 69.34
C ARG A 246 28.73 -37.83 69.31
N ALA A 247 28.32 -38.23 68.09
CA ALA A 247 28.34 -39.60 67.56
C ALA A 247 27.19 -40.61 67.86
N THR A 248 26.63 -41.12 66.73
CA THR A 248 26.42 -42.55 66.38
C THR A 248 25.48 -43.48 67.17
N THR A 249 24.46 -43.97 66.44
CA THR A 249 23.98 -45.37 66.32
C THR A 249 23.45 -46.17 67.52
N GLY A 250 22.17 -46.58 67.42
CA GLY A 250 21.85 -47.97 67.04
C GLY A 250 21.01 -48.86 67.99
N ARG A 251 20.37 -49.88 67.38
CA ARG A 251 19.49 -50.95 67.96
C ARG A 251 18.14 -50.48 68.53
N ALA A 252 16.98 -51.09 68.24
CA ALA A 252 16.51 -52.50 68.29
C ALA A 252 16.12 -52.96 69.72
N THR A 253 15.08 -53.79 69.98
CA THR A 253 14.45 -54.89 69.19
C THR A 253 13.03 -55.25 69.73
N ALA A 254 12.39 -56.34 69.22
CA ALA A 254 11.14 -57.02 69.67
C ALA A 254 9.79 -56.40 69.16
N ARG A 255 8.83 -57.13 68.56
CA ARG A 255 8.02 -58.34 68.92
C ARG A 255 6.89 -58.02 69.92
N GLU A 256 5.66 -58.54 69.87
CA GLU A 256 4.95 -59.61 69.08
C GLU A 256 3.50 -59.09 68.76
N GLY A 257 2.58 -59.74 68.03
CA GLY A 257 2.49 -61.05 67.34
C GLY A 257 1.09 -61.24 66.69
N THR A 258 0.81 -62.40 66.06
CA THR A 258 -0.50 -62.74 65.41
C THR A 258 -1.23 -63.87 66.16
N PRO A 259 -2.55 -64.11 65.96
CA PRO A 259 -2.96 -65.16 65.00
C PRO A 259 -4.37 -65.07 64.34
N ALA A 260 -4.49 -65.59 63.10
CA ALA A 260 -5.60 -66.42 62.52
C ALA A 260 -7.09 -65.92 62.56
N ARG A 261 -8.03 -66.31 61.65
CA ARG A 261 -8.05 -67.21 60.46
C ARG A 261 -9.34 -66.94 59.62
N ALA A 262 -9.30 -67.21 58.30
CA ALA A 262 -10.31 -67.85 57.40
C ALA A 262 -11.85 -67.62 57.55
N SER A 263 -12.73 -67.75 56.53
CA SER A 263 -12.71 -67.79 55.04
C SER A 263 -14.17 -68.04 54.54
N ASP A 264 -14.60 -68.11 53.26
CA ASP A 264 -13.98 -67.91 51.93
C ASP A 264 -14.67 -66.70 51.20
N GLU A 265 -15.43 -66.70 50.08
CA GLU A 265 -15.80 -67.66 49.01
C GLU A 265 -16.19 -66.91 47.69
N GLY A 266 -15.95 -67.54 46.52
CA GLY A 266 -16.57 -67.45 45.16
C GLY A 266 -17.34 -66.23 44.58
N THR A 267 -17.45 -66.02 43.25
CA THR A 267 -16.89 -66.74 42.07
C THR A 267 -17.08 -65.92 40.76
N ALA A 268 -16.16 -66.06 39.78
CA ALA A 268 -16.35 -65.91 38.32
C ALA A 268 -16.80 -64.54 37.71
N ALA A 269 -16.85 -64.35 36.38
CA ALA A 269 -15.84 -64.57 35.31
C ALA A 269 -16.27 -63.99 33.94
N GLY A 270 -15.40 -63.18 33.30
CA GLY A 270 -15.29 -62.99 31.82
C GLY A 270 -16.49 -62.41 31.03
N GLY A 271 -16.31 -62.28 29.70
CA GLY A 271 -17.44 -62.22 28.75
C GLY A 271 -17.63 -60.94 27.94
N ALA A 272 -17.01 -60.88 26.75
CA ALA A 272 -17.08 -59.78 25.81
C ALA A 272 -18.44 -59.55 25.09
N ALA A 273 -18.65 -58.30 24.67
CA ALA A 273 -19.21 -57.85 23.39
C ALA A 273 -20.72 -57.98 23.02
N SER A 274 -21.08 -57.10 22.07
CA SER A 274 -22.03 -57.32 20.96
C SER A 274 -23.56 -57.12 21.12
N LYS A 275 -23.99 -55.87 20.87
CA LYS A 275 -24.80 -55.46 19.68
C LYS A 275 -26.33 -55.76 19.63
N ALA A 276 -27.01 -54.91 18.85
CA ALA A 276 -28.32 -55.10 18.19
C ALA A 276 -29.64 -54.85 18.96
N ALA A 277 -30.13 -53.61 18.82
CA ALA A 277 -31.45 -53.23 18.25
C ALA A 277 -32.71 -54.14 18.39
N ALA A 278 -33.84 -53.52 18.77
CA ALA A 278 -34.99 -53.20 17.89
C ALA A 278 -36.15 -52.57 18.70
N GLY A 279 -37.17 -51.94 18.08
CA GLY A 279 -38.44 -51.79 18.83
C GLY A 279 -39.58 -50.82 18.45
N GLY A 280 -39.47 -49.88 17.49
CA GLY A 280 -40.64 -49.09 17.02
C GLY A 280 -41.34 -48.16 18.05
N SER A 281 -42.51 -47.57 17.78
CA SER A 281 -43.19 -47.31 16.49
C SER A 281 -44.38 -46.33 16.63
N GLY A 282 -44.55 -45.41 15.65
CA GLY A 282 -45.80 -44.66 15.39
C GLY A 282 -46.10 -43.47 16.33
N ALA A 283 -47.10 -42.61 16.05
CA ALA A 283 -47.85 -42.45 14.78
C ALA A 283 -48.55 -41.06 14.68
N ALA A 284 -49.01 -40.74 13.47
CA ALA A 284 -49.72 -39.55 12.97
C ALA A 284 -50.73 -38.79 13.88
N GLY A 285 -50.88 -37.48 13.60
CA GLY A 285 -52.04 -36.65 13.97
C GLY A 285 -51.97 -35.27 13.30
N ALA A 286 -53.04 -34.83 12.60
CA ALA A 286 -53.03 -33.61 11.76
C ALA A 286 -54.41 -32.92 11.64
N ALA A 287 -54.39 -31.68 11.11
CA ALA A 287 -55.54 -30.81 10.79
C ALA A 287 -56.30 -30.22 12.02
N THR A 288 -57.10 -29.15 11.93
CA THR A 288 -57.72 -28.42 10.78
C THR A 288 -57.71 -26.88 10.97
N GLY A 289 -58.03 -26.11 9.91
CA GLY A 289 -58.36 -24.66 10.01
C GLY A 289 -58.28 -23.92 8.66
N GLU A 290 -59.42 -23.55 8.06
CA GLU A 290 -59.51 -22.97 6.70
C GLU A 290 -60.06 -21.53 6.64
N GLY A 291 -59.67 -20.78 5.59
CA GLY A 291 -60.50 -19.75 4.94
C GLY A 291 -60.15 -18.26 5.19
N ALA A 292 -60.53 -17.30 4.33
CA ALA A 292 -61.07 -17.39 2.95
C ALA A 292 -61.13 -16.03 2.19
N THR A 293 -60.86 -16.05 0.88
CA THR A 293 -61.43 -15.18 -0.22
C THR A 293 -61.22 -13.65 -0.34
N GLY A 294 -61.06 -13.17 -1.59
CA GLY A 294 -61.21 -11.78 -2.08
C GLY A 294 -60.05 -11.31 -3.00
N ARG A 295 -60.10 -11.22 -4.35
CA ARG A 295 -60.92 -10.43 -5.32
C ARG A 295 -60.92 -8.89 -5.09
N ALA A 296 -60.78 -8.00 -6.09
CA ALA A 296 -60.34 -8.08 -7.50
C ALA A 296 -60.23 -6.68 -8.19
N VAL A 297 -59.52 -6.60 -9.35
CA VAL A 297 -59.72 -5.66 -10.50
C VAL A 297 -59.42 -4.13 -10.36
N GLY A 298 -58.82 -3.56 -11.42
CA GLY A 298 -58.76 -2.10 -11.73
C GLY A 298 -57.32 -1.54 -11.79
N ARG A 299 -56.64 -1.23 -12.91
CA ARG A 299 -56.93 -0.88 -14.32
C ARG A 299 -56.96 0.65 -14.64
N ALA A 300 -55.84 1.11 -15.24
CA ALA A 300 -55.68 2.17 -16.26
C ALA A 300 -55.53 3.67 -15.90
N ALA A 301 -54.75 4.33 -16.78
CA ALA A 301 -54.88 5.69 -17.34
C ALA A 301 -54.39 6.94 -16.57
N ALA A 302 -53.11 7.25 -16.81
CA ALA A 302 -52.59 8.50 -17.39
C ALA A 302 -53.46 9.80 -17.44
N SER A 303 -52.91 10.89 -16.89
CA SER A 303 -52.84 12.25 -17.46
C SER A 303 -51.76 13.02 -16.67
N ALA A 304 -50.78 13.71 -17.25
CA ALA A 304 -50.85 14.87 -18.16
C ALA A 304 -51.41 16.13 -17.47
N GLY A 305 -50.51 16.98 -16.96
CA GLY A 305 -50.80 18.30 -16.39
C GLY A 305 -49.61 19.24 -16.63
N THR A 306 -49.86 20.44 -17.15
CA THR A 306 -48.84 21.35 -17.71
C THR A 306 -48.88 22.73 -17.03
N ALA A 307 -47.87 23.57 -17.29
CA ALA A 307 -47.81 25.03 -17.08
C ALA A 307 -47.43 25.58 -15.69
N ALA A 308 -46.13 25.89 -15.56
CA ALA A 308 -45.52 27.21 -15.26
C ALA A 308 -46.26 28.28 -14.41
N GLY A 309 -45.50 28.93 -13.50
CA GLY A 309 -45.76 30.31 -13.03
C GLY A 309 -45.13 30.68 -11.68
N GLY A 310 -44.50 31.87 -11.59
CA GLY A 310 -43.94 32.46 -10.34
C GLY A 310 -42.42 32.29 -10.21
N ALA A 311 -41.51 33.26 -10.34
CA ALA A 311 -41.49 34.74 -10.29
C ALA A 311 -41.02 35.37 -8.94
N ALA A 312 -39.78 35.87 -8.96
CA ALA A 312 -39.17 37.00 -8.24
C ALA A 312 -39.31 37.18 -6.70
N GLY A 313 -38.19 37.53 -6.06
CA GLY A 313 -38.11 38.08 -4.70
C GLY A 313 -36.72 38.61 -4.38
N GLU A 314 -36.52 39.93 -4.46
CA GLU A 314 -35.25 40.61 -4.18
C GLU A 314 -35.03 40.90 -2.68
N GLY A 315 -33.78 41.18 -2.28
CA GLY A 315 -33.42 41.48 -0.89
C GLY A 315 -32.16 42.34 -0.74
N VAL A 316 -32.18 43.58 -1.24
CA VAL A 316 -31.03 44.51 -1.19
C VAL A 316 -30.96 45.29 0.13
N THR A 317 -29.77 45.36 0.74
CA THR A 317 -29.31 46.56 1.47
C THR A 317 -27.82 46.81 1.19
N ALA A 318 -27.39 48.08 1.25
CA ALA A 318 -26.05 48.50 0.87
C ALA A 318 -25.59 49.74 1.65
N ARG A 319 -24.26 49.92 1.80
CA ARG A 319 -23.45 51.12 2.20
C ARG A 319 -22.21 50.67 2.99
N ALA A 320 -21.06 51.36 2.97
CA ALA A 320 -20.60 52.48 2.12
C ALA A 320 -19.06 52.51 2.08
N SER A 321 -18.51 53.24 1.10
CA SER A 321 -17.07 53.47 0.91
C SER A 321 -16.43 54.37 1.97
N ALA A 322 -15.11 54.24 2.14
CA ALA A 322 -14.23 55.28 2.64
C ALA A 322 -12.87 55.20 1.92
N GLU A 323 -12.32 56.35 1.52
CA GLU A 323 -11.03 56.48 0.82
C GLU A 323 -9.88 56.69 1.82
N GLY A 324 -8.62 56.51 1.38
CA GLY A 324 -7.45 56.69 2.24
C GLY A 324 -6.11 56.78 1.50
N THR A 325 -5.82 57.92 0.87
CA THR A 325 -4.59 58.18 0.10
C THR A 325 -3.64 59.19 0.77
N ALA A 326 -2.47 58.72 1.23
CA ALA A 326 -1.22 59.48 1.44
C ALA A 326 -0.06 58.46 1.54
N ALA A 327 1.12 58.57 0.94
CA ALA A 327 2.01 59.69 0.56
C ALA A 327 2.86 60.25 1.73
N GLY A 328 4.18 59.98 1.71
CA GLY A 328 5.18 60.58 2.62
C GLY A 328 6.41 59.71 2.91
N PRO A 329 7.61 60.01 2.37
CA PRO A 329 8.85 59.29 2.65
C PRO A 329 9.72 59.94 3.73
N VAL A 330 10.60 59.18 4.39
CA VAL A 330 11.69 59.68 5.25
C VAL A 330 12.97 58.86 5.03
N THR A 331 14.13 59.50 5.12
CA THR A 331 15.46 59.00 4.71
C THR A 331 16.44 58.77 5.86
N GLY A 332 17.39 57.85 5.65
CA GLY A 332 18.64 57.64 6.42
C GLY A 332 19.30 56.36 5.86
N GLU A 333 20.56 56.30 5.41
CA GLU A 333 21.82 56.91 5.88
C GLU A 333 22.10 56.62 7.38
N GLY A 334 23.22 55.98 7.77
CA GLY A 334 24.32 55.42 6.96
C GLY A 334 25.44 54.83 7.85
N THR A 335 26.67 54.71 7.32
CA THR A 335 27.94 54.34 8.02
C THR A 335 28.01 52.92 8.61
N THR A 336 28.64 51.94 7.92
CA THR A 336 30.08 51.58 7.89
C THR A 336 30.66 50.89 9.14
N GLY A 337 31.14 49.65 8.97
CA GLY A 337 31.95 48.92 9.95
C GLY A 337 32.88 47.90 9.26
N ARG A 338 34.10 48.34 8.91
CA ARG A 338 35.11 47.53 8.18
C ARG A 338 36.28 47.19 9.10
N ALA A 339 36.61 45.91 9.24
CA ALA A 339 37.84 45.43 9.87
C ALA A 339 38.37 44.18 9.14
N SER A 340 39.69 44.01 9.08
CA SER A 340 40.35 42.91 8.35
C SER A 340 41.68 42.54 9.02
N ALA A 341 41.96 41.24 9.14
CA ALA A 341 43.25 40.59 9.36
C ALA A 341 43.03 39.09 9.07
N GLU A 342 43.66 38.41 8.10
CA GLU A 342 45.10 38.14 7.84
C GLU A 342 45.66 36.92 8.60
N GLY A 343 46.46 36.08 7.91
CA GLY A 343 47.04 34.82 8.43
C GLY A 343 46.66 33.55 7.62
N THR A 344 46.80 33.45 6.29
CA THR A 344 48.03 33.22 5.47
C THR A 344 48.88 31.98 5.80
N ALA A 345 49.36 31.33 4.72
CA ALA A 345 50.24 30.13 4.62
C ALA A 345 49.52 28.77 4.87
N ALA A 346 49.41 27.82 3.92
CA ALA A 346 50.33 27.22 2.93
C ALA A 346 51.20 26.07 3.48
N GLY A 347 51.37 24.93 2.78
CA GLY A 347 50.68 24.50 1.55
C GLY A 347 51.37 23.34 0.82
N GLY A 348 50.63 22.68 -0.09
CA GLY A 348 51.13 21.71 -1.09
C GLY A 348 51.62 20.35 -0.55
N ALA A 349 51.92 19.36 -1.40
CA ALA A 349 51.55 19.10 -2.81
C ALA A 349 52.10 17.71 -3.23
N ALA A 350 51.61 17.16 -4.36
CA ALA A 350 52.21 16.08 -5.15
C ALA A 350 52.26 14.65 -4.53
N SER A 351 52.36 13.55 -5.29
CA SER A 351 51.84 13.17 -6.64
C SER A 351 52.32 11.74 -7.00
N GLY A 352 51.59 10.98 -7.83
CA GLY A 352 52.02 9.69 -8.40
C GLY A 352 51.06 8.55 -8.00
N VAL A 353 50.28 7.89 -8.86
CA VAL A 353 50.30 7.66 -10.34
C VAL A 353 51.32 6.60 -10.81
N ALA A 354 50.90 5.33 -10.74
CA ALA A 354 51.17 4.22 -11.67
C ALA A 354 50.34 3.01 -11.19
N ALA A 355 49.31 2.46 -11.88
CA ALA A 355 49.22 1.91 -13.23
C ALA A 355 49.94 0.56 -13.41
N GLY A 356 49.19 -0.52 -13.70
CA GLY A 356 49.73 -1.86 -14.03
C GLY A 356 48.72 -3.01 -13.89
N ALA A 357 48.22 -3.53 -15.01
CA ALA A 357 47.24 -4.62 -15.08
C ALA A 357 47.80 -6.03 -14.79
N GLY A 358 46.93 -7.01 -14.48
CA GLY A 358 47.30 -8.43 -14.40
C GLY A 358 46.10 -9.34 -14.10
N ALA A 359 45.77 -10.26 -15.02
CA ALA A 359 44.52 -11.04 -14.99
C ALA A 359 44.69 -12.53 -14.61
N VAL A 360 43.57 -13.19 -14.32
CA VAL A 360 43.29 -14.65 -14.49
C VAL A 360 43.85 -15.66 -13.46
N VAL A 361 42.89 -16.31 -12.75
CA VAL A 361 42.82 -17.73 -12.29
C VAL A 361 43.99 -18.35 -11.50
N GLY A 362 43.72 -18.85 -10.28
CA GLY A 362 44.61 -19.80 -9.59
C GLY A 362 44.12 -20.29 -8.22
N ALA A 363 44.01 -21.61 -8.05
CA ALA A 363 43.47 -22.32 -6.89
C ALA A 363 44.12 -22.08 -5.51
N THR A 364 43.36 -22.36 -4.45
CA THR A 364 43.83 -22.64 -3.07
C THR A 364 44.88 -23.75 -3.03
N PRO A 365 45.91 -23.74 -2.14
CA PRO A 365 45.67 -24.21 -0.76
C PRO A 365 46.55 -23.65 0.40
N SER A 366 45.94 -23.59 1.59
CA SER A 366 46.48 -23.95 2.92
C SER A 366 47.96 -23.69 3.34
N ARG A 367 48.10 -22.87 4.39
CA ARG A 367 49.04 -22.96 5.55
C ARG A 367 50.56 -22.62 5.41
N ALA A 368 50.87 -21.40 5.87
CA ALA A 368 51.50 -21.10 7.18
C ALA A 368 53.03 -21.24 7.42
N ALA A 369 53.45 -20.60 8.53
CA ALA A 369 54.72 -20.63 9.28
C ALA A 369 55.78 -19.55 8.96
N ALA A 370 56.64 -19.10 9.90
CA ALA A 370 56.55 -19.00 11.38
C ALA A 370 57.80 -18.27 11.97
N ALA A 371 57.65 -17.57 13.09
CA ALA A 371 58.66 -17.28 14.14
C ALA A 371 57.96 -16.48 15.27
N GLY A 372 58.20 -16.63 16.58
CA GLY A 372 59.04 -17.55 17.39
C GLY A 372 58.91 -17.14 18.88
N ASP A 373 59.41 -17.85 19.90
CA ASP A 373 60.11 -19.15 19.92
C ASP A 373 60.19 -19.72 21.36
N THR A 374 60.26 -21.06 21.54
CA THR A 374 60.62 -21.82 22.79
C THR A 374 59.82 -21.59 24.12
N ALA A 375 59.76 -22.46 25.14
CA ALA A 375 59.92 -23.93 25.35
C ALA A 375 59.42 -24.24 26.80
N GLY A 376 59.15 -25.48 27.29
CA GLY A 376 59.07 -26.81 26.66
C GLY A 376 59.00 -27.95 27.71
N GLY A 377 58.30 -29.06 27.39
CA GLY A 377 58.21 -30.31 28.19
C GLY A 377 57.14 -30.33 29.31
N GLY A 378 56.55 -31.48 29.70
CA GLY A 378 56.52 -32.81 29.07
C GLY A 378 56.30 -33.98 30.06
N GLY A 379 55.36 -34.91 29.77
CA GLY A 379 55.35 -36.27 30.36
C GLY A 379 54.06 -36.77 31.08
N THR A 380 53.48 -37.85 30.53
CA THR A 380 52.89 -39.03 31.22
C THR A 380 51.95 -38.91 32.45
N GLY A 381 50.71 -39.40 32.28
CA GLY A 381 50.31 -40.71 32.86
C GLY A 381 49.70 -40.82 34.27
N TRP A 382 48.38 -41.10 34.31
CA TRP A 382 47.61 -41.85 35.34
C TRP A 382 47.48 -41.34 36.80
N ALA A 383 46.28 -41.60 37.36
CA ALA A 383 45.92 -41.77 38.77
C ALA A 383 45.83 -40.58 39.77
N ALA A 384 44.59 -40.13 39.97
CA ALA A 384 43.87 -40.13 41.27
C ALA A 384 44.16 -39.08 42.39
N VAL A 385 43.06 -38.41 42.80
CA VAL A 385 42.75 -37.75 44.09
C VAL A 385 43.51 -36.47 44.48
N GLY A 386 42.76 -35.39 44.65
CA GLY A 386 43.16 -34.17 45.36
C GLY A 386 42.12 -33.06 45.20
N GLY A 387 41.37 -32.72 46.25
CA GLY A 387 40.32 -31.70 46.20
C GLY A 387 40.80 -30.29 46.54
N GLY A 388 40.25 -29.29 45.85
CA GLY A 388 40.40 -27.86 46.13
C GLY A 388 39.07 -27.15 45.83
N ALA A 389 38.73 -26.12 46.60
CA ALA A 389 37.40 -25.51 46.55
C ALA A 389 37.16 -24.72 45.25
N GLU A 390 36.01 -24.94 44.64
CA GLU A 390 35.50 -24.16 43.52
C GLU A 390 35.14 -22.74 44.00
N ALA A 391 35.76 -21.72 43.41
CA ALA A 391 35.51 -20.34 43.77
C ALA A 391 34.19 -19.87 43.14
N ALA A 392 33.21 -19.52 43.97
CA ALA A 392 31.91 -19.03 43.49
C ALA A 392 32.09 -17.79 42.60
N PRO A 393 31.34 -17.67 41.48
CA PRO A 393 31.38 -16.49 40.64
C PRO A 393 30.97 -15.24 41.42
N PRO A 394 31.49 -14.05 41.08
CA PRO A 394 31.12 -12.81 41.76
C PRO A 394 29.61 -12.55 41.59
N PRO A 395 28.90 -12.09 42.65
CA PRO A 395 27.48 -11.80 42.56
C PRO A 395 27.25 -10.65 41.56
N LEU A 396 26.40 -10.90 40.58
CA LEU A 396 25.94 -9.87 39.65
C LEU A 396 25.19 -8.76 40.42
N PRO A 397 25.28 -7.49 39.98
CA PRO A 397 24.54 -6.40 40.61
C PRO A 397 23.04 -6.65 40.55
N GLY A 398 22.34 -6.41 41.66
CA GLY A 398 20.90 -6.62 41.76
C GLY A 398 20.11 -5.62 40.90
N LEU A 399 19.06 -6.12 40.24
CA LEU A 399 18.16 -5.32 39.41
C LEU A 399 17.43 -4.26 40.26
N THR A 400 17.40 -3.01 39.78
CA THR A 400 16.67 -1.92 40.43
C THR A 400 15.17 -1.95 40.11
N LEU A 401 14.38 -1.10 40.78
CA LEU A 401 12.97 -0.89 40.41
C LEU A 401 12.83 -0.35 38.97
N ASP A 402 13.83 0.38 38.46
CA ASP A 402 13.81 0.95 37.11
C ASP A 402 14.18 -0.10 36.04
N ASP A 403 15.05 -1.03 36.40
CA ASP A 403 15.34 -2.24 35.62
C ASP A 403 14.10 -3.14 35.50
N PHE A 404 13.37 -3.34 36.59
CA PHE A 404 12.14 -4.12 36.57
C PHE A 404 11.03 -3.47 35.72
N ARG A 405 10.96 -2.13 35.68
CA ARG A 405 10.08 -1.40 34.74
C ARG A 405 10.47 -1.62 33.29
N ARG A 406 11.77 -1.55 32.94
CA ARG A 406 12.23 -1.84 31.57
C ARG A 406 11.89 -3.26 31.16
N LEU A 407 12.05 -4.23 32.07
CA LEU A 407 11.68 -5.63 31.83
C LEU A 407 10.17 -5.82 31.62
N ALA A 408 9.34 -5.24 32.49
CA ALA A 408 7.88 -5.28 32.34
C ALA A 408 7.43 -4.64 31.02
N ALA A 409 7.90 -3.43 30.70
CA ALA A 409 7.57 -2.75 29.45
C ALA A 409 8.04 -3.51 28.19
N ALA A 410 9.15 -4.25 28.26
CA ALA A 410 9.61 -5.13 27.19
C ALA A 410 8.64 -6.31 26.99
N MET A 411 8.22 -6.97 28.08
CA MET A 411 7.26 -8.08 28.04
C MET A 411 5.89 -7.61 27.54
N ASP A 412 5.37 -6.48 28.04
CA ASP A 412 4.09 -5.91 27.62
C ASP A 412 4.11 -5.50 26.12
N ALA A 413 5.25 -5.00 25.61
CA ALA A 413 5.39 -4.65 24.19
C ALA A 413 5.43 -5.88 23.27
N VAL A 414 6.13 -6.96 23.66
CA VAL A 414 6.14 -8.22 22.92
C VAL A 414 4.75 -8.88 22.96
N HIS A 415 4.15 -9.02 24.14
CA HIS A 415 2.83 -9.66 24.31
C HIS A 415 1.71 -8.93 23.54
N ALA A 416 1.69 -7.59 23.58
CA ALA A 416 0.78 -6.78 22.78
C ALA A 416 1.00 -6.94 21.27
N THR A 417 2.21 -7.33 20.83
CA THR A 417 2.50 -7.64 19.43
C THR A 417 2.07 -9.07 19.07
N THR A 418 2.22 -10.04 19.97
CA THR A 418 1.83 -11.44 19.76
C THR A 418 0.31 -11.61 19.67
N HIS A 419 -0.46 -11.01 20.58
CA HIS A 419 -1.92 -11.23 20.64
C HIS A 419 -2.76 -10.03 20.19
N GLY A 420 -2.22 -8.80 20.25
CA GLY A 420 -2.93 -7.59 19.82
C GLY A 420 -2.86 -7.30 18.32
N LEU A 421 -2.16 -8.13 17.53
CA LEU A 421 -1.99 -7.91 16.10
C LEU A 421 -3.29 -8.07 15.30
N ASP A 422 -4.08 -9.12 15.58
CA ASP A 422 -5.35 -9.34 14.88
C ASP A 422 -6.37 -8.24 15.21
N GLU A 423 -6.44 -7.77 16.47
CA GLU A 423 -7.22 -6.59 16.84
C GLU A 423 -6.73 -5.33 16.11
N ALA A 424 -5.40 -5.12 16.02
CA ALA A 424 -4.83 -3.98 15.32
C ALA A 424 -5.22 -3.97 13.82
N LEU A 425 -5.13 -5.12 13.14
CA LEU A 425 -5.49 -5.27 11.73
C LEU A 425 -7.00 -5.08 11.48
N ASN A 426 -7.85 -5.54 12.40
CA ASN A 426 -9.31 -5.43 12.31
C ASN A 426 -9.89 -4.12 12.89
N SER A 427 -9.05 -3.19 13.34
CA SER A 427 -9.48 -1.92 13.97
C SER A 427 -10.04 -0.89 12.98
N GLU A 428 -10.65 0.19 13.49
CA GLU A 428 -11.14 1.32 12.65
C GLU A 428 -10.00 2.09 11.95
N ASP A 429 -8.77 2.03 12.47
CA ASP A 429 -7.57 2.67 11.91
C ASP A 429 -6.36 1.72 12.08
N PRO A 430 -6.24 0.70 11.21
CA PRO A 430 -5.18 -0.32 11.33
C PRO A 430 -3.77 0.25 11.18
N HIS A 431 -3.61 1.30 10.35
CA HIS A 431 -2.33 1.97 10.12
C HIS A 431 -1.79 2.60 11.40
N ARG A 432 -2.66 3.31 12.14
CA ARG A 432 -2.33 3.89 13.45
C ARG A 432 -2.15 2.84 14.54
N ALA A 433 -2.92 1.75 14.50
CA ALA A 433 -2.76 0.64 15.44
C ALA A 433 -1.39 -0.05 15.28
N LEU A 434 -0.99 -0.38 14.04
CA LEU A 434 0.31 -0.96 13.72
C LEU A 434 1.48 -0.02 14.08
N ASN A 435 1.35 1.28 13.78
CA ASN A 435 2.29 2.31 14.26
C ASN A 435 2.37 2.39 15.79
N GLY A 436 1.27 2.09 16.49
CA GLY A 436 1.25 1.93 17.94
C GLY A 436 2.14 0.79 18.44
N LEU A 437 2.13 -0.36 17.77
CA LEU A 437 2.99 -1.51 18.08
C LEU A 437 4.47 -1.21 17.77
N LEU A 438 4.76 -0.70 16.56
CA LEU A 438 6.12 -0.35 16.13
C LEU A 438 6.79 0.66 17.08
N ARG A 439 6.07 1.70 17.52
CA ARG A 439 6.58 2.66 18.51
C ARG A 439 6.83 2.05 19.88
N ARG A 440 5.97 1.14 20.36
CA ARG A 440 6.20 0.43 21.63
C ARG A 440 7.50 -0.37 21.57
N LEU A 441 7.67 -1.21 20.54
CA LEU A 441 8.87 -2.02 20.35
C LEU A 441 10.15 -1.18 20.22
N ARG A 442 10.10 -0.06 19.48
CA ARG A 442 11.23 0.87 19.40
C ARG A 442 11.55 1.51 20.76
N SER A 443 10.54 1.95 21.52
CA SER A 443 10.77 2.57 22.83
C SER A 443 11.42 1.64 23.86
N VAL A 444 11.29 0.32 23.68
CA VAL A 444 12.02 -0.70 24.44
C VAL A 444 13.47 -0.82 23.96
N GLN A 445 13.73 -0.82 22.66
CA GLN A 445 15.11 -0.84 22.14
C GLN A 445 15.89 0.44 22.47
N ASP A 446 15.22 1.60 22.48
CA ASP A 446 15.81 2.88 22.91
C ASP A 446 16.16 2.89 24.42
N ARG A 447 15.63 1.94 25.21
CA ARG A 447 15.81 1.81 26.68
C ARG A 447 15.83 0.33 27.12
N PRO A 448 16.82 -0.46 26.69
CA PRO A 448 16.76 -1.92 26.73
C PRO A 448 16.72 -2.47 28.17
N PRO A 449 15.96 -3.55 28.45
CA PRO A 449 15.98 -4.21 29.74
C PRO A 449 17.35 -4.83 30.03
N PRO A 450 17.79 -4.88 31.29
CA PRO A 450 19.07 -5.51 31.64
C PRO A 450 18.98 -7.03 31.51
N GLY A 451 19.90 -7.61 30.75
CA GLY A 451 19.88 -9.03 30.44
C GLY A 451 20.87 -9.38 29.33
N PRO A 452 20.68 -10.50 28.61
CA PRO A 452 21.22 -10.62 27.25
C PRO A 452 20.62 -9.54 26.34
N ASP A 453 21.29 -9.24 25.23
CA ASP A 453 20.82 -8.22 24.29
C ASP A 453 19.52 -8.66 23.59
N ALA A 454 18.49 -7.84 23.71
CA ALA A 454 17.17 -8.04 23.12
C ALA A 454 16.98 -7.29 21.79
N ALA A 455 17.93 -6.45 21.37
CA ALA A 455 17.82 -5.67 20.14
C ALA A 455 17.57 -6.53 18.88
N PRO A 456 18.27 -7.68 18.64
CA PRO A 456 18.01 -8.51 17.47
C PRO A 456 16.58 -9.07 17.43
N ALA A 457 16.02 -9.44 18.59
CA ALA A 457 14.65 -9.93 18.69
C ALA A 457 13.62 -8.82 18.42
N LEU A 458 13.84 -7.62 18.99
CA LEU A 458 12.97 -6.47 18.77
C LEU A 458 13.03 -5.96 17.32
N GLU A 459 14.19 -6.07 16.66
CA GLU A 459 14.34 -5.75 15.23
C GLU A 459 13.68 -6.79 14.34
N ALA A 460 13.84 -8.09 14.61
CA ALA A 460 13.13 -9.16 13.91
C ALA A 460 11.60 -8.99 14.00
N VAL A 461 11.07 -8.71 15.20
CA VAL A 461 9.63 -8.48 15.38
C VAL A 461 9.14 -7.23 14.65
N ARG A 462 9.90 -6.11 14.66
CA ARG A 462 9.55 -4.94 13.84
C ARG A 462 9.61 -5.22 12.35
N ALA A 463 10.58 -5.99 11.88
CA ALA A 463 10.69 -6.36 10.46
C ALA A 463 9.50 -7.22 10.01
N LEU A 464 9.06 -8.18 10.83
CA LEU A 464 7.83 -8.95 10.59
C LEU A 464 6.60 -8.04 10.53
N LEU A 465 6.45 -7.10 11.47
CA LEU A 465 5.35 -6.11 11.46
C LEU A 465 5.34 -5.22 10.21
N LEU A 466 6.51 -4.83 9.69
CA LEU A 466 6.62 -4.05 8.46
C LEU A 466 6.26 -4.87 7.20
N ASN A 467 6.57 -6.17 7.17
CA ASN A 467 6.19 -7.04 6.04
C ASN A 467 4.66 -7.19 5.91
N ILE A 468 3.94 -7.27 7.03
CA ILE A 468 2.47 -7.37 7.06
C ILE A 468 1.75 -6.01 6.99
N SER A 469 2.48 -4.90 6.84
CA SER A 469 1.95 -3.52 6.81
C SER A 469 0.81 -3.30 5.80
N GLN A 470 0.77 -4.08 4.72
CA GLN A 470 -0.30 -4.07 3.71
C GLN A 470 -1.68 -4.40 4.29
N GLY A 471 -1.76 -5.32 5.28
CA GLY A 471 -3.00 -5.58 6.00
C GLY A 471 -3.49 -4.36 6.77
N ALA A 472 -2.54 -3.57 7.29
CA ALA A 472 -2.81 -2.28 7.92
C ALA A 472 -2.95 -1.10 6.92
N GLY A 473 -3.08 -1.37 5.61
CA GLY A 473 -3.22 -0.35 4.57
C GLY A 473 -1.94 0.44 4.24
N GLY A 474 -0.77 -0.10 4.59
CA GLY A 474 0.55 0.47 4.26
C GLY A 474 0.88 0.43 2.77
N THR A 475 1.96 1.12 2.38
CA THR A 475 2.44 1.26 0.99
C THR A 475 3.38 0.14 0.56
N HIS A 476 3.74 0.10 -0.73
CA HIS A 476 4.81 -0.78 -1.22
C HIS A 476 6.15 -0.45 -0.53
N GLN A 477 6.46 0.84 -0.29
CA GLN A 477 7.58 1.30 0.53
C GLN A 477 7.57 0.72 1.96
N ASP A 478 6.41 0.69 2.64
CA ASP A 478 6.30 0.12 3.99
C ASP A 478 6.66 -1.38 3.99
N ARG A 479 6.15 -2.12 3.01
CA ARG A 479 6.46 -3.53 2.78
C ARG A 479 7.94 -3.73 2.45
N SER A 480 8.49 -2.89 1.58
CA SER A 480 9.89 -2.91 1.14
C SER A 480 10.86 -2.69 2.30
N ALA A 481 10.55 -1.76 3.22
CA ALA A 481 11.31 -1.58 4.45
C ALA A 481 11.29 -2.82 5.35
N GLY A 482 10.18 -3.57 5.39
CA GLY A 482 10.13 -4.89 6.05
C GLY A 482 11.02 -5.92 5.36
N ARG A 483 10.91 -6.03 4.03
CA ARG A 483 11.69 -6.99 3.21
C ARG A 483 13.20 -6.78 3.35
N ALA A 484 13.65 -5.52 3.34
CA ALA A 484 15.05 -5.14 3.51
C ALA A 484 15.68 -5.58 4.85
N HIS A 485 14.86 -5.92 5.85
CA HIS A 485 15.31 -6.37 7.17
C HIS A 485 15.02 -7.86 7.45
N MET A 486 14.65 -8.66 6.44
CA MET A 486 14.38 -10.10 6.61
C MET A 486 15.61 -10.91 7.06
N GLU A 487 16.83 -10.46 6.80
CA GLU A 487 18.04 -11.12 7.33
C GLU A 487 18.15 -10.98 8.86
N ALA A 488 17.57 -9.93 9.46
CA ALA A 488 17.48 -9.80 10.92
C ALA A 488 16.46 -10.80 11.51
N VAL A 489 15.34 -11.04 10.79
CA VAL A 489 14.36 -12.09 11.16
C VAL A 489 15.03 -13.46 11.13
N ARG A 490 15.75 -13.77 10.04
CA ARG A 490 16.49 -15.01 9.90
C ARG A 490 17.57 -15.16 10.99
N GLY A 491 18.45 -14.17 11.15
CA GLY A 491 19.53 -14.21 12.13
C GLY A 491 19.03 -14.36 13.57
N HIS A 492 17.83 -13.84 13.89
CA HIS A 492 17.18 -14.10 15.17
C HIS A 492 16.70 -15.55 15.30
N LEU A 493 16.05 -16.11 14.28
CA LEU A 493 15.55 -17.50 14.28
C LEU A 493 16.70 -18.52 14.28
N ASP A 494 17.73 -18.33 13.43
CA ASP A 494 18.96 -19.13 13.42
C ASP A 494 19.65 -19.08 14.82
N GLY A 495 19.57 -17.94 15.51
CA GLY A 495 20.05 -17.74 16.87
C GLY A 495 19.18 -18.34 18.00
N LEU A 496 17.98 -18.82 17.70
CA LEU A 496 17.11 -19.52 18.67
C LEU A 496 17.31 -21.05 18.66
N ALA A 497 17.98 -21.60 17.66
CA ALA A 497 18.24 -23.03 17.54
C ALA A 497 18.92 -23.61 18.79
N GLY A 498 18.36 -24.67 19.36
CA GLY A 498 18.86 -25.29 20.60
C GLY A 498 18.61 -24.49 21.89
N SER A 499 17.83 -23.40 21.85
CA SER A 499 17.44 -22.59 23.02
C SER A 499 15.93 -22.57 23.32
N LEU A 500 15.16 -23.40 22.60
CA LEU A 500 13.71 -23.49 22.70
C LEU A 500 13.22 -24.06 24.05
N PRO A 501 11.94 -23.85 24.41
CA PRO A 501 11.34 -24.43 25.62
C PRO A 501 11.32 -25.97 25.60
N PRO A 502 11.30 -26.62 26.79
CA PRO A 502 11.19 -28.08 26.89
C PRO A 502 9.98 -28.61 26.12
N GLY A 503 10.18 -29.67 25.33
CA GLY A 503 9.16 -30.23 24.43
C GLY A 503 9.13 -29.64 23.02
N MET A 504 9.98 -28.66 22.68
CA MET A 504 10.28 -28.25 21.30
C MET A 504 11.73 -28.58 20.90
N GLU A 505 12.32 -29.59 21.53
CA GLU A 505 13.75 -29.93 21.41
C GLU A 505 14.15 -30.46 20.00
N ASP A 506 13.21 -31.04 19.27
CA ASP A 506 13.38 -31.53 17.89
C ASP A 506 12.97 -30.49 16.80
N VAL A 507 12.69 -29.24 17.17
CA VAL A 507 12.21 -28.19 16.25
C VAL A 507 13.35 -27.27 15.81
N ASP A 508 13.47 -27.01 14.51
CA ASP A 508 14.47 -26.08 13.94
C ASP A 508 13.83 -24.76 13.47
N PRO A 509 13.98 -23.64 14.20
CA PRO A 509 13.46 -22.33 13.79
C PRO A 509 14.09 -21.78 12.49
N SER A 510 15.26 -22.28 12.08
CA SER A 510 15.90 -21.85 10.82
C SER A 510 15.06 -22.25 9.60
N VAL A 511 14.26 -23.32 9.68
CA VAL A 511 13.30 -23.74 8.63
C VAL A 511 12.30 -22.62 8.35
N MET A 512 11.71 -22.04 9.41
CA MET A 512 10.83 -20.87 9.32
C MET A 512 11.55 -19.67 8.70
N GLY A 513 12.77 -19.36 9.18
CA GLY A 513 13.57 -18.23 8.67
C GLY A 513 13.88 -18.33 7.18
N ARG A 514 14.34 -19.52 6.75
CA ARG A 514 14.61 -19.85 5.34
C ARG A 514 13.34 -19.79 4.48
N ALA A 515 12.23 -20.36 4.97
CA ALA A 515 10.95 -20.36 4.25
C ALA A 515 10.39 -18.94 4.05
N LEU A 516 10.49 -18.06 5.05
CA LEU A 516 10.06 -16.66 4.97
C LEU A 516 10.97 -15.82 4.05
N GLN A 517 12.29 -16.03 4.11
CA GLN A 517 13.25 -15.36 3.21
C GLN A 517 13.09 -15.82 1.74
N LEU A 518 12.74 -17.08 1.53
CA LEU A 518 12.35 -17.61 0.22
C LEU A 518 11.01 -17.01 -0.26
N TYR A 519 9.99 -16.97 0.61
CA TYR A 519 8.68 -16.37 0.30
C TYR A 519 8.80 -14.90 -0.13
N SER A 520 9.61 -14.09 0.58
CA SER A 520 9.88 -12.70 0.19
C SER A 520 10.42 -12.63 -1.24
N ARG A 521 11.50 -13.36 -1.53
CA ARG A 521 12.14 -13.34 -2.86
C ARG A 521 11.20 -13.81 -3.97
N ILE A 522 10.29 -14.75 -3.69
CA ILE A 522 9.25 -15.17 -4.64
C ILE A 522 8.25 -14.04 -4.90
N MET A 523 7.80 -13.32 -3.87
CA MET A 523 6.93 -12.15 -4.05
C MET A 523 7.66 -11.04 -4.82
N ASP A 524 8.95 -10.83 -4.55
CA ASP A 524 9.77 -9.81 -5.20
C ASP A 524 9.97 -10.11 -6.70
N ALA A 525 10.35 -11.35 -7.04
CA ALA A 525 10.50 -11.81 -8.43
C ALA A 525 9.15 -11.81 -9.18
N ARG A 526 8.04 -12.11 -8.50
CA ARG A 526 6.68 -12.01 -9.06
C ARG A 526 6.27 -10.55 -9.30
N GLU A 527 6.56 -9.64 -8.37
CA GLU A 527 6.26 -8.20 -8.47
C GLU A 527 7.09 -7.53 -9.60
N ALA A 528 8.31 -8.03 -9.84
CA ALA A 528 9.16 -7.66 -10.97
C ALA A 528 8.86 -8.38 -12.30
N GLU A 529 7.97 -9.39 -12.31
CA GLU A 529 7.69 -10.29 -13.45
C GLU A 529 8.94 -11.03 -14.00
N ASP A 530 9.93 -11.30 -13.13
CA ASP A 530 11.17 -11.99 -13.51
C ASP A 530 10.98 -13.51 -13.56
N VAL A 531 10.66 -13.99 -14.76
CA VAL A 531 10.50 -15.42 -15.08
C VAL A 531 11.78 -16.24 -14.80
N GLN A 532 12.99 -15.68 -14.98
CA GLN A 532 14.23 -16.44 -14.75
C GLN A 532 14.50 -16.63 -13.26
N THR A 533 14.36 -15.57 -12.46
CA THR A 533 14.47 -15.67 -11.01
C THR A 533 13.34 -16.51 -10.43
N LEU A 534 12.10 -16.41 -10.93
CA LEU A 534 11.00 -17.29 -10.52
C LEU A 534 11.27 -18.78 -10.78
N HIS A 535 11.88 -19.15 -11.91
CA HIS A 535 12.33 -20.52 -12.16
C HIS A 535 13.36 -20.99 -11.11
N GLY A 536 14.41 -20.20 -10.87
CA GLY A 536 15.43 -20.54 -9.87
C GLY A 536 14.88 -20.65 -8.44
N LEU A 537 13.87 -19.84 -8.09
CA LEU A 537 13.19 -19.91 -6.79
C LEU A 537 12.22 -21.10 -6.67
N VAL A 538 11.68 -21.63 -7.77
CA VAL A 538 10.97 -22.93 -7.77
C VAL A 538 11.96 -24.06 -7.49
N ASP A 539 13.11 -24.09 -8.17
CA ASP A 539 14.16 -25.09 -7.93
C ASP A 539 14.68 -25.05 -6.48
N GLU A 540 14.86 -23.85 -5.91
CA GLU A 540 15.25 -23.65 -4.50
C GLU A 540 14.14 -24.09 -3.53
N ALA A 541 12.87 -23.81 -3.83
CA ALA A 541 11.74 -24.25 -3.03
C ALA A 541 11.59 -25.78 -3.01
N GLU A 542 11.76 -26.44 -4.16
CA GLU A 542 11.78 -27.90 -4.23
C GLU A 542 13.02 -28.50 -3.54
N ALA A 543 14.15 -27.79 -3.52
CA ALA A 543 15.33 -28.21 -2.76
C ALA A 543 15.08 -28.16 -1.25
N LEU A 544 14.48 -27.07 -0.75
CA LEU A 544 14.14 -26.90 0.66
C LEU A 544 13.07 -27.92 1.12
N GLU A 545 12.06 -28.19 0.30
CA GLU A 545 11.00 -29.17 0.60
C GLU A 545 11.56 -30.60 0.75
N ARG A 546 12.56 -30.95 -0.07
CA ARG A 546 13.28 -32.24 0.00
C ARG A 546 14.35 -32.32 1.11
N GLU A 547 14.80 -31.19 1.65
CA GLU A 547 15.81 -31.13 2.71
C GLU A 547 15.18 -31.25 4.11
N VAL A 548 14.06 -30.55 4.32
CA VAL A 548 13.33 -30.55 5.59
C VAL A 548 12.66 -31.93 5.81
N PRO A 549 12.58 -32.46 7.04
CA PRO A 549 11.83 -33.70 7.33
C PRO A 549 10.31 -33.57 7.13
N GLU A 550 9.61 -34.69 6.89
CA GLU A 550 8.14 -34.70 6.79
C GLU A 550 7.45 -34.34 8.12
N GLY A 551 8.07 -34.66 9.26
CA GLY A 551 7.55 -34.41 10.61
C GLY A 551 7.97 -33.08 11.23
N ASP A 552 8.65 -32.20 10.49
CA ASP A 552 9.05 -30.88 11.00
C ASP A 552 7.83 -29.95 11.17
N PRO A 553 7.59 -29.35 12.36
CA PRO A 553 6.39 -28.54 12.59
C PRO A 553 6.29 -27.25 11.78
N PHE A 554 7.40 -26.79 11.16
CA PHE A 554 7.43 -25.64 10.25
C PHE A 554 7.44 -26.04 8.77
N ARG A 555 7.45 -27.34 8.41
CA ARG A 555 7.38 -27.81 7.01
C ARG A 555 6.27 -27.13 6.20
N PHE A 556 5.13 -26.84 6.83
CA PHE A 556 4.01 -26.18 6.16
C PHE A 556 4.40 -24.84 5.51
N THR A 557 5.33 -24.06 6.09
CA THR A 557 5.77 -22.79 5.49
C THR A 557 6.59 -23.02 4.23
N VAL A 558 7.38 -24.09 4.17
CA VAL A 558 8.10 -24.49 2.95
C VAL A 558 7.09 -24.91 1.86
N VAL A 559 6.07 -25.68 2.21
CA VAL A 559 5.01 -26.12 1.26
C VAL A 559 4.18 -24.92 0.77
N LEU A 560 3.86 -23.96 1.63
CA LEU A 560 3.21 -22.70 1.23
C LEU A 560 4.11 -21.84 0.34
N SER A 561 5.41 -21.74 0.63
CA SER A 561 6.38 -21.05 -0.23
C SER A 561 6.55 -21.74 -1.59
N LEU A 562 6.55 -23.08 -1.65
CA LEU A 562 6.57 -23.83 -2.91
C LEU A 562 5.30 -23.61 -3.73
N GLY A 563 4.13 -23.61 -3.09
CA GLY A 563 2.86 -23.22 -3.72
C GLY A 563 2.88 -21.78 -4.23
N ALA A 564 3.51 -20.86 -3.49
CA ALA A 564 3.70 -19.48 -3.91
C ALA A 564 4.68 -19.33 -5.09
N ALA A 565 5.74 -20.16 -5.16
CA ALA A 565 6.70 -20.18 -6.27
C ALA A 565 6.04 -20.65 -7.57
N TYR A 566 5.38 -21.81 -7.52
CA TYR A 566 4.58 -22.34 -8.63
C TYR A 566 3.47 -21.36 -9.05
N GLY A 567 2.82 -20.69 -8.09
CA GLY A 567 1.79 -19.70 -8.35
C GLY A 567 2.32 -18.42 -8.99
N GLY A 568 3.46 -17.90 -8.52
CA GLY A 568 4.12 -16.73 -9.08
C GLY A 568 4.56 -16.98 -10.53
N LEU A 569 5.25 -18.09 -10.78
CA LEU A 569 5.68 -18.48 -12.12
C LEU A 569 4.47 -18.69 -13.05
N GLY A 570 3.47 -19.47 -12.63
CA GLY A 570 2.25 -19.74 -13.40
C GLY A 570 1.37 -18.51 -13.68
N ILE A 571 1.40 -17.48 -12.81
CA ILE A 571 0.74 -16.19 -13.09
C ILE A 571 1.48 -15.45 -14.22
N VAL A 572 2.81 -15.33 -14.11
CA VAL A 572 3.62 -14.52 -15.06
C VAL A 572 3.70 -15.20 -16.44
N THR A 573 3.89 -16.52 -16.50
CA THR A 573 3.91 -17.28 -17.76
C THR A 573 2.50 -17.59 -18.31
N ARG A 574 1.45 -17.36 -17.51
CA ARG A 574 0.07 -17.81 -17.74
C ARG A 574 -0.07 -19.34 -17.89
N ASP A 575 0.88 -20.10 -17.35
CA ASP A 575 0.87 -21.57 -17.38
C ASP A 575 -0.14 -22.15 -16.37
N ARG A 576 -1.18 -22.76 -16.94
CA ARG A 576 -2.30 -23.37 -16.22
C ARG A 576 -1.94 -24.64 -15.45
N GLU A 577 -0.92 -25.40 -15.86
CA GLU A 577 -0.45 -26.55 -15.09
C GLU A 577 0.28 -26.09 -13.83
N LEU A 578 1.14 -25.08 -13.94
CA LEU A 578 1.82 -24.47 -12.79
C LEU A 578 0.81 -23.88 -11.79
N LEU A 579 -0.26 -23.24 -12.26
CA LEU A 579 -1.37 -22.77 -11.42
C LEU A 579 -2.11 -23.91 -10.71
N LEU A 580 -2.36 -25.04 -11.38
CA LEU A 580 -2.99 -26.22 -10.76
C LEU A 580 -2.08 -26.91 -9.72
N ARG A 581 -0.75 -26.91 -9.95
CA ARG A 581 0.25 -27.34 -8.95
C ARG A 581 0.25 -26.39 -7.75
N ALA A 582 0.24 -25.07 -7.97
CA ALA A 582 0.20 -24.05 -6.93
C ALA A 582 -1.03 -24.20 -6.01
N VAL A 583 -2.22 -24.39 -6.59
CA VAL A 583 -3.46 -24.66 -5.84
C VAL A 583 -3.34 -25.94 -5.00
N SER A 584 -2.72 -26.99 -5.54
CA SER A 584 -2.54 -28.26 -4.82
C SER A 584 -1.57 -28.12 -3.64
N TYR A 585 -0.43 -27.43 -3.81
CA TYR A 585 0.49 -27.15 -2.71
C TYR A 585 -0.14 -26.22 -1.65
N ALA A 586 -0.92 -25.22 -2.06
CA ALA A 586 -1.65 -24.37 -1.11
C ALA A 586 -2.67 -25.16 -0.27
N GLN A 587 -3.40 -26.12 -0.87
CA GLN A 587 -4.31 -27.03 -0.16
C GLN A 587 -3.55 -27.89 0.86
N THR A 588 -2.42 -28.49 0.47
CA THR A 588 -1.57 -29.29 1.37
C THR A 588 -1.00 -28.45 2.51
N GLY A 589 -0.42 -27.28 2.20
CA GLY A 589 0.19 -26.40 3.19
C GLY A 589 -0.79 -25.89 4.24
N MET A 590 -1.99 -25.45 3.84
CA MET A 590 -3.05 -25.04 4.79
C MET A 590 -3.54 -26.18 5.69
N SER A 591 -3.60 -27.40 5.16
CA SER A 591 -4.00 -28.58 5.94
C SER A 591 -2.93 -28.92 6.99
N ALA A 592 -1.65 -28.94 6.55
CA ALA A 592 -0.50 -29.22 7.40
C ALA A 592 -0.31 -28.22 8.56
N VAL A 593 -0.86 -27.00 8.50
CA VAL A 593 -0.84 -26.08 9.65
C VAL A 593 -1.71 -26.61 10.79
N ARG A 594 -2.92 -27.08 10.47
CA ARG A 594 -3.89 -27.60 11.45
C ARG A 594 -3.49 -28.96 12.01
N ASP A 595 -2.78 -29.74 11.20
CA ASP A 595 -2.23 -31.04 11.60
C ASP A 595 -0.84 -30.91 12.26
N SER A 596 -0.30 -29.68 12.43
CA SER A 596 1.01 -29.44 13.06
C SER A 596 0.97 -29.59 14.59
N SER A 597 2.10 -29.94 15.18
CA SER A 597 2.27 -30.07 16.64
C SER A 597 2.54 -28.73 17.36
N LEU A 598 2.37 -27.59 16.69
CA LEU A 598 2.61 -26.27 17.28
C LEU A 598 1.51 -25.93 18.30
N PRO A 599 1.84 -25.50 19.53
CA PRO A 599 0.84 -25.25 20.59
C PRO A 599 -0.04 -24.02 20.33
N PHE A 600 0.22 -23.29 19.24
CA PHE A 600 -0.52 -22.11 18.77
C PHE A 600 -1.09 -22.31 17.34
N ALA A 601 -1.15 -23.56 16.84
CA ALA A 601 -1.59 -23.85 15.46
C ALA A 601 -2.99 -23.30 15.12
N ASP A 602 -3.95 -23.40 16.04
CA ASP A 602 -5.31 -22.85 15.89
C ASP A 602 -5.37 -21.31 16.04
N GLU A 603 -4.31 -20.69 16.60
CA GLU A 603 -4.18 -19.23 16.76
C GLU A 603 -3.42 -18.57 15.59
N LEU A 604 -2.82 -19.34 14.68
CA LEU A 604 -2.12 -18.80 13.52
C LEU A 604 -3.09 -18.14 12.54
N PRO A 605 -2.89 -16.85 12.16
CA PRO A 605 -3.71 -16.18 11.15
C PRO A 605 -3.38 -16.76 9.76
N LEU A 606 -4.09 -17.83 9.40
CA LEU A 606 -4.02 -18.42 8.06
C LEU A 606 -4.50 -17.42 7.00
N PRO A 607 -3.74 -17.22 5.90
CA PRO A 607 -4.19 -16.35 4.82
C PRO A 607 -5.46 -16.93 4.21
N TYR A 608 -6.56 -16.16 4.22
CA TYR A 608 -7.81 -16.60 3.59
C TYR A 608 -7.60 -16.66 2.07
N LEU A 609 -7.53 -17.87 1.52
CA LEU A 609 -7.51 -18.10 0.08
C LEU A 609 -8.94 -18.21 -0.46
N PRO A 610 -9.20 -17.79 -1.72
CA PRO A 610 -10.46 -18.09 -2.39
C PRO A 610 -10.73 -19.60 -2.39
N ASP A 611 -11.99 -20.00 -2.55
CA ASP A 611 -12.39 -21.41 -2.58
C ASP A 611 -11.55 -22.19 -3.59
N LEU A 612 -10.58 -22.96 -3.10
CA LEU A 612 -9.60 -23.67 -3.92
C LEU A 612 -10.23 -24.85 -4.67
N GLY A 613 -11.43 -25.30 -4.27
CA GLY A 613 -12.24 -26.23 -5.04
C GLY A 613 -12.81 -25.54 -6.28
N LEU A 614 -13.47 -24.39 -6.11
CA LEU A 614 -13.97 -23.57 -7.22
C LEU A 614 -12.83 -23.08 -8.13
N LEU A 615 -11.69 -22.66 -7.57
CA LEU A 615 -10.51 -22.26 -8.36
C LEU A 615 -9.96 -23.41 -9.18
N ARG A 616 -9.89 -24.62 -8.61
CA ARG A 616 -9.48 -25.85 -9.32
C ARG A 616 -10.48 -26.25 -10.41
N VAL A 617 -11.79 -26.04 -10.21
CA VAL A 617 -12.82 -26.27 -11.24
C VAL A 617 -12.70 -25.26 -12.38
N ALA A 618 -12.52 -23.96 -12.07
CA ALA A 618 -12.29 -22.93 -13.09
C ALA A 618 -10.98 -23.17 -13.87
N LEU A 619 -9.90 -23.54 -13.19
CA LEU A 619 -8.63 -23.95 -13.81
C LEU A 619 -8.67 -25.37 -14.44
N ALA A 620 -9.78 -26.11 -14.32
CA ALA A 620 -10.00 -27.37 -15.02
C ALA A 620 -10.86 -27.21 -16.30
N ALA A 621 -11.43 -26.04 -16.55
CA ALA A 621 -12.20 -25.74 -17.75
C ALA A 621 -11.30 -25.39 -18.95
N ASP A 622 -11.42 -26.14 -20.05
CA ASP A 622 -10.73 -25.87 -21.33
C ASP A 622 -11.47 -24.78 -22.12
N GLY A 623 -11.62 -23.58 -21.54
CA GLY A 623 -12.40 -22.47 -22.12
C GLY A 623 -13.88 -22.77 -22.36
N THR A 624 -14.37 -23.90 -21.86
CA THR A 624 -15.72 -24.43 -22.01
C THR A 624 -16.35 -24.57 -20.62
N PRO A 625 -17.64 -24.25 -20.43
CA PRO A 625 -18.28 -24.38 -19.12
C PRO A 625 -18.11 -25.81 -18.58
N PRO A 626 -17.56 -25.98 -17.35
CA PRO A 626 -17.20 -27.31 -16.87
C PRO A 626 -18.44 -28.17 -16.67
N ALA A 627 -18.38 -29.42 -17.14
CA ALA A 627 -19.51 -30.37 -17.16
C ALA A 627 -19.92 -30.91 -15.76
N THR A 628 -19.37 -30.35 -14.68
CA THR A 628 -19.86 -30.53 -13.30
C THR A 628 -21.30 -30.02 -13.19
N ALA A 629 -22.18 -30.79 -12.55
CA ALA A 629 -23.57 -30.34 -12.42
C ALA A 629 -23.64 -29.10 -11.52
N PRO A 630 -24.62 -28.19 -11.75
CA PRO A 630 -24.93 -27.08 -10.84
C PRO A 630 -25.11 -27.47 -9.36
N GLU A 631 -25.40 -28.75 -9.10
CA GLU A 631 -25.69 -29.35 -7.79
C GLU A 631 -24.44 -29.96 -7.11
N ASP A 632 -23.34 -30.18 -7.85
CA ASP A 632 -22.08 -30.74 -7.32
C ASP A 632 -21.20 -29.67 -6.63
N LEU A 633 -21.49 -28.39 -6.85
CA LEU A 633 -20.71 -27.27 -6.30
C LEU A 633 -21.13 -26.95 -4.85
N PRO A 634 -20.18 -26.72 -3.92
CA PRO A 634 -20.48 -26.36 -2.54
C PRO A 634 -21.49 -25.21 -2.44
N PRO A 635 -22.49 -25.30 -1.54
CA PRO A 635 -23.41 -24.19 -1.31
C PRO A 635 -22.64 -23.01 -0.73
N HIS A 636 -22.90 -21.81 -1.27
CA HIS A 636 -22.31 -20.60 -0.71
C HIS A 636 -22.83 -20.37 0.72
N VAL A 637 -21.92 -20.18 1.67
CA VAL A 637 -22.23 -19.92 3.08
C VAL A 637 -22.10 -18.40 3.30
N PRO A 638 -23.21 -17.67 3.53
CA PRO A 638 -23.16 -16.23 3.70
C PRO A 638 -22.43 -15.85 5.01
N PRO A 639 -21.69 -14.72 5.02
CA PRO A 639 -20.95 -14.26 6.18
C PRO A 639 -21.88 -13.85 7.33
N PRO A 640 -21.47 -14.03 8.60
CA PRO A 640 -22.32 -13.82 9.76
C PRO A 640 -22.76 -12.36 9.94
N PRO A 641 -23.87 -12.09 10.64
CA PRO A 641 -24.32 -10.73 10.93
C PRO A 641 -23.25 -9.93 11.69
N GLY A 642 -22.70 -8.90 11.04
CA GLY A 642 -21.63 -8.06 11.60
C GLY A 642 -20.20 -8.53 11.28
N ALA A 643 -20.00 -9.38 10.28
CA ALA A 643 -18.68 -9.67 9.70
C ALA A 643 -17.97 -8.40 9.18
N SER A 644 -16.64 -8.47 9.03
CA SER A 644 -15.83 -7.33 8.58
C SER A 644 -16.06 -7.00 7.09
N THR A 645 -15.63 -5.80 6.67
CA THR A 645 -15.61 -5.43 5.23
C THR A 645 -14.77 -6.43 4.41
N GLU A 646 -13.79 -7.07 5.04
CA GLU A 646 -12.85 -7.99 4.40
C GLU A 646 -13.45 -9.40 4.27
N ASP A 647 -14.21 -9.87 5.26
CA ASP A 647 -15.04 -11.08 5.17
C ASP A 647 -16.10 -10.95 4.07
N LEU A 648 -16.72 -9.76 3.94
CA LEU A 648 -17.73 -9.47 2.92
C LEU A 648 -17.13 -9.49 1.51
N HIS A 649 -15.95 -8.90 1.31
CA HIS A 649 -15.24 -8.99 0.03
C HIS A 649 -14.78 -10.42 -0.27
N THR A 650 -14.31 -11.14 0.74
CA THR A 650 -13.94 -12.55 0.65
C THR A 650 -15.11 -13.45 0.24
N SER A 651 -16.30 -13.19 0.80
CA SER A 651 -17.58 -13.79 0.39
C SER A 651 -17.88 -13.49 -1.08
N ALA A 652 -17.74 -12.23 -1.49
CA ALA A 652 -17.93 -11.81 -2.88
C ALA A 652 -16.96 -12.48 -3.86
N LEU A 653 -15.69 -12.71 -3.50
CA LEU A 653 -14.75 -13.45 -4.36
C LEU A 653 -15.23 -14.90 -4.62
N SER A 654 -15.74 -15.58 -3.59
CA SER A 654 -16.34 -16.92 -3.74
C SER A 654 -17.56 -16.89 -4.68
N LEU A 655 -18.46 -15.91 -4.52
CA LEU A 655 -19.62 -15.73 -5.40
C LEU A 655 -19.24 -15.39 -6.84
N SER A 656 -18.21 -14.56 -7.04
CA SER A 656 -17.69 -14.19 -8.36
C SER A 656 -17.16 -15.41 -9.12
N MET A 657 -16.37 -16.26 -8.45
CA MET A 657 -15.89 -17.52 -9.03
C MET A 657 -17.03 -18.51 -9.30
N ARG A 658 -17.99 -18.62 -8.38
CA ARG A 658 -19.16 -19.49 -8.52
C ARG A 658 -20.08 -19.03 -9.66
N TYR A 659 -20.24 -17.72 -9.86
CA TYR A 659 -20.95 -17.17 -11.02
C TYR A 659 -20.19 -17.43 -12.32
N ALA A 660 -18.88 -17.20 -12.37
CA ALA A 660 -18.05 -17.46 -13.56
C ALA A 660 -18.10 -18.92 -14.04
N VAL A 661 -18.35 -19.87 -13.13
CA VAL A 661 -18.54 -21.31 -13.45
C VAL A 661 -19.98 -21.65 -13.86
N THR A 662 -20.99 -20.92 -13.37
CA THR A 662 -22.41 -21.35 -13.43
C THR A 662 -23.32 -20.45 -14.25
N HIS A 663 -22.91 -19.21 -14.52
CA HIS A 663 -23.67 -18.14 -15.17
C HIS A 663 -25.10 -17.94 -14.63
N ARG A 664 -25.36 -18.35 -13.38
CA ARG A 664 -26.67 -18.25 -12.74
C ARG A 664 -26.90 -16.84 -12.21
N ARG A 665 -28.00 -16.21 -12.64
CA ARG A 665 -28.41 -14.88 -12.16
C ARG A 665 -28.53 -14.77 -10.63
N ALA A 666 -28.96 -15.83 -9.95
CA ALA A 666 -29.06 -15.83 -8.48
C ALA A 666 -27.69 -15.64 -7.79
N ASP A 667 -26.62 -16.22 -8.34
CA ASP A 667 -25.27 -16.07 -7.81
C ASP A 667 -24.68 -14.68 -8.15
N LEU A 668 -25.09 -14.06 -9.28
CA LEU A 668 -24.76 -12.67 -9.63
C LEU A 668 -25.48 -11.63 -8.77
N ASP A 669 -26.77 -11.79 -8.51
CA ASP A 669 -27.51 -10.86 -7.63
C ASP A 669 -27.04 -10.98 -6.17
N ALA A 670 -26.62 -12.18 -5.73
CA ALA A 670 -25.93 -12.37 -4.45
C ALA A 670 -24.56 -11.68 -4.42
N LEU A 671 -23.75 -11.82 -5.48
CA LEU A 671 -22.46 -11.12 -5.62
C LEU A 671 -22.61 -9.60 -5.47
N ILE A 672 -23.60 -9.01 -6.16
CA ILE A 672 -23.89 -7.58 -6.08
C ILE A 672 -24.35 -7.17 -4.68
N ALA A 673 -25.16 -8.00 -4.02
CA ALA A 673 -25.62 -7.74 -2.66
C ALA A 673 -24.47 -7.76 -1.63
N GLU A 674 -23.47 -8.63 -1.80
CA GLU A 674 -22.26 -8.59 -0.97
C GLU A 674 -21.39 -7.38 -1.28
N LEU A 675 -21.16 -7.07 -2.55
CA LEU A 675 -20.28 -5.98 -2.95
C LEU A 675 -20.84 -4.58 -2.63
N GLU A 676 -22.16 -4.39 -2.59
CA GLU A 676 -22.74 -3.14 -2.03
C GLU A 676 -22.49 -3.02 -0.52
N ARG A 677 -22.54 -4.12 0.26
CA ARG A 677 -22.13 -4.08 1.69
C ARG A 677 -20.64 -3.76 1.86
N VAL A 678 -19.79 -4.16 0.91
CA VAL A 678 -18.38 -3.74 0.85
C VAL A 678 -18.27 -2.26 0.49
N ARG A 679 -19.03 -1.76 -0.50
CA ARG A 679 -19.07 -0.34 -0.92
C ARG A 679 -19.46 0.58 0.24
N ASP A 680 -20.46 0.23 1.02
CA ASP A 680 -20.86 1.00 2.22
C ASP A 680 -19.71 1.05 3.24
N GLY A 681 -19.06 -0.09 3.52
CA GLY A 681 -17.87 -0.12 4.38
C GLY A 681 -16.71 0.73 3.87
N VAL A 682 -16.44 0.70 2.56
CA VAL A 682 -15.40 1.52 1.91
C VAL A 682 -15.73 3.02 1.99
N ARG A 683 -17.01 3.40 1.85
CA ARG A 683 -17.48 4.78 2.00
C ARG A 683 -17.41 5.29 3.44
N GLU A 684 -17.53 4.40 4.42
CA GLU A 684 -17.22 4.67 5.83
C GLU A 684 -15.69 4.71 6.12
N GLY A 685 -14.85 4.44 5.12
CA GLY A 685 -13.38 4.44 5.23
C GLY A 685 -12.77 3.09 5.66
N ARG A 686 -13.59 2.05 5.88
CA ARG A 686 -13.14 0.72 6.33
C ARG A 686 -12.51 -0.09 5.19
N ALA A 687 -11.48 -0.86 5.51
CA ALA A 687 -10.75 -1.75 4.59
C ALA A 687 -10.34 -1.11 3.24
N PRO A 688 -9.62 0.03 3.24
CA PRO A 688 -9.24 0.71 2.00
C PRO A 688 -8.44 -0.17 1.02
N ARG A 689 -7.67 -1.14 1.54
CA ARG A 689 -6.83 -2.07 0.75
C ARG A 689 -7.59 -2.90 -0.32
N ILE A 690 -8.91 -3.03 -0.20
CA ILE A 690 -9.77 -3.75 -1.16
C ILE A 690 -10.69 -2.80 -1.96
N ALA A 691 -10.65 -1.49 -1.70
CA ALA A 691 -11.62 -0.53 -2.24
C ALA A 691 -11.66 -0.54 -3.77
N ALA A 692 -10.53 -0.26 -4.42
CA ALA A 692 -10.46 -0.22 -5.89
C ALA A 692 -10.88 -1.54 -6.56
N GLU A 693 -10.52 -2.68 -5.98
CA GLU A 693 -10.81 -4.00 -6.53
C GLU A 693 -12.27 -4.44 -6.32
N ALA A 694 -12.81 -4.21 -5.12
CA ALA A 694 -14.20 -4.53 -4.81
C ALA A 694 -15.18 -3.67 -5.60
N LEU A 695 -14.91 -2.36 -5.69
CA LEU A 695 -15.72 -1.42 -6.44
C LEU A 695 -15.65 -1.68 -7.95
N TRP A 696 -14.49 -2.11 -8.47
CA TRP A 696 -14.38 -2.51 -9.87
C TRP A 696 -15.19 -3.78 -10.18
N ARG A 697 -15.10 -4.80 -9.32
CA ARG A 697 -15.92 -6.02 -9.44
C ARG A 697 -17.42 -5.72 -9.36
N LEU A 698 -17.82 -4.75 -8.56
CA LEU A 698 -19.21 -4.27 -8.48
C LEU A 698 -19.64 -3.58 -9.77
N ALA A 699 -18.76 -2.76 -10.36
CA ALA A 699 -18.98 -2.14 -11.66
C ALA A 699 -19.20 -3.17 -12.77
N GLN A 700 -18.34 -4.19 -12.83
CA GLN A 700 -18.44 -5.30 -13.77
C GLN A 700 -19.72 -6.12 -13.55
N ALA A 701 -20.04 -6.51 -12.31
CA ALA A 701 -21.26 -7.24 -11.99
C ALA A 701 -22.53 -6.44 -12.35
N TYR A 702 -22.52 -5.12 -12.16
CA TYR A 702 -23.60 -4.25 -12.64
C TYR A 702 -23.68 -4.18 -14.17
N ARG A 703 -22.54 -4.13 -14.88
CA ARG A 703 -22.50 -4.13 -16.35
C ARG A 703 -23.03 -5.45 -16.92
N GLU A 704 -22.59 -6.59 -16.40
CA GLU A 704 -23.09 -7.92 -16.76
C GLU A 704 -24.59 -8.03 -16.52
N ARG A 705 -25.07 -7.55 -15.36
CA ARG A 705 -26.50 -7.56 -15.06
C ARG A 705 -27.31 -6.70 -16.03
N GLY A 706 -26.83 -5.51 -16.37
CA GLY A 706 -27.45 -4.65 -17.38
C GLY A 706 -27.50 -5.29 -18.77
N VAL A 707 -26.49 -6.08 -19.16
CA VAL A 707 -26.50 -6.86 -20.39
C VAL A 707 -27.52 -8.01 -20.34
N LEU A 708 -27.66 -8.69 -19.21
CA LEU A 708 -28.68 -9.75 -19.02
C LEU A 708 -30.12 -9.21 -18.99
N ASP A 709 -30.32 -7.96 -18.53
CA ASP A 709 -31.63 -7.32 -18.40
C ASP A 709 -32.03 -6.45 -19.62
N ASP A 710 -31.16 -6.32 -20.63
CA ASP A 710 -31.26 -5.36 -21.77
C ASP A 710 -31.35 -3.88 -21.32
N ASP A 711 -30.84 -3.57 -20.12
CA ASP A 711 -30.71 -2.22 -19.56
C ASP A 711 -29.24 -1.83 -19.36
N VAL A 712 -28.49 -1.81 -20.46
CA VAL A 712 -27.08 -1.35 -20.51
C VAL A 712 -26.92 0.16 -20.27
N LYS A 713 -27.99 0.86 -19.87
CA LYS A 713 -28.03 2.29 -19.54
C LYS A 713 -28.10 2.56 -18.03
N ASP A 714 -28.14 1.51 -17.20
CA ASP A 714 -27.98 1.62 -15.75
C ASP A 714 -26.67 2.37 -15.40
N LEU A 715 -26.80 3.44 -14.61
CA LEU A 715 -25.67 4.29 -14.23
C LEU A 715 -24.81 3.66 -13.12
N ARG A 716 -25.34 2.67 -12.38
CA ARG A 716 -24.67 2.06 -11.22
C ARG A 716 -23.32 1.43 -11.56
N ALA A 717 -23.18 0.86 -12.77
CA ALA A 717 -21.90 0.36 -13.28
C ALA A 717 -20.85 1.48 -13.40
N LEU A 718 -21.23 2.64 -13.94
CA LEU A 718 -20.34 3.79 -14.10
C LEU A 718 -20.05 4.50 -12.77
N GLU A 719 -21.01 4.55 -11.85
CA GLU A 719 -20.80 5.07 -10.49
C GLU A 719 -19.78 4.22 -9.71
N ALA A 720 -19.95 2.89 -9.72
CA ALA A 720 -19.01 1.97 -9.08
C ALA A 720 -17.63 1.99 -9.77
N ALA A 721 -17.57 2.06 -11.10
CA ALA A 721 -16.31 2.20 -11.85
C ALA A 721 -15.56 3.49 -11.47
N ARG A 722 -16.28 4.60 -11.34
CA ARG A 722 -15.72 5.90 -10.94
C ARG A 722 -15.24 5.91 -9.49
N GLU A 723 -16.00 5.31 -8.57
CA GLU A 723 -15.56 5.11 -7.18
C GLU A 723 -14.32 4.20 -7.12
N ALA A 724 -14.24 3.16 -7.95
CA ALA A 724 -13.08 2.26 -8.05
C ALA A 724 -11.82 2.98 -8.56
N LEU A 725 -11.94 3.76 -9.65
CA LEU A 725 -10.84 4.55 -10.20
C LEU A 725 -10.39 5.66 -9.23
N GLY A 726 -11.33 6.31 -8.55
CA GLY A 726 -11.03 7.29 -7.50
C GLY A 726 -10.29 6.69 -6.30
N ALA A 727 -10.67 5.49 -5.86
CA ALA A 727 -9.95 4.75 -4.84
C ALA A 727 -8.53 4.38 -5.30
N LEU A 728 -8.38 3.84 -6.51
CA LEU A 728 -7.09 3.47 -7.08
C LEU A 728 -6.14 4.68 -7.19
N ALA A 729 -6.65 5.80 -7.69
CA ALA A 729 -5.88 7.04 -7.79
C ALA A 729 -5.46 7.60 -6.40
N ALA A 730 -6.26 7.36 -5.36
CA ALA A 730 -5.90 7.69 -3.98
C ALA A 730 -4.81 6.76 -3.43
N ASP A 731 -4.84 5.47 -3.78
CA ASP A 731 -3.80 4.52 -3.39
C ASP A 731 -2.49 4.72 -4.18
N VAL A 732 -2.54 5.17 -5.43
CA VAL A 732 -1.35 5.65 -6.17
C VAL A 732 -0.78 6.92 -5.51
N LEU A 733 -1.63 7.89 -5.10
CA LEU A 733 -1.17 9.05 -4.34
C LEU A 733 -0.49 8.69 -3.01
N LEU A 734 -0.95 7.62 -2.32
CA LEU A 734 -0.31 7.16 -1.08
C LEU A 734 1.12 6.66 -1.31
N GLN A 735 1.45 6.10 -2.47
CA GLN A 735 2.78 5.54 -2.74
C GLN A 735 3.88 6.61 -2.74
N SER A 736 5.07 6.22 -2.33
CA SER A 736 6.26 7.08 -2.32
C SER A 736 7.13 6.76 -3.54
N GLY A 737 7.07 7.63 -4.55
CA GLY A 737 7.88 7.50 -5.76
C GLY A 737 7.20 6.76 -6.92
N ALA A 738 7.78 6.87 -8.10
CA ALA A 738 7.18 6.48 -9.37
C ALA A 738 7.10 4.95 -9.58
N GLU A 739 8.03 4.18 -9.02
CA GLU A 739 8.02 2.71 -9.14
C GLU A 739 6.87 2.07 -8.35
N ASP A 740 6.76 2.39 -7.06
CA ASP A 740 5.62 1.96 -6.21
C ASP A 740 4.28 2.48 -6.79
N GLY A 741 4.28 3.74 -7.27
CA GLY A 741 3.14 4.35 -7.94
C GLY A 741 2.72 3.57 -9.19
N LEU A 742 3.66 3.18 -10.06
CA LEU A 742 3.41 2.39 -11.27
C LEU A 742 2.86 1.00 -10.94
N LEU A 743 3.45 0.31 -9.96
CA LEU A 743 2.98 -1.00 -9.48
C LEU A 743 1.50 -0.94 -9.04
N THR A 744 1.10 0.15 -8.40
CA THR A 744 -0.31 0.40 -8.03
C THR A 744 -1.16 0.79 -9.23
N ALA A 745 -0.62 1.60 -10.16
CA ALA A 745 -1.34 2.16 -11.30
C ALA A 745 -1.60 1.18 -12.47
N ARG A 746 -0.89 0.03 -12.59
CA ARG A 746 -0.96 -0.89 -13.76
C ARG A 746 -2.37 -1.27 -14.23
N THR A 747 -3.39 -1.25 -13.36
CA THR A 747 -4.78 -1.58 -13.73
C THR A 747 -5.68 -0.37 -13.99
N GLY A 748 -5.24 0.86 -13.69
CA GLY A 748 -6.11 2.04 -13.70
C GLY A 748 -6.52 2.49 -15.09
N ALA A 749 -5.59 2.50 -16.04
CA ALA A 749 -5.81 3.06 -17.36
C ALA A 749 -6.64 2.15 -18.28
N SER A 750 -6.43 0.84 -18.23
CA SER A 750 -7.30 -0.15 -18.90
C SER A 750 -8.73 -0.12 -18.35
N ARG A 751 -8.89 -0.04 -17.03
CA ARG A 751 -10.20 0.20 -16.36
C ARG A 751 -10.83 1.54 -16.75
N GLY A 752 -10.02 2.59 -16.88
CA GLY A 752 -10.43 3.91 -17.37
C GLY A 752 -10.94 3.86 -18.81
N VAL A 753 -10.26 3.15 -19.70
CA VAL A 753 -10.67 2.90 -21.09
C VAL A 753 -11.98 2.09 -21.14
N GLU A 754 -12.09 1.00 -20.38
CA GLU A 754 -13.31 0.18 -20.34
C GLU A 754 -14.53 0.98 -19.85
N ALA A 755 -14.39 1.72 -18.75
CA ALA A 755 -15.44 2.60 -18.23
C ALA A 755 -15.75 3.77 -19.18
N ALA A 756 -14.75 4.30 -19.90
CA ALA A 756 -14.95 5.35 -20.90
C ALA A 756 -15.71 4.84 -22.13
N LEU A 757 -15.44 3.63 -22.60
CA LEU A 757 -16.22 2.97 -23.66
C LEU A 757 -17.67 2.71 -23.21
N TRP A 758 -17.87 2.24 -21.98
CA TRP A 758 -19.22 2.10 -21.40
C TRP A 758 -19.98 3.44 -21.38
N ALA A 759 -19.34 4.51 -20.92
CA ALA A 759 -19.95 5.85 -20.87
C ALA A 759 -20.20 6.43 -22.27
N ALA A 760 -19.26 6.29 -23.19
CA ALA A 760 -19.41 6.71 -24.58
C ALA A 760 -20.57 5.97 -25.29
N SER A 761 -20.73 4.67 -25.04
CA SER A 761 -21.86 3.88 -25.56
C SER A 761 -23.24 4.36 -25.07
N GLN A 762 -23.28 5.07 -23.94
CA GLN A 762 -24.49 5.70 -23.38
C GLN A 762 -24.64 7.18 -23.78
N GLY A 763 -23.67 7.77 -24.51
CA GLY A 763 -23.62 9.20 -24.81
C GLY A 763 -23.13 10.10 -23.66
N ARG A 764 -22.58 9.50 -22.59
CA ARG A 764 -22.13 10.18 -21.36
C ARG A 764 -20.69 10.69 -21.50
N LEU A 765 -20.51 11.75 -22.30
CA LEU A 765 -19.18 12.25 -22.68
C LEU A 765 -18.34 12.79 -21.50
N HIS A 766 -18.99 13.44 -20.53
CA HIS A 766 -18.29 13.99 -19.37
C HIS A 766 -17.70 12.87 -18.50
N GLU A 767 -18.48 11.82 -18.29
CA GLU A 767 -18.11 10.63 -17.55
C GLU A 767 -17.09 9.77 -18.30
N ALA A 768 -17.16 9.73 -19.64
CA ALA A 768 -16.15 9.07 -20.47
C ALA A 768 -14.78 9.75 -20.34
N VAL A 769 -14.71 11.08 -20.45
CA VAL A 769 -13.45 11.82 -20.26
C VAL A 769 -12.98 11.75 -18.80
N ALA A 770 -13.89 11.87 -17.82
CA ALA A 770 -13.53 11.73 -16.41
C ALA A 770 -12.99 10.32 -16.06
N ALA A 771 -13.46 9.26 -16.72
CA ALA A 771 -12.92 7.91 -16.55
C ALA A 771 -11.51 7.77 -17.16
N LEU A 772 -11.24 8.38 -18.32
CA LEU A 772 -9.89 8.44 -18.89
C LEU A 772 -8.93 9.25 -17.99
N GLU A 773 -9.36 10.41 -17.51
CA GLU A 773 -8.54 11.29 -16.66
C GLU A 773 -8.35 10.75 -15.22
N LEU A 774 -9.24 9.89 -14.72
CA LEU A 774 -9.04 9.14 -13.46
C LEU A 774 -8.25 7.84 -13.66
N GLY A 775 -8.23 7.27 -14.86
CA GLY A 775 -7.53 6.02 -15.13
C GLY A 775 -6.08 6.21 -15.57
N ARG A 776 -5.77 7.28 -16.30
CA ARG A 776 -4.51 7.44 -17.04
C ARG A 776 -3.55 8.46 -16.45
N ALA A 777 -2.26 8.22 -16.70
CA ALA A 777 -1.17 9.08 -16.27
C ALA A 777 -1.20 9.31 -14.73
N LEU A 778 -1.63 8.29 -13.99
CA LEU A 778 -1.78 8.31 -12.54
C LEU A 778 -0.46 8.57 -11.82
N VAL A 779 0.65 7.99 -12.30
CA VAL A 779 2.00 8.25 -11.77
C VAL A 779 2.42 9.71 -12.03
N LEU A 780 2.13 10.22 -13.24
CA LEU A 780 2.45 11.61 -13.64
C LEU A 780 1.55 12.65 -12.92
N HIS A 781 0.33 12.28 -12.57
CA HIS A 781 -0.56 13.09 -11.73
C HIS A 781 -0.15 13.02 -10.25
N ALA A 782 0.21 11.85 -9.75
CA ALA A 782 0.64 11.65 -8.37
C ALA A 782 1.97 12.36 -8.07
N ALA A 783 2.95 12.31 -8.98
CA ALA A 783 4.19 13.09 -8.87
C ALA A 783 3.90 14.59 -8.87
N SER A 784 3.13 15.07 -9.87
CA SER A 784 2.76 16.49 -9.98
C SER A 784 1.90 17.01 -8.82
N THR A 785 1.14 16.13 -8.15
CA THR A 785 0.38 16.47 -6.94
C THR A 785 1.29 16.48 -5.72
N SER A 786 2.21 15.51 -5.60
CA SER A 786 3.19 15.40 -4.52
C SER A 786 4.09 16.63 -4.42
N ALA A 787 4.48 17.19 -5.57
CA ALA A 787 5.23 18.44 -5.70
C ALA A 787 4.54 19.62 -4.99
N ALA A 788 3.21 19.70 -5.06
CA ALA A 788 2.41 20.80 -4.52
C ALA A 788 1.88 20.57 -3.09
N VAL A 789 2.13 19.39 -2.48
CA VAL A 789 1.62 19.08 -1.13
C VAL A 789 2.04 20.11 -0.06
N PRO A 790 3.31 20.57 0.02
CA PRO A 790 3.72 21.52 1.06
C PRO A 790 2.96 22.86 0.97
N GLU A 791 2.79 23.39 -0.24
CA GLU A 791 2.10 24.66 -0.49
C GLU A 791 0.59 24.53 -0.26
N LEU A 792 -0.01 23.37 -0.59
CA LEU A 792 -1.41 23.06 -0.28
C LEU A 792 -1.66 22.88 1.22
N LEU A 793 -0.67 22.39 1.97
CA LEU A 793 -0.71 22.29 3.43
C LEU A 793 -0.57 23.68 4.08
N ASP A 794 0.39 24.47 3.63
CA ASP A 794 0.58 25.86 4.08
C ASP A 794 -0.68 26.72 3.80
N ALA A 795 -1.32 26.56 2.64
CA ALA A 795 -2.58 27.22 2.29
C ALA A 795 -3.78 26.78 3.17
N ARG A 796 -3.69 25.62 3.83
CA ARG A 796 -4.65 25.15 4.85
C ARG A 796 -4.18 25.39 6.29
N GLY A 797 -3.10 26.15 6.50
CA GLY A 797 -2.55 26.44 7.83
C GLY A 797 -1.83 25.26 8.51
N ARG A 798 -1.50 24.21 7.77
CA ARG A 798 -0.79 23.01 8.25
C ARG A 798 0.72 23.12 8.07
N HIS A 799 1.26 24.23 8.56
CA HIS A 799 2.69 24.57 8.51
C HIS A 799 3.57 23.51 9.20
N ASP A 800 3.02 22.81 10.18
CA ASP A 800 3.63 21.67 10.87
C ASP A 800 3.94 20.51 9.91
N LEU A 801 2.95 20.09 9.14
CA LEU A 801 3.09 19.02 8.15
C LEU A 801 3.90 19.49 6.93
N ALA A 802 3.74 20.76 6.52
CA ALA A 802 4.47 21.32 5.39
C ALA A 802 5.98 21.42 5.67
N ALA A 803 6.38 21.75 6.91
CA ALA A 803 7.78 21.71 7.33
C ALA A 803 8.32 20.27 7.38
N ALA A 804 7.59 19.36 8.04
CA ALA A 804 8.00 17.96 8.16
C ALA A 804 8.14 17.26 6.81
N TRP A 805 7.27 17.53 5.83
CA TRP A 805 7.37 17.00 4.47
C TRP A 805 8.65 17.46 3.76
N ARG A 806 8.99 18.75 3.87
CA ARG A 806 10.22 19.32 3.29
C ARG A 806 11.49 18.72 3.95
N GLU A 807 11.47 18.51 5.27
CA GLU A 807 12.57 17.86 6.02
C GLU A 807 12.71 16.36 5.67
N ALA A 808 11.62 15.62 5.56
CA ALA A 808 11.63 14.21 5.17
C ALA A 808 12.21 14.01 3.76
N ALA A 809 11.90 14.91 2.82
CA ALA A 809 12.46 14.90 1.48
C ALA A 809 13.97 15.25 1.45
N GLY A 810 14.41 16.20 2.28
CA GLY A 810 15.84 16.52 2.45
C GLY A 810 16.66 15.35 3.02
N THR A 811 16.21 14.80 4.15
CA THR A 811 16.91 13.68 4.81
C THR A 811 16.88 12.38 4.00
N ALA A 812 15.96 12.22 3.05
CA ALA A 812 15.98 11.09 2.10
C ALA A 812 17.18 11.19 1.15
N ARG A 813 17.49 12.40 0.67
CA ARG A 813 18.65 12.69 -0.20
C ARG A 813 19.98 12.36 0.48
N GLU A 814 20.10 12.66 1.77
CA GLU A 814 21.28 12.31 2.58
C GLU A 814 21.40 10.81 2.84
N ARG A 815 20.29 10.13 3.14
CA ARG A 815 20.27 8.68 3.40
C ARG A 815 20.59 7.83 2.17
N GLY A 816 20.33 8.33 0.96
CA GLY A 816 20.74 7.68 -0.30
C GLY A 816 22.26 7.45 -0.41
N ALA A 817 23.07 8.28 0.26
CA ALA A 817 24.53 8.15 0.31
C ALA A 817 25.04 7.36 1.54
N ALA A 818 24.15 6.92 2.44
CA ALA A 818 24.50 6.35 3.74
C ALA A 818 23.64 5.12 4.09
N GLY A 819 23.94 3.99 3.44
CA GLY A 819 23.30 2.70 3.75
C GLY A 819 23.66 2.18 5.16
N GLY A 820 22.81 2.47 6.14
CA GLY A 820 23.09 2.13 7.54
C GLY A 820 22.02 2.56 8.56
N ALA A 821 20.73 2.35 8.27
CA ALA A 821 19.65 2.56 9.22
C ALA A 821 19.05 1.23 9.70
N GLY A 822 18.84 1.08 11.01
CA GLY A 822 18.15 -0.08 11.61
C GLY A 822 16.62 -0.01 11.44
N VAL A 823 15.94 -1.11 11.78
CA VAL A 823 14.52 -1.33 11.45
C VAL A 823 13.61 -0.17 11.92
N PRO A 824 12.82 0.46 11.04
CA PRO A 824 11.96 1.59 11.38
C PRO A 824 11.06 1.38 12.60
N GLY A 825 10.80 2.46 13.35
CA GLY A 825 9.89 2.47 14.50
C GLY A 825 8.47 2.97 14.21
N GLU A 826 8.20 3.34 12.97
CA GLU A 826 6.91 3.68 12.39
C GLU A 826 6.94 3.29 10.90
N LEU A 827 5.77 3.17 10.28
CA LEU A 827 5.61 2.92 8.85
C LEU A 827 6.16 4.13 8.06
N PRO A 828 7.10 3.95 7.11
CA PRO A 828 7.59 5.01 6.21
C PRO A 828 6.50 5.94 5.63
N SER A 829 5.33 5.39 5.27
CA SER A 829 4.18 6.13 4.73
C SER A 829 3.49 7.11 5.69
N THR A 830 3.80 7.09 6.99
CA THR A 830 3.00 7.75 8.03
C THR A 830 2.85 9.25 7.85
N LEU A 831 3.94 9.96 7.61
CA LEU A 831 3.91 11.40 7.34
C LEU A 831 3.14 11.72 6.04
N ARG A 832 3.33 10.89 5.01
CA ARG A 832 2.69 11.05 3.70
C ARG A 832 1.17 10.89 3.80
N ARG A 833 0.71 9.88 4.54
CA ARG A 833 -0.70 9.67 4.88
C ARG A 833 -1.30 10.87 5.61
N GLN A 834 -0.67 11.30 6.71
CA GLN A 834 -1.16 12.43 7.53
C GLN A 834 -1.28 13.73 6.72
N ALA A 835 -0.32 13.99 5.84
CA ALA A 835 -0.37 15.12 4.91
C ALA A 835 -1.54 15.01 3.91
N LEU A 836 -1.69 13.88 3.23
CA LEU A 836 -2.75 13.67 2.23
C LEU A 836 -4.15 13.67 2.87
N GLU A 837 -4.31 13.11 4.07
CA GLU A 837 -5.54 13.16 4.86
C GLU A 837 -5.91 14.58 5.27
N ALA A 838 -4.94 15.39 5.72
CA ALA A 838 -5.14 16.81 6.01
C ALA A 838 -5.49 17.65 4.77
N LEU A 839 -5.19 17.15 3.57
CA LEU A 839 -5.59 17.75 2.29
C LEU A 839 -6.92 17.21 1.72
N GLY A 840 -7.50 16.18 2.34
CA GLY A 840 -8.73 15.54 1.89
C GLY A 840 -8.58 14.68 0.62
N TYR A 841 -7.45 14.00 0.42
CA TYR A 841 -7.13 13.30 -0.84
C TYR A 841 -8.17 12.25 -1.30
N ARG A 842 -8.87 11.58 -0.37
CA ARG A 842 -9.96 10.63 -0.63
C ARG A 842 -11.33 11.29 -0.88
N GLN A 843 -11.45 12.61 -0.74
CA GLN A 843 -12.71 13.33 -0.92
C GLN A 843 -12.95 13.61 -2.41
N GLU A 844 -14.18 13.43 -2.85
CA GLU A 844 -14.60 13.73 -4.22
C GLU A 844 -14.36 15.21 -4.56
N GLY A 845 -13.69 15.47 -5.68
CA GLY A 845 -13.27 16.83 -6.07
C GLY A 845 -12.05 17.38 -5.31
N GLY A 846 -11.38 16.57 -4.49
CA GLY A 846 -10.13 16.90 -3.80
C GLY A 846 -8.90 16.89 -4.71
N LEU A 847 -7.78 16.33 -4.23
CA LEU A 847 -6.50 16.28 -4.98
C LEU A 847 -6.57 15.49 -6.30
N LEU A 848 -7.62 14.68 -6.47
CA LEU A 848 -7.87 13.82 -7.63
C LEU A 848 -8.98 14.37 -8.54
N ARG A 849 -9.24 15.68 -8.49
CA ARG A 849 -10.21 16.31 -9.38
C ARG A 849 -9.73 16.26 -10.83
N THR A 850 -10.51 15.59 -11.69
CA THR A 850 -10.33 15.61 -13.14
C THR A 850 -10.85 16.91 -13.76
N PRO A 851 -10.32 17.32 -14.94
CA PRO A 851 -10.82 18.47 -15.67
C PRO A 851 -12.18 18.17 -16.30
N THR A 852 -13.06 19.16 -16.28
CA THR A 852 -14.36 19.10 -16.95
C THR A 852 -14.21 19.33 -18.46
N LEU A 853 -15.23 18.95 -19.23
CA LEU A 853 -15.27 19.24 -20.68
C LEU A 853 -15.19 20.74 -21.00
N SER A 854 -15.68 21.63 -20.11
CA SER A 854 -15.50 23.08 -20.28
C SER A 854 -14.03 23.43 -20.15
N GLU A 855 -13.37 23.09 -19.03
CA GLU A 855 -11.97 23.46 -18.79
C GLU A 855 -11.02 22.93 -19.88
N LEU A 856 -11.34 21.78 -20.49
CA LEU A 856 -10.61 21.26 -21.64
C LEU A 856 -10.87 22.07 -22.92
N ALA A 857 -12.12 22.45 -23.22
CA ALA A 857 -12.44 23.32 -24.36
C ALA A 857 -11.88 24.75 -24.20
N ASP A 858 -11.99 25.30 -22.99
CA ASP A 858 -11.44 26.60 -22.58
C ASP A 858 -9.90 26.59 -22.74
N GLY A 859 -9.23 25.52 -22.31
CA GLY A 859 -7.78 25.35 -22.50
C GLY A 859 -7.37 25.13 -23.96
N VAL A 860 -8.17 24.42 -24.76
CA VAL A 860 -7.96 24.30 -26.22
C VAL A 860 -8.01 25.70 -26.86
N ALA A 861 -9.01 26.52 -26.50
CA ALA A 861 -9.13 27.90 -26.96
C ALA A 861 -7.97 28.80 -26.50
N GLU A 862 -7.60 28.78 -25.22
CA GLU A 862 -6.45 29.53 -24.66
C GLU A 862 -5.14 29.18 -25.39
N SER A 863 -4.95 27.89 -25.68
CA SER A 863 -3.77 27.40 -26.39
C SER A 863 -3.77 27.74 -27.90
N GLY A 864 -4.89 28.23 -28.45
CA GLY A 864 -5.06 28.47 -29.88
C GLY A 864 -5.07 27.19 -30.73
N ALA A 865 -5.50 26.05 -30.16
CA ALA A 865 -5.69 24.79 -30.88
C ALA A 865 -7.15 24.65 -31.37
N ASP A 866 -7.35 23.82 -32.39
CA ASP A 866 -8.68 23.55 -32.96
C ASP A 866 -9.40 22.40 -32.22
N ALA A 867 -8.66 21.37 -31.77
CA ALA A 867 -9.22 20.24 -31.03
C ALA A 867 -8.20 19.50 -30.13
N LEU A 868 -8.71 18.97 -29.02
CA LEU A 868 -8.13 17.92 -28.19
C LEU A 868 -8.81 16.58 -28.52
N LEU A 869 -8.03 15.56 -28.89
CA LEU A 869 -8.54 14.25 -29.34
C LEU A 869 -8.03 13.11 -28.46
N TYR A 870 -8.93 12.43 -27.76
CA TYR A 870 -8.64 11.15 -27.11
C TYR A 870 -8.87 10.02 -28.11
N LEU A 871 -7.85 9.22 -28.40
CA LEU A 871 -7.99 7.99 -29.20
C LEU A 871 -8.13 6.81 -28.23
N VAL A 872 -9.28 6.15 -28.24
CA VAL A 872 -9.65 5.11 -27.27
C VAL A 872 -9.78 3.77 -28.00
N PRO A 873 -8.86 2.81 -27.79
CA PRO A 873 -8.96 1.48 -28.39
C PRO A 873 -10.04 0.66 -27.68
N CYS A 874 -10.47 -0.43 -28.31
CA CYS A 874 -11.24 -1.49 -27.66
C CYS A 874 -10.54 -2.84 -27.89
N GLU A 875 -10.20 -3.56 -26.83
CA GLU A 875 -9.54 -4.88 -26.91
C GLU A 875 -10.51 -5.99 -27.36
N ALA A 876 -11.81 -5.76 -27.29
CA ALA A 876 -12.83 -6.68 -27.80
C ALA A 876 -13.03 -6.55 -29.32
N GLY A 877 -13.94 -7.36 -29.88
CA GLY A 877 -14.40 -7.22 -31.26
C GLY A 877 -15.31 -6.00 -31.51
N ASP A 878 -15.60 -5.21 -30.47
CA ASP A 878 -16.34 -3.96 -30.56
C ASP A 878 -15.46 -2.80 -31.04
N ALA A 879 -16.07 -1.79 -31.67
CA ALA A 879 -15.35 -0.63 -32.18
C ALA A 879 -14.84 0.30 -31.06
N GLY A 880 -13.57 0.70 -31.14
CA GLY A 880 -13.02 1.82 -30.37
C GLY A 880 -13.62 3.17 -30.79
N VAL A 881 -13.23 4.26 -30.11
CA VAL A 881 -13.79 5.60 -30.33
C VAL A 881 -12.72 6.69 -30.36
N ILE A 882 -13.05 7.80 -31.01
CA ILE A 882 -12.36 9.09 -30.84
C ILE A 882 -13.31 10.00 -30.06
N ILE A 883 -12.87 10.52 -28.91
CA ILE A 883 -13.55 11.60 -28.19
C ILE A 883 -12.86 12.90 -28.56
N ALA A 884 -13.60 13.87 -29.09
CA ALA A 884 -13.10 15.18 -29.48
C ALA A 884 -13.67 16.28 -28.57
N VAL A 885 -12.83 17.24 -28.20
CA VAL A 885 -13.20 18.45 -27.43
C VAL A 885 -12.54 19.67 -28.06
N GLY A 886 -13.29 20.74 -28.30
CA GLY A 886 -12.75 22.02 -28.79
C GLY A 886 -13.83 23.12 -28.77
N PRO A 887 -13.45 24.41 -28.85
CA PRO A 887 -14.37 25.52 -28.66
C PRO A 887 -15.52 25.52 -29.70
N ASP A 888 -15.18 25.55 -30.99
CA ASP A 888 -16.16 25.68 -32.09
C ASP A 888 -16.95 24.39 -32.35
N ILE A 889 -16.39 23.24 -31.94
CA ILE A 889 -17.00 21.91 -32.11
C ILE A 889 -17.80 21.45 -30.90
N GLY A 890 -17.53 21.96 -29.69
CA GLY A 890 -18.01 21.41 -28.44
C GLY A 890 -17.32 20.08 -28.08
N ALA A 891 -18.07 19.15 -27.51
CA ALA A 891 -17.59 17.78 -27.24
C ALA A 891 -18.39 16.75 -28.07
N GLY A 892 -17.73 15.72 -28.58
CA GLY A 892 -18.36 14.69 -29.40
C GLY A 892 -17.60 13.36 -29.44
N VAL A 893 -18.25 12.31 -29.95
CA VAL A 893 -17.69 10.96 -30.15
C VAL A 893 -17.84 10.52 -31.60
N CYS A 894 -16.77 9.94 -32.15
CA CYS A 894 -16.76 9.25 -33.43
C CYS A 894 -16.40 7.77 -33.21
N VAL A 895 -17.28 6.85 -33.62
CA VAL A 895 -17.04 5.40 -33.50
C VAL A 895 -16.11 4.94 -34.62
N ARG A 896 -15.03 4.23 -34.29
CA ARG A 896 -13.99 3.80 -35.22
C ARG A 896 -13.74 2.28 -35.13
N PRO A 897 -14.30 1.46 -36.03
CA PRO A 897 -14.03 0.02 -36.07
C PRO A 897 -12.54 -0.35 -36.18
N LEU A 898 -11.76 0.47 -36.88
CA LEU A 898 -10.30 0.34 -36.99
C LEU A 898 -9.54 0.50 -35.65
N LEU A 899 -10.19 0.99 -34.58
CA LEU A 899 -9.63 1.04 -33.23
C LEU A 899 -10.02 -0.17 -32.37
N SER A 900 -10.62 -1.23 -32.96
CA SER A 900 -10.79 -2.52 -32.31
C SER A 900 -9.52 -3.37 -32.40
N GLY A 901 -9.31 -4.28 -31.44
CA GLY A 901 -8.22 -5.27 -31.47
C GLY A 901 -8.31 -6.27 -32.63
N ALA A 902 -9.47 -6.40 -33.27
CA ALA A 902 -9.64 -7.18 -34.50
C ALA A 902 -9.03 -6.49 -35.74
N GLU A 903 -9.05 -5.15 -35.77
CA GLU A 903 -8.61 -4.33 -36.91
C GLU A 903 -7.24 -3.63 -36.66
N SER A 904 -6.61 -3.87 -35.50
CA SER A 904 -5.29 -3.33 -35.14
C SER A 904 -4.11 -4.04 -35.83
N GLY A 905 -4.35 -5.02 -36.71
CA GLY A 905 -3.31 -5.85 -37.34
C GLY A 905 -2.05 -5.14 -37.89
N PRO A 906 -2.11 -3.89 -38.41
CA PRO A 906 -0.91 -3.12 -38.77
C PRO A 906 -0.05 -2.68 -37.57
N LEU A 907 -0.66 -2.39 -36.43
CA LEU A 907 0.03 -2.11 -35.15
C LEU A 907 0.70 -3.38 -34.60
N GLU A 908 0.02 -4.52 -34.65
CA GLU A 908 0.59 -5.81 -34.22
C GLU A 908 1.89 -6.11 -34.99
N ARG A 909 1.84 -6.08 -36.34
CA ARG A 909 3.02 -6.34 -37.18
C ARG A 909 4.15 -5.33 -36.99
N TYR A 910 3.85 -4.09 -36.63
CA TYR A 910 4.86 -3.08 -36.31
C TYR A 910 5.55 -3.37 -34.97
N LEU A 911 4.81 -3.85 -33.97
CA LEU A 911 5.36 -4.27 -32.69
C LEU A 911 6.22 -5.55 -32.85
N ASP A 912 5.72 -6.57 -33.56
CA ASP A 912 6.48 -7.79 -33.89
C ASP A 912 7.82 -7.45 -34.57
N ALA A 913 7.78 -6.59 -35.59
CA ALA A 913 8.97 -6.16 -36.32
C ALA A 913 9.91 -5.28 -35.47
N THR A 914 9.38 -4.50 -34.52
CA THR A 914 10.18 -3.69 -33.61
C THR A 914 10.91 -4.56 -32.59
N GLU A 915 10.24 -5.56 -32.00
CA GLU A 915 10.89 -6.51 -31.10
C GLU A 915 11.99 -7.32 -31.81
N ALA A 916 11.72 -7.79 -33.03
CA ALA A 916 12.72 -8.48 -33.85
C ALA A 916 13.93 -7.59 -34.20
N ARG A 917 13.70 -6.33 -34.57
CA ARG A 917 14.75 -5.33 -34.84
C ARG A 917 15.61 -5.07 -33.60
N GLU A 918 14.98 -4.84 -32.44
CA GLU A 918 15.71 -4.63 -31.19
C GLU A 918 16.48 -5.88 -30.75
N ALA A 919 15.94 -7.08 -30.94
CA ALA A 919 16.66 -8.33 -30.64
C ALA A 919 17.92 -8.48 -31.52
N ALA A 920 17.85 -8.13 -32.81
CA ALA A 920 19.02 -8.08 -33.67
C ALA A 920 20.06 -7.05 -33.21
N LEU A 921 19.63 -5.87 -32.76
CA LEU A 921 20.51 -4.83 -32.22
C LEU A 921 21.19 -5.26 -30.90
N ARG A 922 20.43 -5.87 -29.97
CA ARG A 922 20.95 -6.43 -28.70
C ARG A 922 21.99 -7.54 -28.94
N ASP A 923 21.77 -8.37 -29.95
CA ASP A 923 22.72 -9.42 -30.36
C ASP A 923 23.87 -8.90 -31.26
N HIS A 924 24.00 -7.57 -31.43
CA HIS A 924 24.94 -6.90 -32.32
C HIS A 924 24.96 -7.43 -33.77
N ARG A 925 23.85 -7.98 -34.25
CA ARG A 925 23.70 -8.51 -35.61
C ARG A 925 23.27 -7.42 -36.59
N THR A 926 23.97 -7.32 -37.71
CA THR A 926 23.47 -6.57 -38.88
C THR A 926 22.38 -7.40 -39.58
N ASP A 927 21.12 -6.97 -39.50
CA ASP A 927 20.01 -7.58 -40.24
C ASP A 927 19.32 -6.56 -41.18
N PRO A 928 19.76 -6.45 -42.45
CA PRO A 928 19.12 -5.59 -43.44
C PRO A 928 17.72 -6.05 -43.85
N ALA A 929 17.35 -7.32 -43.61
CA ALA A 929 16.01 -7.83 -43.93
C ALA A 929 15.02 -7.47 -42.82
N GLY A 930 15.44 -7.59 -41.56
CA GLY A 930 14.69 -7.08 -40.40
C GLY A 930 14.45 -5.57 -40.46
N GLU A 931 15.47 -4.78 -40.79
CA GLU A 931 15.32 -3.32 -40.94
C GLU A 931 14.32 -2.95 -42.06
N GLN A 932 14.38 -3.64 -43.20
CA GLN A 932 13.45 -3.45 -44.31
C GLN A 932 12.01 -3.85 -43.94
N ALA A 933 11.82 -5.00 -43.28
CA ALA A 933 10.51 -5.47 -42.81
C ALA A 933 9.90 -4.52 -41.77
N TRP A 934 10.74 -3.93 -40.90
CA TRP A 934 10.32 -2.91 -39.95
C TRP A 934 9.91 -1.59 -40.62
N GLU A 935 10.63 -1.11 -41.64
CA GLU A 935 10.21 0.07 -42.40
C GLU A 935 8.91 -0.17 -43.21
N GLU A 936 8.71 -1.39 -43.72
CA GLU A 936 7.45 -1.79 -44.37
C GLU A 936 6.28 -1.84 -43.38
N ALA A 937 6.49 -2.38 -42.18
CA ALA A 937 5.49 -2.39 -41.12
C ALA A 937 5.16 -0.97 -40.61
N LEU A 938 6.17 -0.12 -40.43
CA LEU A 938 6.01 1.31 -40.09
C LEU A 938 5.20 2.06 -41.16
N THR A 939 5.45 1.77 -42.44
CA THR A 939 4.69 2.37 -43.55
C THR A 939 3.22 1.92 -43.52
N ALA A 940 2.97 0.61 -43.35
CA ALA A 940 1.61 0.07 -43.23
C ALA A 940 0.86 0.61 -41.98
N LEU A 941 1.58 0.87 -40.89
CA LEU A 941 1.02 1.52 -39.70
C LEU A 941 0.64 2.99 -39.97
N CYS A 942 1.44 3.73 -40.74
CA CYS A 942 1.11 5.10 -41.15
C CYS A 942 -0.11 5.16 -42.09
N ASP A 943 -0.28 4.16 -42.96
CA ASP A 943 -1.46 4.04 -43.84
C ASP A 943 -2.74 3.74 -43.04
N TRP A 944 -2.64 2.90 -42.00
CA TRP A 944 -3.74 2.62 -41.08
C TRP A 944 -4.08 3.83 -40.20
N ALA A 945 -3.07 4.54 -39.70
CA ALA A 945 -3.24 5.75 -38.90
C ALA A 945 -3.97 6.85 -39.68
N PHE A 946 -3.73 6.98 -40.98
CA PHE A 946 -4.51 7.86 -41.86
C PHE A 946 -5.98 7.42 -41.93
N GLN A 947 -6.25 6.14 -42.21
CA GLN A 947 -7.62 5.62 -42.29
C GLN A 947 -8.41 5.82 -40.97
N VAL A 948 -7.74 5.72 -39.82
CA VAL A 948 -8.29 5.98 -38.48
C VAL A 948 -8.64 7.46 -38.25
N LEU A 949 -7.93 8.42 -38.85
CA LEU A 949 -8.15 9.85 -38.62
C LEU A 949 -8.96 10.56 -39.72
N ASP A 950 -8.78 10.22 -41.00
CA ASP A 950 -9.25 11.07 -42.11
C ASP A 950 -10.77 11.34 -42.14
N PRO A 951 -11.67 10.35 -41.98
CA PRO A 951 -13.11 10.60 -41.82
C PRO A 951 -13.49 11.55 -40.66
N PHE A 952 -12.67 11.61 -39.61
CA PHE A 952 -12.85 12.56 -38.51
C PHE A 952 -12.31 13.95 -38.88
N LEU A 953 -11.13 14.03 -39.51
CA LEU A 953 -10.51 15.29 -39.92
C LEU A 953 -11.36 16.03 -40.97
N ALA A 954 -11.98 15.32 -41.91
CA ALA A 954 -12.92 15.91 -42.85
C ALA A 954 -14.14 16.52 -42.15
N GLY A 955 -14.79 15.78 -41.23
CA GLY A 955 -15.93 16.29 -40.46
C GLY A 955 -15.57 17.41 -39.47
N LEU A 956 -14.31 17.45 -38.99
CA LEU A 956 -13.77 18.56 -38.20
C LEU A 956 -13.66 19.83 -39.06
N GLU A 957 -13.05 19.75 -40.25
CA GLU A 957 -12.93 20.87 -41.19
C GLU A 957 -14.31 21.37 -41.65
N GLU A 958 -15.25 20.49 -41.98
CA GLU A 958 -16.64 20.87 -42.34
C GLU A 958 -17.33 21.65 -41.20
N ARG A 959 -17.14 21.23 -39.94
CA ARG A 959 -17.70 21.93 -38.79
C ARG A 959 -17.01 23.26 -38.49
N LEU A 960 -15.69 23.33 -38.64
CA LEU A 960 -14.93 24.56 -38.48
C LEU A 960 -15.29 25.58 -39.58
N ALA A 961 -15.57 25.14 -40.81
CA ALA A 961 -16.08 26.00 -41.87
C ALA A 961 -17.51 26.50 -41.56
N ALA A 962 -18.43 25.60 -41.20
CA ALA A 962 -19.84 25.94 -40.96
C ALA A 962 -20.07 26.89 -39.77
N GLY A 963 -19.16 26.93 -38.79
CA GLY A 963 -19.21 27.90 -37.69
C GLY A 963 -19.00 29.36 -38.12
N HIS A 964 -18.38 29.59 -39.28
CA HIS A 964 -17.85 30.91 -39.67
C HIS A 964 -18.68 31.65 -40.74
N GLU A 965 -19.81 31.11 -41.19
CA GLU A 965 -20.70 31.79 -42.16
C GLU A 965 -21.35 33.09 -41.61
N GLY A 966 -21.12 33.43 -40.33
CA GLY A 966 -21.61 34.65 -39.68
C GLY A 966 -20.60 35.81 -39.52
N GLU A 967 -19.28 35.55 -39.56
CA GLU A 967 -18.25 36.58 -39.30
C GLU A 967 -17.29 36.73 -40.50
N GLY A 968 -17.57 37.76 -41.31
CA GLY A 968 -17.02 37.91 -42.67
C GLY A 968 -15.56 38.37 -42.82
N ASP A 969 -14.66 38.03 -41.89
CA ASP A 969 -13.26 38.51 -41.87
C ASP A 969 -12.20 37.38 -42.05
N ARG A 970 -12.62 36.12 -42.22
CA ARG A 970 -11.72 34.97 -42.41
C ARG A 970 -11.43 34.57 -43.87
N ALA A 971 -11.77 35.40 -44.84
CA ALA A 971 -11.54 35.19 -46.28
C ALA A 971 -10.06 35.19 -46.74
N GLY A 972 -9.11 35.14 -45.80
CA GLY A 972 -7.68 34.92 -46.03
C GLY A 972 -7.06 33.83 -45.14
N GLU A 973 -7.88 33.00 -44.48
CA GLU A 973 -7.45 31.96 -43.53
C GLU A 973 -7.55 30.52 -44.08
N GLU A 974 -8.07 30.34 -45.30
CA GLU A 974 -8.38 29.01 -45.93
C GLU A 974 -7.21 28.03 -46.05
N ASP A 975 -5.96 28.51 -45.93
CA ASP A 975 -4.72 27.71 -46.08
C ASP A 975 -3.99 27.51 -44.74
N ARG A 976 -4.66 27.71 -43.59
CA ARG A 976 -4.06 27.45 -42.27
C ARG A 976 -4.08 25.95 -41.92
N PRO A 977 -3.00 25.38 -41.37
CA PRO A 977 -3.03 24.01 -40.88
C PRO A 977 -3.87 23.91 -39.60
N LEU A 978 -4.58 22.78 -39.44
CA LEU A 978 -5.25 22.41 -38.19
C LEU A 978 -4.23 22.29 -37.05
N ARG A 979 -4.61 22.63 -35.82
CA ARG A 979 -3.78 22.45 -34.62
C ARG A 979 -4.47 21.48 -33.67
N ILE A 980 -3.86 20.31 -33.46
CA ILE A 980 -4.47 19.19 -32.75
C ILE A 980 -3.59 18.76 -31.58
N VAL A 981 -4.19 18.65 -30.39
CA VAL A 981 -3.59 17.96 -29.23
C VAL A 981 -4.09 16.52 -29.22
N LEU A 982 -3.18 15.55 -29.22
CA LEU A 982 -3.49 14.13 -29.31
C LEU A 982 -3.21 13.42 -27.98
N VAL A 983 -4.21 12.70 -27.48
CA VAL A 983 -4.17 11.91 -26.23
C VAL A 983 -4.45 10.44 -26.58
N PRO A 984 -3.49 9.71 -27.18
CA PRO A 984 -3.67 8.30 -27.51
C PRO A 984 -3.69 7.45 -26.24
N CYS A 985 -4.66 6.53 -26.13
CA CYS A 985 -4.81 5.61 -24.99
C CYS A 985 -4.19 4.23 -25.28
N GLY A 986 -3.59 3.62 -24.26
CA GLY A 986 -2.95 2.31 -24.36
C GLY A 986 -1.94 2.21 -25.50
N ARG A 987 -1.96 1.07 -26.18
CA ARG A 987 -1.02 0.70 -27.26
C ARG A 987 -1.04 1.66 -28.46
N LEU A 988 -2.08 2.50 -28.59
CA LEU A 988 -2.12 3.60 -29.59
C LEU A 988 -1.04 4.67 -29.36
N GLY A 989 -0.44 4.71 -28.17
CA GLY A 989 0.63 5.63 -27.81
C GLY A 989 1.83 5.58 -28.75
N ILE A 990 2.23 4.38 -29.21
CA ILE A 990 3.42 4.18 -30.06
C ILE A 990 3.24 4.70 -31.51
N VAL A 991 2.00 4.76 -31.98
CA VAL A 991 1.67 5.08 -33.39
C VAL A 991 2.09 6.51 -33.75
N PRO A 992 2.92 6.74 -34.79
CA PRO A 992 3.37 8.07 -35.17
C PRO A 992 2.29 8.82 -35.96
N TRP A 993 1.18 9.16 -35.31
CA TRP A 993 -0.01 9.80 -35.89
C TRP A 993 0.30 11.02 -36.78
N HIS A 994 1.28 11.86 -36.38
CA HIS A 994 1.72 13.01 -37.19
C HIS A 994 2.30 12.63 -38.57
N ALA A 995 2.78 11.40 -38.74
CA ALA A 995 3.31 10.85 -39.99
C ALA A 995 2.30 9.99 -40.76
N ALA A 996 1.05 9.89 -40.30
CA ALA A 996 -0.04 9.19 -40.99
C ALA A 996 -0.10 9.57 -42.47
N ARG A 997 -0.06 8.56 -43.36
CA ARG A 997 0.26 8.72 -44.78
C ARG A 997 -1.00 8.66 -45.64
N PHE A 998 -1.15 9.64 -46.52
CA PHE A 998 -2.31 9.79 -47.38
C PHE A 998 -2.20 8.89 -48.63
N PRO A 999 -3.33 8.54 -49.27
CA PRO A 999 -3.35 7.81 -50.54
C PRO A 999 -2.62 8.58 -51.65
N ALA A 1000 -1.97 7.85 -52.56
CA ALA A 1000 -1.23 8.45 -53.67
C ALA A 1000 -2.15 9.30 -54.56
N GLY A 1001 -1.81 10.58 -54.73
CA GLY A 1001 -2.61 11.56 -55.48
C GLY A 1001 -3.54 12.44 -54.62
N ALA A 1002 -3.52 12.30 -53.29
CA ALA A 1002 -4.12 13.26 -52.38
C ALA A 1002 -3.37 14.63 -52.40
N PRO A 1003 -3.97 15.72 -51.88
CA PRO A 1003 -3.32 17.04 -51.82
C PRO A 1003 -2.07 17.11 -50.93
N TYR A 1004 -1.91 16.14 -50.03
CA TYR A 1004 -0.83 16.03 -49.05
C TYR A 1004 -0.30 14.60 -49.02
N ASP A 1005 0.98 14.39 -48.70
CA ASP A 1005 1.57 13.05 -48.52
C ASP A 1005 1.37 12.50 -47.09
N HIS A 1006 1.44 13.38 -46.09
CA HIS A 1006 1.45 13.04 -44.66
C HIS A 1006 0.66 14.06 -43.83
N LEU A 1007 0.14 13.65 -42.66
CA LEU A 1007 -0.67 14.49 -41.78
C LEU A 1007 0.06 15.76 -41.31
N CYS A 1008 1.38 15.71 -41.09
CA CYS A 1008 2.20 16.88 -40.77
C CYS A 1008 2.18 17.98 -41.84
N ARG A 1009 1.76 17.71 -43.10
CA ARG A 1009 1.47 18.77 -44.08
C ARG A 1009 0.16 19.49 -43.76
N ARG A 1010 -0.93 18.76 -43.46
CA ARG A 1010 -2.29 19.28 -43.20
C ARG A 1010 -2.45 19.87 -41.77
N ALA A 1011 -1.71 19.35 -40.80
CA ALA A 1011 -1.88 19.67 -39.38
C ALA A 1011 -0.56 19.87 -38.61
N VAL A 1012 -0.68 20.59 -37.50
CA VAL A 1012 0.28 20.72 -36.39
C VAL A 1012 -0.19 19.78 -35.29
N ILE A 1013 0.64 18.82 -34.89
CA ILE A 1013 0.29 17.80 -33.90
C ILE A 1013 1.18 17.97 -32.66
N SER A 1014 0.56 18.21 -31.51
CA SER A 1014 1.17 18.06 -30.19
C SER A 1014 0.60 16.81 -29.51
N TYR A 1015 1.40 16.15 -28.69
CA TYR A 1015 0.98 15.00 -27.87
C TYR A 1015 0.81 15.43 -26.40
N ALA A 1016 -0.01 14.69 -25.65
CA ALA A 1016 -0.10 14.76 -24.19
C ALA A 1016 -0.49 13.40 -23.60
N ALA A 1017 -0.02 13.10 -22.38
CA ALA A 1017 -0.42 11.88 -21.66
C ALA A 1017 -1.89 11.91 -21.20
N SER A 1018 -2.38 13.10 -20.85
CA SER A 1018 -3.78 13.37 -20.46
C SER A 1018 -4.15 14.85 -20.68
N GLY A 1019 -5.45 15.15 -20.70
CA GLY A 1019 -5.96 16.53 -20.69
C GLY A 1019 -5.50 17.30 -19.45
N SER A 1020 -5.39 16.62 -18.30
CA SER A 1020 -4.81 17.17 -17.07
C SER A 1020 -3.33 17.55 -17.21
N GLN A 1021 -2.56 16.88 -18.08
CA GLN A 1021 -1.18 17.25 -18.39
C GLN A 1021 -1.14 18.41 -19.40
N PHE A 1022 -1.99 18.39 -20.42
CA PHE A 1022 -2.16 19.51 -21.36
C PHE A 1022 -2.49 20.83 -20.62
N LEU A 1023 -3.50 20.84 -19.74
CA LEU A 1023 -3.85 22.03 -18.95
C LEU A 1023 -2.75 22.46 -17.96
N ARG A 1024 -1.76 21.61 -17.66
CA ARG A 1024 -0.57 21.98 -16.87
C ARG A 1024 0.49 22.72 -17.69
N THR A 1025 0.57 22.53 -19.02
CA THR A 1025 1.55 23.24 -19.87
C THR A 1025 1.13 24.68 -20.15
N LEU A 1026 -0.19 24.95 -20.25
CA LEU A 1026 -0.75 26.29 -20.44
C LEU A 1026 -0.36 27.26 -19.31
N ARG A 1027 -0.38 26.76 -18.06
CA ARG A 1027 -0.11 27.54 -16.84
C ARG A 1027 1.34 28.02 -16.66
N ARG A 1028 2.26 27.61 -17.54
CA ARG A 1028 3.70 27.94 -17.46
C ARG A 1028 4.08 28.81 -18.66
N ALA A 1029 4.50 30.06 -18.44
CA ALA A 1029 4.92 30.95 -19.51
C ALA A 1029 6.16 30.42 -20.27
N PRO A 1030 6.29 30.70 -21.58
CA PRO A 1030 7.47 30.29 -22.35
C PRO A 1030 8.68 31.16 -22.02
N ARG A 1031 9.84 30.54 -21.81
CA ARG A 1031 11.15 31.22 -21.80
C ARG A 1031 11.66 31.37 -23.24
N ASP A 1032 12.34 32.48 -23.54
CA ASP A 1032 13.08 32.65 -24.82
C ASP A 1032 14.22 31.61 -24.89
N PRO A 1033 14.22 30.67 -25.86
CA PRO A 1033 15.24 29.64 -25.96
C PRO A 1033 16.69 30.17 -25.99
N ALA A 1034 16.92 31.38 -26.51
CA ALA A 1034 18.25 31.97 -26.61
C ALA A 1034 18.73 32.70 -25.33
N ALA A 1035 17.87 32.93 -24.34
CA ALA A 1035 18.18 33.75 -23.16
C ALA A 1035 19.16 33.10 -22.17
N ALA A 1036 18.95 31.81 -21.85
CA ALA A 1036 19.79 31.01 -20.97
C ALA A 1036 19.86 29.53 -21.44
N PRO A 1037 20.39 29.26 -22.65
CA PRO A 1037 20.49 27.91 -23.19
C PRO A 1037 21.59 27.08 -22.52
N VAL A 1038 21.30 25.79 -22.32
CA VAL A 1038 22.24 24.74 -21.97
C VAL A 1038 22.30 23.74 -23.13
N LEU A 1039 23.52 23.34 -23.52
CA LEU A 1039 23.77 22.32 -24.53
C LEU A 1039 24.62 21.21 -23.89
N LEU A 1040 24.06 20.01 -23.77
CA LEU A 1040 24.70 18.82 -23.23
C LEU A 1040 25.02 17.84 -24.37
N ALA A 1041 26.28 17.41 -24.48
CA ALA A 1041 26.70 16.29 -25.31
C ALA A 1041 26.94 15.05 -24.45
N ASP A 1042 26.88 13.87 -25.08
CA ASP A 1042 27.17 12.56 -24.49
C ASP A 1042 28.44 12.55 -23.60
N PRO A 1043 28.32 12.40 -22.27
CA PRO A 1043 29.47 12.34 -21.38
C PRO A 1043 30.36 11.09 -21.58
N SER A 1044 29.88 10.05 -22.26
CA SER A 1044 30.63 8.81 -22.53
C SER A 1044 31.55 8.88 -23.75
N MET A 1045 31.42 9.92 -24.58
CA MET A 1045 32.20 10.18 -25.80
C MET A 1045 32.14 9.10 -26.89
N ASP A 1046 31.19 8.15 -26.84
CA ASP A 1046 31.01 7.17 -27.92
C ASP A 1046 30.03 7.65 -29.00
N LEU A 1047 29.08 8.55 -28.66
CA LEU A 1047 28.12 9.15 -29.58
C LEU A 1047 28.72 10.36 -30.32
N THR A 1048 29.72 10.11 -31.15
CA THR A 1048 30.51 11.15 -31.87
C THR A 1048 29.70 12.26 -32.59
N HIS A 1049 28.47 11.99 -33.03
CA HIS A 1049 27.60 13.01 -33.63
C HIS A 1049 26.99 14.00 -32.63
N ALA A 1050 26.89 13.66 -31.34
CA ALA A 1050 26.38 14.56 -30.30
C ALA A 1050 27.27 15.82 -30.18
N GLU A 1051 28.60 15.64 -30.19
CA GLU A 1051 29.54 16.76 -30.18
C GLU A 1051 29.37 17.67 -31.41
N VAL A 1052 29.21 17.06 -32.59
CA VAL A 1052 28.95 17.77 -33.85
C VAL A 1052 27.63 18.55 -33.80
N GLU A 1053 26.60 17.97 -33.22
CA GLU A 1053 25.28 18.60 -33.05
C GLU A 1053 25.37 19.81 -32.12
N VAL A 1054 25.88 19.66 -30.89
CA VAL A 1054 25.95 20.78 -29.93
C VAL A 1054 26.90 21.87 -30.38
N MET A 1055 28.01 21.54 -31.07
CA MET A 1055 28.90 22.55 -31.64
C MET A 1055 28.22 23.32 -32.78
N ALA A 1056 27.48 22.64 -33.67
CA ALA A 1056 26.71 23.34 -34.70
C ALA A 1056 25.64 24.28 -34.10
N LEU A 1057 24.97 23.86 -33.02
CA LEU A 1057 23.97 24.67 -32.32
C LEU A 1057 24.58 25.88 -31.59
N ARG A 1058 25.72 25.68 -30.88
CA ARG A 1058 26.51 26.77 -30.26
C ARG A 1058 26.95 27.80 -31.30
N ASP A 1059 27.43 27.34 -32.45
CA ASP A 1059 28.04 28.21 -33.45
C ASP A 1059 27.03 28.96 -34.32
N ALA A 1060 25.87 28.36 -34.60
CA ALA A 1060 24.82 28.97 -35.42
C ALA A 1060 23.85 29.86 -34.62
N PHE A 1061 23.50 29.46 -33.39
CA PHE A 1061 22.42 30.10 -32.62
C PHE A 1061 22.86 30.50 -31.20
N TYR A 1062 23.46 29.57 -30.45
CA TYR A 1062 23.63 29.71 -29.01
C TYR A 1062 25.08 30.00 -28.59
N ARG A 1063 25.67 31.08 -29.11
CA ARG A 1063 27.08 31.47 -28.86
C ARG A 1063 27.45 31.68 -27.38
N ARG A 1064 26.46 31.82 -26.50
CA ARG A 1064 26.60 31.98 -25.04
C ARG A 1064 26.03 30.81 -24.23
N ALA A 1065 25.78 29.66 -24.87
CA ALA A 1065 25.31 28.47 -24.18
C ALA A 1065 26.27 28.02 -23.07
N ARG A 1066 25.69 27.46 -22.01
CA ARG A 1066 26.42 26.64 -21.04
C ARG A 1066 26.64 25.27 -21.68
N MET A 1067 27.90 24.93 -21.95
CA MET A 1067 28.28 23.63 -22.49
C MET A 1067 28.39 22.61 -21.35
N CYS A 1068 27.87 21.40 -21.53
CA CYS A 1068 27.89 20.34 -20.51
C CYS A 1068 28.17 18.98 -21.15
N GLY A 1069 28.67 18.03 -20.35
CA GLY A 1069 29.19 16.76 -20.89
C GLY A 1069 30.59 16.94 -21.49
N GLU A 1070 31.15 15.84 -21.98
CA GLU A 1070 32.49 15.81 -22.58
C GLU A 1070 32.46 16.29 -24.04
N ILE A 1071 33.43 17.13 -24.42
CA ILE A 1071 33.47 17.81 -25.74
C ILE A 1071 34.92 18.01 -26.16
N SER A 1072 35.45 17.19 -27.07
CA SER A 1072 36.87 17.18 -27.46
C SER A 1072 37.36 18.46 -28.16
N GLN A 1073 36.44 19.25 -28.71
CA GLN A 1073 36.73 20.58 -29.27
C GLN A 1073 36.96 21.67 -28.23
N LEU A 1074 36.68 21.44 -26.94
CA LEU A 1074 36.76 22.43 -25.86
C LEU A 1074 37.69 21.99 -24.72
N PRO A 1075 38.33 22.94 -24.00
CA PRO A 1075 38.99 22.64 -22.74
C PRO A 1075 37.95 22.53 -21.61
N ASP A 1076 38.23 21.72 -20.61
CA ASP A 1076 37.36 21.44 -19.45
C ASP A 1076 36.91 22.74 -18.75
N ALA A 1077 37.76 23.77 -18.76
CA ALA A 1077 37.48 25.10 -18.18
C ALA A 1077 36.47 25.96 -18.97
N GLU A 1078 36.03 25.54 -20.17
CA GLU A 1078 34.87 26.10 -20.87
C GLU A 1078 33.57 25.33 -20.60
N LEU A 1079 33.64 24.14 -19.98
CA LEU A 1079 32.48 23.37 -19.58
C LEU A 1079 31.85 23.97 -18.32
N ALA A 1080 30.53 23.96 -18.25
CA ALA A 1080 29.73 24.49 -17.16
C ALA A 1080 29.27 23.41 -16.17
N ALA A 1081 29.44 22.13 -16.51
CA ALA A 1081 29.18 20.94 -15.72
C ALA A 1081 29.60 19.66 -16.48
N HIS A 1082 29.77 18.53 -15.78
CA HIS A 1082 30.05 17.22 -16.37
C HIS A 1082 28.84 16.57 -17.08
N GLY A 1083 27.64 17.15 -16.94
CA GLY A 1083 26.44 16.65 -17.62
C GLY A 1083 25.80 15.47 -16.89
N THR A 1084 25.94 15.43 -15.57
CA THR A 1084 25.40 14.37 -14.72
C THR A 1084 23.87 14.41 -14.63
N PRO A 1085 23.21 13.34 -14.15
CA PRO A 1085 21.79 13.38 -13.83
C PRO A 1085 21.39 14.53 -12.88
N ASP A 1086 22.24 14.85 -11.89
CA ASP A 1086 21.95 15.93 -10.93
C ASP A 1086 22.17 17.33 -11.54
N ASP A 1087 23.09 17.48 -12.49
CA ASP A 1087 23.21 18.69 -13.32
C ASP A 1087 21.93 18.95 -14.12
N VAL A 1088 21.44 17.93 -14.82
CA VAL A 1088 20.20 18.02 -15.62
C VAL A 1088 19.00 18.38 -14.74
N LEU A 1089 18.89 17.79 -13.55
CA LEU A 1089 17.85 18.14 -12.57
C LEU A 1089 17.99 19.58 -12.04
N ALA A 1090 19.22 20.02 -11.76
CA ALA A 1090 19.50 21.39 -11.34
C ALA A 1090 19.21 22.42 -12.45
N PHE A 1091 19.45 22.08 -13.71
CA PHE A 1091 19.14 22.94 -14.86
C PHE A 1091 17.63 23.06 -15.06
N LEU A 1092 16.88 21.97 -14.89
CA LEU A 1092 15.42 21.94 -15.02
C LEU A 1092 14.72 22.71 -13.88
N ALA A 1093 15.29 22.71 -12.67
CA ALA A 1093 14.82 23.53 -11.54
C ALA A 1093 15.30 25.00 -11.59
N GLY A 1094 16.31 25.30 -12.40
CA GLY A 1094 16.96 26.61 -12.47
C GLY A 1094 16.36 27.57 -13.51
N SER A 1095 17.09 28.67 -13.76
CA SER A 1095 16.74 29.71 -14.74
C SER A 1095 17.07 29.33 -16.20
N THR A 1096 17.20 28.05 -16.52
CA THR A 1096 17.46 27.56 -17.88
C THR A 1096 16.27 27.88 -18.78
N SER A 1097 16.52 28.39 -19.99
CA SER A 1097 15.44 28.68 -20.95
C SER A 1097 15.23 27.57 -21.97
N MET A 1098 16.31 26.91 -22.37
CA MET A 1098 16.29 25.75 -23.26
C MET A 1098 17.40 24.78 -22.85
N LEU A 1099 17.05 23.50 -22.71
CA LEU A 1099 18.00 22.43 -22.39
C LEU A 1099 18.02 21.44 -23.56
N HIS A 1100 19.10 21.46 -24.34
CA HIS A 1100 19.34 20.49 -25.40
C HIS A 1100 20.22 19.37 -24.86
N ILE A 1101 19.78 18.12 -25.01
CA ILE A 1101 20.52 16.92 -24.62
C ILE A 1101 20.70 16.07 -25.87
N ALA A 1102 21.95 15.93 -26.32
CA ALA A 1102 22.36 14.97 -27.34
C ALA A 1102 23.13 13.85 -26.65
N SER A 1103 22.45 12.74 -26.34
CA SER A 1103 22.98 11.60 -25.58
C SER A 1103 22.32 10.31 -26.07
N HIS A 1104 22.75 9.15 -25.56
CA HIS A 1104 21.91 7.96 -25.67
C HIS A 1104 20.66 8.09 -24.78
N GLY A 1105 19.61 7.37 -25.19
CA GLY A 1105 18.41 7.17 -24.41
C GLY A 1105 17.80 5.82 -24.73
N SER A 1106 17.06 5.25 -23.77
CA SER A 1106 16.45 3.93 -23.89
C SER A 1106 15.06 3.88 -23.25
N ALA A 1107 14.17 3.08 -23.84
CA ALA A 1107 12.91 2.72 -23.22
C ALA A 1107 13.08 1.41 -22.44
N GLY A 1108 12.84 1.45 -21.12
CA GLY A 1108 12.93 0.28 -20.27
C GLY A 1108 11.78 -0.70 -20.48
N LEU A 1109 11.96 -1.95 -20.03
CA LEU A 1109 10.88 -2.95 -19.91
C LEU A 1109 9.79 -2.51 -18.90
N ARG A 1110 10.15 -1.64 -17.97
CA ARG A 1110 9.23 -0.83 -17.16
C ARG A 1110 9.45 0.65 -17.52
N PRO A 1111 8.40 1.46 -17.75
CA PRO A 1111 8.55 2.89 -18.08
C PRO A 1111 9.37 3.72 -17.09
N THR A 1112 9.38 3.31 -15.81
CA THR A 1112 10.10 3.93 -14.70
C THR A 1112 11.62 3.84 -14.78
N VAL A 1113 12.15 2.83 -15.49
CA VAL A 1113 13.59 2.64 -15.72
C VAL A 1113 14.05 3.06 -17.13
N SER A 1114 13.16 3.61 -17.96
CA SER A 1114 13.56 4.35 -19.16
C SER A 1114 14.49 5.50 -18.78
N ALA A 1115 15.58 5.68 -19.50
CA ALA A 1115 16.70 6.54 -19.09
C ALA A 1115 17.26 7.41 -20.21
N LEU A 1116 17.80 8.57 -19.83
CA LEU A 1116 18.90 9.20 -20.55
C LEU A 1116 20.20 8.66 -19.95
N HIS A 1117 21.10 8.14 -20.79
CA HIS A 1117 22.40 7.65 -20.35
C HIS A 1117 23.36 8.83 -20.26
N LEU A 1118 23.90 9.03 -19.06
CA LEU A 1118 24.82 10.12 -18.68
C LEU A 1118 25.96 9.50 -17.85
N ALA A 1119 26.87 10.32 -17.33
CA ALA A 1119 27.93 9.90 -16.41
C ALA A 1119 27.80 10.59 -15.04
N ASP A 1120 28.57 10.17 -14.05
CA ASP A 1120 28.81 10.90 -12.81
C ASP A 1120 30.02 11.86 -12.90
N GLU A 1121 30.44 12.46 -11.79
CA GLU A 1121 31.61 13.37 -11.72
C GLU A 1121 32.96 12.67 -11.99
N LEU A 1122 33.00 11.34 -12.03
CA LEU A 1122 34.20 10.54 -12.31
C LEU A 1122 34.24 10.04 -13.76
N GLY A 1123 33.13 10.17 -14.51
CA GLY A 1123 32.96 9.60 -15.84
C GLY A 1123 32.40 8.18 -15.85
N ASP A 1124 31.99 7.63 -14.70
CA ASP A 1124 31.35 6.30 -14.64
C ASP A 1124 29.85 6.42 -15.02
N PRO A 1125 29.25 5.42 -15.70
CA PRO A 1125 27.86 5.50 -16.18
C PRO A 1125 26.83 5.75 -15.06
N SER A 1126 26.01 6.79 -15.22
CA SER A 1126 25.01 7.22 -14.24
C SER A 1126 23.73 7.69 -14.95
N ASP A 1127 22.71 6.83 -14.96
CA ASP A 1127 21.47 7.07 -15.70
C ASP A 1127 20.55 8.11 -15.02
N LEU A 1128 19.97 9.01 -15.82
CA LEU A 1128 18.80 9.79 -15.44
C LEU A 1128 17.53 9.04 -15.85
N THR A 1129 17.02 8.20 -14.94
CA THR A 1129 15.78 7.45 -15.12
C THR A 1129 14.54 8.32 -14.94
N VAL A 1130 13.41 7.88 -15.52
CA VAL A 1130 12.07 8.45 -15.25
C VAL A 1130 11.78 8.52 -13.74
N THR A 1131 12.15 7.50 -12.97
CA THR A 1131 12.00 7.50 -11.51
C THR A 1131 12.82 8.62 -10.86
N ARG A 1132 14.11 8.77 -11.19
CA ARG A 1132 14.96 9.84 -10.64
C ARG A 1132 14.46 11.24 -11.04
N LEU A 1133 13.77 11.37 -12.18
CA LEU A 1133 13.17 12.62 -12.65
C LEU A 1133 11.86 12.98 -11.94
N LEU A 1134 11.03 12.00 -11.58
CA LEU A 1134 9.73 12.21 -10.93
C LEU A 1134 9.80 12.23 -9.39
N ASP A 1135 10.73 11.49 -8.79
CA ASP A 1135 10.85 11.34 -7.33
C ASP A 1135 11.61 12.49 -6.66
N ARG A 1136 12.05 13.48 -7.46
CA ARG A 1136 12.83 14.62 -7.00
C ARG A 1136 12.06 15.47 -5.97
N PRO A 1137 12.69 15.91 -4.87
CA PRO A 1137 12.19 17.01 -4.07
C PRO A 1137 12.22 18.32 -4.88
N GLU A 1138 11.08 18.97 -5.05
CA GLU A 1138 11.01 20.26 -5.76
C GLU A 1138 11.66 21.38 -4.95
N SER A 1139 12.54 22.14 -5.58
CA SER A 1139 13.37 23.18 -4.93
C SER A 1139 12.66 24.54 -4.82
N GLY A 1140 11.42 24.53 -4.31
CA GLY A 1140 10.72 25.71 -3.81
C GLY A 1140 9.96 26.56 -4.84
N GLY A 1141 8.63 26.43 -4.83
CA GLY A 1141 7.71 27.32 -5.53
C GLY A 1141 7.46 26.98 -7.00
N ALA A 1142 6.19 27.04 -7.41
CA ALA A 1142 5.81 26.82 -8.80
C ALA A 1142 6.33 27.97 -9.69
N ALA A 1143 7.35 27.69 -10.50
CA ALA A 1143 7.87 28.65 -11.47
C ALA A 1143 6.78 29.06 -12.46
N THR A 1144 6.55 30.37 -12.59
CA THR A 1144 5.55 30.94 -13.51
C THR A 1144 5.96 30.82 -14.98
N ASP A 1145 7.23 30.55 -15.24
CA ASP A 1145 7.83 30.34 -16.55
C ASP A 1145 8.64 29.02 -16.57
N ALA A 1146 8.83 28.43 -17.74
CA ALA A 1146 9.43 27.10 -17.85
C ALA A 1146 10.27 26.90 -19.13
N PRO A 1147 11.24 25.97 -19.11
CA PRO A 1147 12.10 25.70 -20.24
C PRO A 1147 11.41 24.89 -21.35
N LEU A 1148 11.97 25.02 -22.55
CA LEU A 1148 11.93 23.99 -23.60
C LEU A 1148 13.01 22.93 -23.30
N VAL A 1149 12.67 21.64 -23.39
CA VAL A 1149 13.65 20.54 -23.35
C VAL A 1149 13.69 19.88 -24.73
N VAL A 1150 14.89 19.59 -25.23
CA VAL A 1150 15.09 18.93 -26.53
C VAL A 1150 15.96 17.70 -26.30
N LEU A 1151 15.35 16.53 -26.47
CA LEU A 1151 16.00 15.23 -26.30
C LEU A 1151 16.39 14.69 -27.68
N SER A 1152 17.58 15.04 -28.17
CA SER A 1152 18.24 14.37 -29.31
C SER A 1152 18.82 13.04 -28.84
N ALA A 1153 17.93 12.18 -28.32
CA ALA A 1153 18.23 10.91 -27.70
C ALA A 1153 17.15 9.88 -28.06
N CYS A 1154 17.56 8.63 -28.29
CA CYS A 1154 16.70 7.55 -28.78
C CYS A 1154 15.59 7.18 -27.78
N GLN A 1155 14.42 6.77 -28.29
CA GLN A 1155 13.32 6.15 -27.52
C GLN A 1155 12.79 6.96 -26.31
N THR A 1156 13.00 8.27 -26.28
CA THR A 1156 12.57 9.15 -25.19
C THR A 1156 11.06 9.42 -25.12
N ASP A 1157 10.32 9.20 -26.21
CA ASP A 1157 8.84 9.17 -26.28
C ASP A 1157 8.30 7.74 -26.48
N LEU A 1158 8.93 6.74 -25.86
CA LEU A 1158 8.51 5.34 -25.94
C LEU A 1158 8.35 4.71 -24.55
N SER A 1159 7.30 3.89 -24.42
CA SER A 1159 7.12 2.90 -23.36
C SER A 1159 6.96 1.53 -24.02
N THR A 1160 7.70 0.51 -23.60
CA THR A 1160 7.63 -0.84 -24.21
C THR A 1160 6.52 -1.72 -23.61
N ARG A 1161 6.13 -1.42 -22.37
CA ARG A 1161 5.02 -2.01 -21.60
C ARG A 1161 4.30 -0.90 -20.84
N ASP A 1162 3.15 -1.22 -20.23
CA ASP A 1162 2.34 -0.27 -19.45
C ASP A 1162 1.99 1.04 -20.19
N HIS A 1163 1.88 0.97 -21.53
CA HIS A 1163 1.54 2.07 -22.46
C HIS A 1163 0.34 2.92 -22.03
N ASP A 1164 -0.56 2.29 -21.29
CA ASP A 1164 -1.78 2.81 -20.72
C ASP A 1164 -1.56 4.01 -19.78
N GLU A 1165 -0.48 3.99 -18.98
CA GLU A 1165 -0.03 5.12 -18.17
C GLU A 1165 0.57 6.28 -19.01
N ALA A 1166 0.95 6.02 -20.27
CA ALA A 1166 1.70 6.93 -21.14
C ALA A 1166 2.96 7.55 -20.49
N LEU A 1167 3.58 6.80 -19.59
CA LEU A 1167 4.80 7.20 -18.88
C LEU A 1167 6.02 7.05 -19.81
N THR A 1168 6.71 8.16 -20.06
CA THR A 1168 7.88 8.27 -20.95
C THR A 1168 8.85 9.32 -20.38
N LEU A 1169 10.08 9.43 -20.91
CA LEU A 1169 10.97 10.52 -20.52
C LEU A 1169 10.36 11.88 -20.90
N THR A 1170 9.80 12.02 -22.10
CA THR A 1170 9.12 13.26 -22.55
C THR A 1170 8.01 13.71 -21.59
N THR A 1171 7.10 12.82 -21.21
CA THR A 1171 5.97 13.13 -20.33
C THR A 1171 6.40 13.30 -18.86
N ALA A 1172 7.48 12.64 -18.44
CA ALA A 1172 8.13 12.88 -17.16
C ALA A 1172 8.79 14.27 -17.10
N PHE A 1173 9.49 14.71 -18.16
CA PHE A 1173 10.04 16.08 -18.24
C PHE A 1173 8.95 17.17 -18.22
N VAL A 1174 7.83 16.96 -18.94
CA VAL A 1174 6.66 17.85 -18.84
C VAL A 1174 6.12 17.88 -17.40
N SER A 1175 6.06 16.73 -16.73
CA SER A 1175 5.54 16.68 -15.35
C SER A 1175 6.51 17.34 -14.36
N ALA A 1176 7.81 17.13 -14.53
CA ALA A 1176 8.92 17.75 -13.80
C ALA A 1176 9.26 19.20 -14.25
N GLY A 1177 8.30 19.93 -14.82
CA GLY A 1177 8.37 21.39 -14.96
C GLY A 1177 8.58 21.94 -16.37
N ALA A 1178 8.99 21.16 -17.36
CA ALA A 1178 9.15 21.67 -18.74
C ALA A 1178 7.80 22.14 -19.32
N ARG A 1179 7.79 23.23 -20.10
CA ARG A 1179 6.58 23.66 -20.83
C ARG A 1179 6.37 22.82 -22.09
N ASP A 1180 7.47 22.58 -22.78
CA ASP A 1180 7.54 21.95 -24.09
C ASP A 1180 8.72 20.96 -24.09
N VAL A 1181 8.51 19.77 -24.63
CA VAL A 1181 9.54 18.74 -24.78
C VAL A 1181 9.50 18.17 -26.20
N VAL A 1182 10.66 18.12 -26.85
CA VAL A 1182 10.88 17.35 -28.08
C VAL A 1182 11.63 16.08 -27.72
N GLY A 1183 11.18 14.93 -28.22
CA GLY A 1183 11.82 13.62 -28.01
C GLY A 1183 11.53 12.64 -29.14
N SER A 1184 12.08 11.43 -29.07
CA SER A 1184 12.09 10.47 -30.18
C SER A 1184 11.48 9.10 -29.84
N ARG A 1185 10.85 8.44 -30.81
CA ARG A 1185 10.08 7.19 -30.61
C ARG A 1185 10.83 5.90 -30.92
N TRP A 1186 11.90 5.96 -31.70
CA TRP A 1186 12.73 4.81 -32.05
C TRP A 1186 14.18 5.26 -32.28
N MET A 1187 15.11 4.30 -32.30
CA MET A 1187 16.50 4.55 -32.66
C MET A 1187 16.59 5.10 -34.09
N ALA A 1188 16.95 6.38 -34.19
CA ALA A 1188 17.19 7.12 -35.42
C ALA A 1188 18.69 7.17 -35.73
N ARG A 1189 19.06 7.51 -36.97
CA ARG A 1189 20.47 7.60 -37.38
C ARG A 1189 21.05 8.94 -36.96
N ASP A 1190 22.02 8.95 -36.07
CA ASP A 1190 22.53 10.11 -35.34
C ASP A 1190 22.92 11.31 -36.24
N GLY A 1191 23.68 11.13 -37.32
CA GLY A 1191 23.97 12.22 -38.27
C GLY A 1191 22.75 12.82 -38.98
N VAL A 1192 21.62 12.08 -39.05
CA VAL A 1192 20.33 12.57 -39.56
C VAL A 1192 19.50 13.23 -38.46
N SER A 1193 19.56 12.72 -37.22
CA SER A 1193 19.02 13.40 -36.03
C SER A 1193 19.65 14.78 -35.85
N ALA A 1194 20.98 14.88 -35.92
CA ALA A 1194 21.73 16.13 -35.81
C ALA A 1194 21.38 17.12 -36.93
N LEU A 1195 21.12 16.63 -38.14
CA LEU A 1195 20.61 17.44 -39.24
C LEU A 1195 19.21 17.98 -38.95
N LEU A 1196 18.29 17.13 -38.51
CA LEU A 1196 16.92 17.53 -38.15
C LEU A 1196 16.92 18.55 -37.01
N MET A 1197 17.72 18.33 -35.95
CA MET A 1197 17.81 19.24 -34.80
C MET A 1197 18.41 20.60 -35.18
N ALA A 1198 19.43 20.65 -36.04
CA ALA A 1198 19.99 21.91 -36.54
C ALA A 1198 19.01 22.70 -37.43
N VAL A 1199 18.09 22.02 -38.13
CA VAL A 1199 17.01 22.65 -38.91
C VAL A 1199 15.84 23.06 -38.00
N PHE A 1200 15.50 22.27 -36.99
CA PHE A 1200 14.54 22.62 -35.94
C PHE A 1200 14.96 23.92 -35.23
N HIS A 1201 16.20 23.99 -34.74
CA HIS A 1201 16.73 25.19 -34.08
C HIS A 1201 16.89 26.38 -35.05
N HIS A 1202 17.00 26.16 -36.37
CA HIS A 1202 16.87 27.24 -37.35
C HIS A 1202 15.47 27.86 -37.31
N TYR A 1203 14.41 27.05 -37.43
CA TYR A 1203 13.04 27.57 -37.41
C TYR A 1203 12.67 28.20 -36.05
N LEU A 1204 13.17 27.65 -34.96
CA LEU A 1204 12.99 28.21 -33.61
C LEU A 1204 13.62 29.61 -33.48
N ASN A 1205 14.90 29.79 -33.85
CA ASN A 1205 15.65 31.03 -33.60
C ASN A 1205 15.59 32.06 -34.74
N VAL A 1206 15.48 31.62 -36.00
CA VAL A 1206 15.57 32.50 -37.18
C VAL A 1206 14.19 32.84 -37.75
N ALA A 1207 13.26 31.87 -37.78
CA ALA A 1207 11.87 32.11 -38.19
C ALA A 1207 10.95 32.53 -37.02
N GLY A 1208 11.38 32.35 -35.76
CA GLY A 1208 10.62 32.71 -34.57
C GLY A 1208 9.38 31.82 -34.36
N HIS A 1209 9.42 30.57 -34.81
CA HIS A 1209 8.33 29.62 -34.67
C HIS A 1209 8.20 29.11 -33.22
N SER A 1210 7.02 28.62 -32.85
CA SER A 1210 6.86 27.84 -31.61
C SER A 1210 7.64 26.52 -31.68
N PRO A 1211 7.89 25.81 -30.56
CA PRO A 1211 8.54 24.50 -30.61
C PRO A 1211 7.81 23.49 -31.52
N VAL A 1212 6.47 23.45 -31.49
CA VAL A 1212 5.70 22.54 -32.36
C VAL A 1212 5.73 22.96 -33.83
N ASP A 1213 5.64 24.27 -34.13
CA ASP A 1213 5.72 24.77 -35.50
C ASP A 1213 7.13 24.59 -36.09
N ALA A 1214 8.18 24.76 -35.27
CA ALA A 1214 9.57 24.56 -35.65
C ALA A 1214 9.89 23.09 -35.93
N LEU A 1215 9.36 22.15 -35.11
CA LEU A 1215 9.53 20.72 -35.35
C LEU A 1215 8.83 20.30 -36.64
N ARG A 1216 7.57 20.73 -36.83
CA ARG A 1216 6.83 20.51 -38.08
C ARG A 1216 7.58 21.09 -39.28
N ALA A 1217 8.12 22.30 -39.19
CA ALA A 1217 8.89 22.92 -40.28
C ALA A 1217 10.17 22.13 -40.62
N ALA A 1218 10.86 21.55 -39.63
CA ALA A 1218 12.01 20.67 -39.86
C ALA A 1218 11.60 19.33 -40.52
N GLN A 1219 10.49 18.72 -40.09
CA GLN A 1219 9.92 17.53 -40.73
C GLN A 1219 9.50 17.80 -42.18
N LEU A 1220 8.86 18.95 -42.45
CA LEU A 1220 8.47 19.35 -43.80
C LEU A 1220 9.68 19.62 -44.71
N TRP A 1221 10.78 20.14 -44.17
CA TRP A 1221 12.05 20.31 -44.88
C TRP A 1221 12.70 18.95 -45.20
N MET A 1222 12.66 17.99 -44.27
CA MET A 1222 13.10 16.60 -44.53
C MET A 1222 12.24 15.91 -45.60
N LEU A 1223 10.95 16.23 -45.67
CA LEU A 1223 10.01 15.74 -46.68
C LEU A 1223 10.11 16.40 -48.06
N ASP A 1224 10.89 17.49 -48.24
CA ASP A 1224 11.07 18.12 -49.56
C ASP A 1224 12.30 17.55 -50.28
N PRO A 1225 12.16 16.84 -51.42
CA PRO A 1225 13.30 16.36 -52.20
C PRO A 1225 14.14 17.48 -52.85
N ARG A 1226 13.66 18.74 -52.83
CA ARG A 1226 14.37 19.93 -53.33
C ARG A 1226 14.96 20.81 -52.22
N ARG A 1227 14.90 20.36 -50.96
CA ARG A 1227 15.44 21.03 -49.77
C ARG A 1227 16.79 21.71 -49.99
N GLU A 1228 16.81 23.03 -49.84
CA GLU A 1228 18.03 23.84 -49.84
C GLU A 1228 18.54 24.04 -48.40
N ASN A 1229 19.79 24.48 -48.25
CA ASN A 1229 20.32 24.85 -46.93
C ASN A 1229 19.56 26.10 -46.42
N PRO A 1230 18.90 26.06 -45.25
CA PRO A 1230 18.23 27.23 -44.66
C PRO A 1230 19.20 28.37 -44.25
N GLY A 1231 20.51 28.20 -44.48
CA GLY A 1231 21.54 29.22 -44.32
C GLY A 1231 22.43 28.99 -43.11
N SER A 1232 21.93 28.29 -42.09
CA SER A 1232 22.64 27.91 -40.86
C SER A 1232 23.55 26.69 -41.01
N LEU A 1233 23.25 25.72 -41.90
CA LEU A 1233 23.99 24.46 -41.94
C LEU A 1233 25.43 24.64 -42.46
N ARG A 1234 26.38 23.98 -41.81
CA ARG A 1234 27.83 23.99 -42.09
C ARG A 1234 28.41 22.58 -41.94
N GLY A 1235 29.68 22.39 -42.30
CA GLY A 1235 30.49 21.21 -41.96
C GLY A 1235 29.82 19.86 -42.28
N GLU A 1236 29.75 18.99 -41.26
CA GLU A 1236 29.13 17.67 -41.29
C GLU A 1236 27.71 17.69 -41.87
N LEU A 1237 26.88 18.63 -41.39
CA LEU A 1237 25.45 18.70 -41.68
C LEU A 1237 25.19 19.04 -43.16
N LEU A 1238 26.10 19.79 -43.80
CA LEU A 1238 26.08 20.00 -45.25
C LEU A 1238 26.47 18.75 -46.06
N ARG A 1239 27.07 17.74 -45.45
CA ARG A 1239 27.26 16.41 -46.05
C ARG A 1239 26.02 15.55 -45.87
N GLU A 1240 25.43 15.56 -44.68
CA GLU A 1240 24.21 14.81 -44.35
C GLU A 1240 22.99 15.27 -45.17
N MET A 1241 22.80 16.58 -45.33
CA MET A 1241 21.77 17.18 -46.20
C MET A 1241 21.79 16.65 -47.64
N ARG A 1242 22.96 16.21 -48.13
CA ARG A 1242 23.14 15.69 -49.49
C ARG A 1242 22.96 14.16 -49.61
N ARG A 1243 22.59 13.47 -48.53
CA ARG A 1243 22.22 12.04 -48.60
C ARG A 1243 20.83 11.89 -49.26
N PRO A 1244 20.64 10.87 -50.12
CA PRO A 1244 19.31 10.53 -50.65
C PRO A 1244 18.46 9.88 -49.56
N GLY A 1245 17.12 9.93 -49.69
CA GLY A 1245 16.22 9.16 -48.84
C GLY A 1245 15.83 9.81 -47.50
N LEU A 1246 16.19 11.08 -47.23
CA LEU A 1246 15.83 11.77 -45.97
C LEU A 1246 14.31 11.92 -45.77
N GLU A 1247 13.54 11.88 -46.85
CA GLU A 1247 12.08 11.86 -46.88
C GLU A 1247 11.45 10.56 -46.34
N ARG A 1248 12.23 9.50 -46.10
CA ARG A 1248 11.75 8.23 -45.51
C ARG A 1248 11.27 8.44 -44.08
N ILE A 1249 10.07 7.93 -43.77
CA ILE A 1249 9.37 8.06 -42.48
C ILE A 1249 10.30 7.78 -41.29
N ALA A 1250 11.06 6.67 -41.35
CA ALA A 1250 12.00 6.24 -40.31
C ALA A 1250 13.06 7.29 -39.89
N LEU A 1251 13.33 8.31 -40.73
CA LEU A 1251 14.38 9.31 -40.51
C LEU A 1251 13.89 10.68 -39.98
N TRP A 1252 12.61 11.01 -40.16
CA TRP A 1252 12.05 12.32 -39.71
C TRP A 1252 10.84 12.20 -38.78
N ALA A 1253 10.12 11.08 -38.83
CA ALA A 1253 8.99 10.79 -37.95
C ALA A 1253 9.30 10.17 -36.56
N PRO A 1254 10.56 9.84 -36.15
CA PRO A 1254 10.76 9.44 -34.76
C PRO A 1254 10.46 10.60 -33.81
N PHE A 1255 10.75 11.84 -34.22
CA PHE A 1255 10.66 13.01 -33.36
C PHE A 1255 9.25 13.58 -33.26
N ILE A 1256 8.83 13.90 -32.03
CA ILE A 1256 7.51 14.43 -31.68
C ILE A 1256 7.64 15.58 -30.68
N HIS A 1257 6.56 16.33 -30.50
CA HIS A 1257 6.41 17.37 -29.48
C HIS A 1257 5.34 16.98 -28.44
N GLN A 1258 5.69 17.11 -27.16
CA GLN A 1258 4.78 17.02 -26.01
C GLN A 1258 4.81 18.38 -25.30
N GLY A 1259 3.68 19.08 -25.16
CA GLY A 1259 3.72 20.43 -24.59
C GLY A 1259 2.54 21.33 -24.96
N HIS A 1260 2.84 22.59 -25.28
CA HIS A 1260 1.88 23.63 -25.62
C HIS A 1260 1.69 23.74 -27.16
N PRO A 1261 0.47 23.56 -27.70
CA PRO A 1261 0.23 23.50 -29.15
C PRO A 1261 0.20 24.88 -29.84
N GLY A 1262 0.13 25.97 -29.09
CA GLY A 1262 -0.07 27.32 -29.62
C GLY A 1262 1.09 27.91 -30.42
N ARG A 1263 0.80 29.01 -31.13
CA ARG A 1263 1.75 29.78 -31.94
C ARG A 1263 2.69 30.60 -31.05
N SER A 1264 3.79 31.10 -31.62
CA SER A 1264 4.63 32.09 -30.91
C SER A 1264 3.92 33.45 -30.84
N HIS A 1265 4.18 34.21 -29.76
CA HIS A 1265 3.58 35.55 -29.57
C HIS A 1265 3.86 36.51 -30.74
N THR A 1266 4.97 36.31 -31.46
CA THR A 1266 5.33 37.05 -32.68
C THR A 1266 4.38 36.85 -33.85
N ASP A 1267 3.65 35.74 -33.93
CA ASP A 1267 2.64 35.52 -34.98
C ASP A 1267 1.24 35.97 -34.55
N ALA A 1268 0.93 35.97 -33.25
CA ALA A 1268 -0.27 36.63 -32.72
C ALA A 1268 -0.26 38.13 -33.06
N ALA A 1269 0.84 38.84 -32.72
CA ALA A 1269 0.98 40.26 -33.00
C ALA A 1269 0.98 40.61 -34.51
N LYS A 1270 1.41 39.71 -35.40
CA LYS A 1270 1.26 39.87 -36.88
C LYS A 1270 -0.17 39.65 -37.36
N THR A 1271 -1.00 38.93 -36.60
CA THR A 1271 -2.40 38.69 -36.92
C THR A 1271 -3.24 39.89 -36.51
N GLU A 1272 -3.06 40.38 -35.27
CA GLU A 1272 -3.64 41.65 -34.81
C GLU A 1272 -3.16 42.85 -35.65
N GLY A 1273 -1.88 42.87 -36.04
CA GLY A 1273 -1.31 43.87 -36.95
C GLY A 1273 -1.77 43.78 -38.41
N ARG A 1274 -2.77 42.94 -38.73
CA ARG A 1274 -3.46 42.88 -40.03
C ARG A 1274 -4.95 43.20 -39.95
N THR A 1275 -5.51 43.39 -38.75
CA THR A 1275 -6.91 43.77 -38.51
C THR A 1275 -7.07 45.21 -38.01
N ALA A 1276 -6.00 46.03 -38.13
CA ALA A 1276 -5.93 47.45 -37.76
C ALA A 1276 -5.28 48.30 -38.87
#